data_AF-A0A8C3M7M0-F1
#
_entry.id   AF-A0A8C3M7M0-F1
#
_cell.length_a   1.000
_cell.length_b   1.000
_cell.length_c   1.000
_cell.angle_alpha   90.00
_cell.angle_beta   90.00
_cell.angle_gamma   90.00
#
_symmetry.space_group_name_H-M   'P 1'
#
loop_
_entity.id
_entity.type
_entity.pdbx_description
1 polymer ?
#
loop_
_entity_poly.entity_id
_entity_poly.type
_entity_poly.pdbx_seq_one_letter_code
_entity_poly.pdbx_strand_id
1 'polypeptide(L)'
;MPSPTTTGLHCLFLLVSACCQIPQSSNFYPLSYVIDSTLGQESFFPEMQRQKRNMLILDLPFPEYTFDIEVSLQDSSYLEPIKDYFKNIDLPINISNVQATVSNISITTVCLPSGENSSCCFCENGYAWPSTVCSDVMPCHSLSLDPALPCGYKQKMPFYGPYCEPQTEESCGMGEPIVMNMSVRLDSDFQDDLKDSSSLLYQKYKMDLEKAFNASYRCLPGFVSATVTGFSPGSVFVNFEVRTGAASFTQVGDSNRAVPQFLDSSYQLNPFTFTRVITNQTNFTVKPSNIFEGDTVRLTCEINSTFSNVTWYYFDQTISAGSRYSVETILASRTSILKITNVTTKDSGSYSCVFIRNGLYHTEIHNGTETISVFPLNVTPNFEDIDVTCNSPEVQAKGVQLSCCIDRHLTSLKVSWKLNGTINITGVTILSGNCTGYQLNISESLCPPEKSGAVTTYTCEMETGHGARRARSIAVTYLRKAHITISSSTNSTVSEGHGFNVTCESDVSNYDSISWKIQSGNDTKTVDCDMCIKNSKFPAMSVLTVKSASQDWRGTYICTFSQKNLDSSANITIEVVSLPLKQNILIDPIETSIQCQVPHALECCISAKTVRDYKVTFVVQENEFQVEKRKKDNLLCYMYNHTEKECNKEKKFMAYCKFVNRIGQGVDSEYIRLHLIPGKKISCSDSLGTGTERAILIKPCCDVKNPKGFTRGNITYQCINSSWKVARNDCLSGPINDLLSGAESLVSSPEAKAQLPSYLAQLKEQTKKELSTINNSSANLGAIVTILDMVSSIPVEAEEVPMQNFLSTVDLIVDDSTTAAWEDLNKEKTRQSSLLLQSVENFSLRLQPVNNTIPSVSANTVQLQGVVVKENNNTAYNKDFRSAGNLTVNVLISETEIQTLTQNSTIVSVMYSKLGHVLPRKTSEYVNGLLITTTLSSNKSQKFDINMTFAKKDLSLKMPKCVFWNFTLNNHRGDWDNHGCTPTESENYVICSCNHLTSFSILMSPDRSSELIFENYISYAGLAISIVSLVVCIIIESLVWKYVTNNTTSYMRHVCILNIATSLLIADVWFIVTASITDQNQQMNRDICIMATFFIHFFYLCVFFWMLSLGLILFYRLVFILHNTSKTAQKAVAFCLGYMCPFVIAVTTIAVTLPKNSYTRKDVCWLNWQDSKALLAFVIPALIIVATNLFIAAVVIIKILRPTIGDRSSGQERKSLFQIGKSVAILTPLLGLTWGFGLATIIKNSHPAFHILFSLFNALQVSCAHFCFLYYDL
;
A
#
# COMPACT_ATOMS: atom_id res chain seq x y z
N MET A 1 -70.58 86.97 84.39
CA MET A 1 -70.50 86.75 82.92
C MET A 1 -69.05 86.36 82.59
N PRO A 2 -68.77 85.09 82.24
CA PRO A 2 -67.43 84.64 81.84
C PRO A 2 -67.45 84.18 80.36
N SER A 3 -67.37 85.10 79.39
CA SER A 3 -66.12 85.66 78.84
C SER A 3 -65.40 84.66 77.89
N PRO A 4 -64.82 85.14 76.77
CA PRO A 4 -64.71 84.32 75.56
C PRO A 4 -63.70 83.17 75.64
N THR A 5 -62.69 83.25 76.51
CA THR A 5 -61.74 82.16 76.75
C THR A 5 -62.43 80.96 77.42
N THR A 6 -63.10 81.18 78.54
CA THR A 6 -63.87 80.14 79.25
C THR A 6 -65.05 79.64 78.40
N THR A 7 -65.65 80.52 77.59
CA THR A 7 -66.69 80.14 76.61
C THR A 7 -66.11 79.22 75.53
N GLY A 8 -64.93 79.52 75.00
CA GLY A 8 -64.22 78.68 74.02
C GLY A 8 -63.85 77.30 74.56
N LEU A 9 -63.34 77.23 75.81
CA LEU A 9 -63.03 75.96 76.48
C LEU A 9 -64.27 75.08 76.66
N HIS A 10 -65.40 75.64 77.14
CA HIS A 10 -66.62 74.85 77.33
C HIS A 10 -67.25 74.39 76.00
N CYS A 11 -67.04 75.10 74.89
CA CYS A 11 -67.45 74.62 73.56
C CYS A 11 -66.68 73.36 73.12
N LEU A 12 -65.38 73.24 73.45
CA LEU A 12 -64.59 72.05 73.12
C LEU A 12 -65.15 70.79 73.82
N PHE A 13 -65.46 70.90 75.12
CA PHE A 13 -65.94 69.77 75.91
C PHE A 13 -67.34 69.27 75.49
N LEU A 14 -68.22 70.15 74.99
CA LEU A 14 -69.54 69.73 74.50
C LEU A 14 -69.48 69.08 73.11
N LEU A 15 -68.57 69.50 72.23
CA LEU A 15 -68.40 68.96 70.88
C LEU A 15 -68.09 67.44 70.86
N VAL A 16 -67.40 66.93 71.88
CA VAL A 16 -67.05 65.50 72.00
C VAL A 16 -68.29 64.60 72.15
N SER A 17 -69.39 65.12 72.69
CA SER A 17 -70.57 64.31 73.09
C SER A 17 -71.64 64.12 72.00
N ALA A 18 -71.64 64.94 70.94
CA ALA A 18 -72.80 65.09 70.05
C ALA A 18 -72.79 64.21 68.79
N CYS A 19 -71.64 63.68 68.37
CA CYS A 19 -71.45 63.18 66.99
C CYS A 19 -71.57 61.64 66.81
N CYS A 20 -72.10 60.92 67.79
CA CYS A 20 -72.35 59.47 67.65
C CYS A 20 -73.66 59.17 66.87
N GLN A 21 -73.61 59.30 65.53
CA GLN A 21 -74.60 58.76 64.60
C GLN A 21 -73.90 58.01 63.44
N ILE A 22 -74.59 57.05 62.83
CA ILE A 22 -74.05 56.20 61.74
C ILE A 22 -74.93 56.34 60.49
N PRO A 23 -74.35 56.82 59.39
CA PRO A 23 -74.29 56.01 58.18
C PRO A 23 -72.88 55.99 57.51
N GLN A 24 -72.66 54.97 56.68
CA GLN A 24 -71.69 54.91 55.57
C GLN A 24 -70.33 55.62 55.71
N SER A 25 -69.29 54.85 56.01
CA SER A 25 -68.20 54.57 55.04
C SER A 25 -67.29 53.44 55.52
N SER A 26 -66.41 52.95 54.65
CA SER A 26 -65.72 51.66 54.78
C SER A 26 -64.39 51.70 55.54
N ASN A 27 -64.06 50.56 56.16
CA ASN A 27 -62.72 50.14 56.59
C ASN A 27 -62.10 50.85 57.81
N PHE A 28 -62.73 50.68 58.97
CA PHE A 28 -61.94 50.22 60.13
C PHE A 28 -61.91 48.68 60.11
N TYR A 29 -60.72 48.09 60.00
CA TYR A 29 -60.47 46.74 60.51
C TYR A 29 -60.03 46.85 61.97
N PRO A 30 -60.43 45.93 62.85
CA PRO A 30 -60.24 46.10 64.30
C PRO A 30 -58.79 45.85 64.72
N LEU A 31 -58.35 46.58 65.75
CA LEU A 31 -57.23 46.18 66.58
C LEU A 31 -57.67 45.02 67.50
N SER A 32 -57.92 43.85 66.90
CA SER A 32 -58.31 42.66 67.64
C SER A 32 -57.07 42.03 68.30
N TYR A 33 -57.06 42.01 69.64
CA TYR A 33 -56.07 41.30 70.44
C TYR A 33 -55.83 39.87 69.92
N VAL A 34 -54.58 39.59 69.54
CA VAL A 34 -53.93 38.32 69.87
C VAL A 34 -53.20 38.65 71.18
N ILE A 35 -53.71 38.31 72.36
CA ILE A 35 -53.86 36.93 72.85
C ILE A 35 -52.55 36.16 72.59
N ASP A 36 -51.46 36.68 73.17
CA ASP A 36 -50.38 35.81 73.61
C ASP A 36 -50.89 35.02 74.83
N SER A 37 -51.67 33.97 74.54
CA SER A 37 -51.99 32.93 75.49
C SER A 37 -51.14 31.72 75.13
N THR A 38 -50.22 31.26 75.98
CA THR A 38 -50.46 30.75 77.35
C THR A 38 -51.56 29.66 77.39
N LEU A 39 -51.38 28.52 78.07
CA LEU A 39 -50.15 28.02 78.68
C LEU A 39 -50.09 26.48 78.58
N GLY A 40 -48.89 25.97 78.32
CA GLY A 40 -48.53 24.60 78.68
C GLY A 40 -47.00 24.46 78.73
N GLN A 41 -46.38 24.10 79.86
CA GLN A 41 -46.92 24.00 81.22
C GLN A 41 -45.76 24.00 82.26
N GLU A 42 -45.81 24.90 83.26
CA GLU A 42 -44.95 24.90 84.49
C GLU A 42 -43.40 25.02 84.25
N SER A 43 -42.51 25.35 85.20
CA SER A 43 -42.52 25.47 86.67
C SER A 43 -41.61 26.66 87.11
N PHE A 44 -41.91 27.47 88.15
CA PHE A 44 -41.44 27.34 89.57
C PHE A 44 -39.92 27.05 89.75
N PHE A 45 -39.14 27.64 90.69
CA PHE A 45 -39.40 28.59 91.79
C PHE A 45 -38.06 29.22 92.33
N PRO A 46 -38.06 30.23 93.22
CA PRO A 46 -36.84 30.80 93.84
C PRO A 46 -36.22 29.98 94.99
N GLU A 47 -35.09 30.45 95.52
CA GLU A 47 -34.43 29.87 96.71
C GLU A 47 -35.24 30.02 98.01
N MET A 48 -35.61 28.89 98.63
CA MET A 48 -35.10 28.56 99.97
C MET A 48 -35.37 27.09 100.34
N GLN A 49 -34.70 26.60 101.40
CA GLN A 49 -34.60 25.17 101.70
C GLN A 49 -35.83 24.58 102.43
N ARG A 50 -36.31 23.43 101.94
CA ARG A 50 -36.72 22.24 102.73
C ARG A 50 -38.09 22.21 103.47
N GLN A 51 -39.08 21.60 102.79
CA GLN A 51 -40.24 20.78 103.29
C GLN A 51 -41.58 21.43 103.79
N LYS A 52 -42.71 20.80 103.36
CA LYS A 52 -44.11 20.75 103.90
C LYS A 52 -45.23 21.77 103.47
N ARG A 53 -46.14 21.28 102.59
CA ARG A 53 -47.66 21.31 102.59
C ARG A 53 -48.53 22.57 102.95
N ASN A 54 -49.48 22.92 102.04
CA ASN A 54 -50.90 23.42 102.19
C ASN A 54 -51.35 24.90 101.85
N MET A 55 -52.27 25.06 100.86
CA MET A 55 -53.55 25.88 100.73
C MET A 55 -53.77 27.38 101.17
N LEU A 56 -54.41 28.25 100.30
CA LEU A 56 -55.54 29.27 100.49
C LEU A 56 -55.48 30.76 99.90
N ILE A 57 -56.38 31.10 98.93
CA ILE A 57 -57.35 32.26 98.68
C ILE A 57 -57.05 33.84 98.78
N LEU A 58 -57.29 34.60 97.66
CA LEU A 58 -57.76 36.05 97.36
C LEU A 58 -57.03 37.37 97.86
N ASP A 59 -57.32 38.69 97.53
CA ASP A 59 -58.47 39.49 96.93
C ASP A 59 -58.10 40.89 96.22
N LEU A 60 -59.00 41.89 95.96
CA LEU A 60 -58.90 43.03 94.94
C LEU A 60 -59.46 44.50 95.20
N PRO A 61 -58.98 45.61 94.51
CA PRO A 61 -59.59 47.00 94.42
C PRO A 61 -59.63 47.73 93.00
N PHE A 62 -59.83 49.09 92.90
CA PHE A 62 -60.23 49.93 91.70
C PHE A 62 -59.19 51.02 91.14
N PRO A 63 -59.38 51.67 89.94
CA PRO A 63 -58.33 52.47 89.19
C PRO A 63 -58.57 54.00 88.83
N GLU A 64 -57.58 54.67 88.18
CA GLU A 64 -57.51 56.10 87.72
C GLU A 64 -57.22 56.30 86.18
N TYR A 65 -57.16 57.54 85.64
CA TYR A 65 -56.98 57.90 84.20
C TYR A 65 -56.17 59.21 83.90
N THR A 66 -55.71 59.44 82.65
CA THR A 66 -54.96 60.64 82.17
C THR A 66 -55.30 60.97 80.69
N PHE A 67 -55.04 62.20 80.21
CA PHE A 67 -55.36 62.69 78.84
C PHE A 67 -54.30 63.66 78.28
N ASP A 68 -53.97 63.56 76.99
CA ASP A 68 -53.03 64.43 76.25
C ASP A 68 -53.74 65.40 75.27
N ILE A 69 -53.10 66.55 74.96
CA ILE A 69 -53.67 67.60 74.08
C ILE A 69 -52.57 68.24 73.20
N GLU A 70 -52.74 68.23 71.87
CA GLU A 70 -51.89 68.97 70.91
C GLU A 70 -52.31 70.45 70.84
N VAL A 71 -51.34 71.38 70.81
CA VAL A 71 -51.60 72.82 70.62
C VAL A 71 -50.68 73.37 69.53
N SER A 72 -51.23 73.59 68.33
CA SER A 72 -50.51 74.19 67.21
C SER A 72 -50.49 75.73 67.33
N LEU A 73 -49.31 76.33 67.21
CA LEU A 73 -49.10 77.78 67.25
C LEU A 73 -48.68 78.31 65.89
N GLN A 74 -49.24 79.45 65.48
CA GLN A 74 -48.95 80.06 64.16
C GLN A 74 -47.63 80.86 64.14
N ASP A 75 -47.15 81.24 65.32
CA ASP A 75 -45.81 81.79 65.58
C ASP A 75 -45.27 81.17 66.88
N SER A 76 -44.02 80.70 66.83
CA SER A 76 -43.26 80.18 67.97
C SER A 76 -43.13 81.16 69.15
N SER A 77 -43.26 82.47 68.93
CA SER A 77 -43.17 83.48 70.01
C SER A 77 -44.24 83.31 71.10
N TYR A 78 -45.37 82.66 70.80
CA TYR A 78 -46.47 82.43 71.73
C TYR A 78 -46.31 81.21 72.64
N LEU A 79 -45.23 80.41 72.50
CA LEU A 79 -45.03 79.18 73.28
C LEU A 79 -44.84 79.45 74.78
N GLU A 80 -43.97 80.40 75.14
CA GLU A 80 -43.66 80.70 76.55
C GLU A 80 -44.83 81.34 77.32
N PRO A 81 -45.60 82.31 76.77
CA PRO A 81 -46.81 82.82 77.43
C PRO A 81 -47.85 81.74 77.79
N ILE A 82 -47.93 80.65 77.02
CA ILE A 82 -48.88 79.55 77.27
C ILE A 82 -48.36 78.62 78.38
N LYS A 83 -47.05 78.35 78.42
CA LYS A 83 -46.41 77.59 79.51
C LYS A 83 -46.62 78.22 80.89
N ASP A 84 -46.74 79.55 80.98
CA ASP A 84 -46.98 80.25 82.25
C ASP A 84 -48.46 80.31 82.66
N TYR A 85 -49.42 80.25 81.73
CA TYR A 85 -50.85 80.24 82.10
C TYR A 85 -51.24 78.95 82.84
N PHE A 86 -50.80 77.79 82.34
CA PHE A 86 -51.17 76.49 82.92
C PHE A 86 -50.61 76.24 84.33
N LYS A 87 -49.56 76.94 84.76
CA LYS A 87 -49.01 76.84 86.13
C LYS A 87 -49.90 77.49 87.21
N ASN A 88 -50.92 78.25 86.83
CA ASN A 88 -51.66 79.17 87.71
C ASN A 88 -53.16 78.83 87.87
N ILE A 89 -53.54 77.54 87.80
CA ILE A 89 -54.93 77.07 87.96
C ILE A 89 -55.08 76.22 89.23
N ASP A 90 -56.07 76.56 90.06
CA ASP A 90 -56.45 75.75 91.23
C ASP A 90 -57.26 74.50 90.83
N LEU A 91 -56.97 73.38 91.50
CA LEU A 91 -57.53 72.04 91.27
C LEU A 91 -57.89 71.38 92.63
N PRO A 92 -58.79 70.38 92.70
CA PRO A 92 -59.41 69.63 91.59
C PRO A 92 -60.75 70.18 91.09
N ILE A 93 -61.03 69.93 89.81
CA ILE A 93 -62.31 70.26 89.14
C ILE A 93 -63.14 68.98 88.96
N ASN A 94 -64.41 69.00 89.37
CA ASN A 94 -65.31 67.83 89.40
C ASN A 94 -66.33 67.84 88.24
N ILE A 95 -66.48 66.71 87.54
CA ILE A 95 -67.24 66.57 86.29
C ILE A 95 -68.57 65.83 86.55
N SER A 96 -69.65 66.60 86.62
CA SER A 96 -70.93 66.22 87.25
C SER A 96 -71.63 64.97 86.70
N ASN A 97 -71.43 64.61 85.44
CA ASN A 97 -72.15 63.49 84.78
C ASN A 97 -71.43 62.13 84.89
N VAL A 98 -70.18 62.09 85.36
CA VAL A 98 -69.33 60.87 85.29
C VAL A 98 -68.57 60.59 86.61
N GLN A 99 -68.81 61.35 87.68
CA GLN A 99 -68.14 61.21 88.99
C GLN A 99 -66.60 61.22 88.90
N ALA A 100 -66.03 62.05 88.02
CA ALA A 100 -64.59 62.15 87.79
C ALA A 100 -64.03 63.54 88.16
N THR A 101 -62.80 63.60 88.67
CA THR A 101 -62.10 64.83 89.06
C THR A 101 -60.74 64.97 88.36
N VAL A 102 -60.44 66.15 87.82
CA VAL A 102 -59.16 66.46 87.17
C VAL A 102 -58.12 66.93 88.19
N SER A 103 -56.88 66.44 88.07
CA SER A 103 -55.81 66.59 89.08
C SER A 103 -54.52 67.28 88.62
N ASN A 104 -54.14 67.25 87.32
CA ASN A 104 -52.86 67.81 86.83
C ASN A 104 -52.89 68.18 85.33
N ILE A 105 -51.99 69.08 84.87
CA ILE A 105 -51.82 69.54 83.47
C ILE A 105 -50.34 69.91 83.20
N SER A 106 -49.73 69.52 82.07
CA SER A 106 -48.33 69.82 81.70
C SER A 106 -48.07 69.89 80.18
N ILE A 107 -46.84 70.25 79.75
CA ILE A 107 -46.37 70.36 78.35
C ILE A 107 -44.98 69.70 78.22
N THR A 108 -44.70 68.95 77.13
CA THR A 108 -43.50 68.08 77.04
C THR A 108 -42.70 68.10 75.73
N THR A 109 -43.27 68.53 74.60
CA THR A 109 -42.73 68.28 73.24
C THR A 109 -42.72 69.55 72.38
N VAL A 110 -41.68 69.76 71.55
CA VAL A 110 -41.53 70.93 70.68
C VAL A 110 -41.14 70.53 69.24
N CYS A 111 -41.73 71.19 68.24
CA CYS A 111 -41.48 70.96 66.82
C CYS A 111 -41.25 72.26 66.06
N LEU A 112 -40.17 72.34 65.28
CA LEU A 112 -39.81 73.50 64.44
C LEU A 112 -39.92 73.17 62.94
N PRO A 113 -40.44 74.04 62.07
CA PRO A 113 -40.58 73.76 60.64
C PRO A 113 -39.23 73.56 59.94
N SER A 114 -39.17 72.59 59.02
CA SER A 114 -37.98 72.19 58.25
C SER A 114 -38.35 71.96 56.77
N GLY A 115 -38.81 73.02 56.11
CA GLY A 115 -39.35 72.96 54.74
C GLY A 115 -40.86 72.71 54.70
N GLU A 116 -41.44 72.73 53.50
CA GLU A 116 -42.87 73.01 53.25
C GLU A 116 -43.89 72.10 53.94
N ASN A 117 -43.55 70.86 54.30
CA ASN A 117 -44.48 69.88 54.88
C ASN A 117 -43.84 68.97 55.95
N SER A 118 -42.78 69.43 56.61
CA SER A 118 -42.07 68.61 57.60
C SER A 118 -41.38 69.44 58.68
N SER A 119 -41.48 68.99 59.93
CA SER A 119 -40.90 69.63 61.11
C SER A 119 -39.75 68.80 61.67
N CYS A 120 -38.78 69.46 62.31
CA CYS A 120 -37.77 68.84 63.17
C CYS A 120 -38.26 68.92 64.62
N CYS A 121 -38.53 67.78 65.26
CA CYS A 121 -39.10 67.70 66.61
C CYS A 121 -38.07 67.22 67.64
N PHE A 122 -38.20 67.69 68.89
CA PHE A 122 -37.35 67.36 70.04
C PHE A 122 -38.11 67.53 71.37
N CYS A 123 -37.59 66.94 72.45
CA CYS A 123 -38.21 67.00 73.79
C CYS A 123 -37.77 68.21 74.62
N GLU A 124 -38.63 68.61 75.56
CA GLU A 124 -38.29 69.59 76.61
C GLU A 124 -37.46 68.98 77.75
N ASN A 125 -36.79 69.83 78.52
CA ASN A 125 -35.93 69.39 79.62
C ASN A 125 -36.71 68.63 80.70
N GLY A 126 -36.20 67.45 81.08
CA GLY A 126 -36.86 66.51 82.00
C GLY A 126 -37.79 65.50 81.33
N TYR A 127 -37.96 65.58 80.00
CA TYR A 127 -38.76 64.66 79.20
C TYR A 127 -37.91 63.96 78.13
N ALA A 128 -38.29 62.73 77.77
CA ALA A 128 -37.64 61.93 76.73
C ALA A 128 -38.70 61.30 75.82
N TRP A 129 -38.31 60.87 74.62
CA TRP A 129 -39.21 60.06 73.78
C TRP A 129 -39.49 58.71 74.45
N PRO A 130 -40.74 58.21 74.45
CA PRO A 130 -41.07 56.92 75.04
C PRO A 130 -40.29 55.76 74.38
N SER A 131 -40.00 54.71 75.15
CA SER A 131 -39.23 53.55 74.68
C SER A 131 -39.88 52.84 73.48
N THR A 132 -41.21 52.84 73.44
CA THR A 132 -42.06 52.28 72.36
C THR A 132 -41.84 52.93 70.99
N VAL A 133 -41.39 54.19 70.93
CA VAL A 133 -41.20 54.93 69.67
C VAL A 133 -39.84 54.60 69.03
N CYS A 134 -38.85 54.31 69.86
CA CYS A 134 -37.47 54.12 69.44
C CYS A 134 -37.24 52.79 68.71
N SER A 135 -38.08 51.78 68.98
CA SER A 135 -37.93 50.41 68.45
C SER A 135 -37.94 50.31 66.92
N ASP A 136 -38.73 51.14 66.23
CA ASP A 136 -38.89 51.06 64.77
C ASP A 136 -38.10 52.12 63.98
N VAL A 137 -37.67 53.25 64.60
CA VAL A 137 -37.15 54.40 63.83
C VAL A 137 -35.91 55.10 64.44
N MET A 138 -35.56 54.94 65.73
CA MET A 138 -34.52 55.82 66.31
C MET A 138 -33.73 55.33 67.54
N PRO A 139 -32.39 55.23 67.42
CA PRO A 139 -31.46 55.31 68.54
C PRO A 139 -30.88 56.73 68.67
N CYS A 140 -31.26 57.43 69.74
CA CYS A 140 -30.50 58.59 70.24
C CYS A 140 -29.46 58.10 71.27
N HIS A 141 -28.37 58.84 71.48
CA HIS A 141 -27.29 58.42 72.40
C HIS A 141 -26.76 59.60 73.23
N SER A 142 -26.53 59.37 74.51
CA SER A 142 -26.34 60.40 75.55
C SER A 142 -24.88 60.83 75.79
N LEU A 143 -24.03 60.75 74.75
CA LEU A 143 -22.61 61.13 74.82
C LEU A 143 -22.27 62.36 73.97
N SER A 144 -22.91 63.48 74.32
CA SER A 144 -22.45 64.84 74.02
C SER A 144 -22.00 65.51 75.32
N LEU A 145 -20.87 66.21 75.31
CA LEU A 145 -20.38 66.95 76.49
C LEU A 145 -21.04 68.33 76.68
N ASP A 146 -22.07 68.64 75.88
CA ASP A 146 -22.83 69.90 75.96
C ASP A 146 -24.33 69.61 76.25
N PRO A 147 -24.86 70.01 77.41
CA PRO A 147 -26.28 69.88 77.75
C PRO A 147 -27.25 70.68 76.86
N ALA A 148 -26.77 71.53 75.95
CA ALA A 148 -27.60 72.48 75.22
C ALA A 148 -28.24 71.97 73.91
N LEU A 149 -28.00 70.71 73.47
CA LEU A 149 -28.52 70.19 72.21
C LEU A 149 -29.24 68.82 72.35
N PRO A 150 -30.58 68.78 72.42
CA PRO A 150 -31.35 67.54 72.44
C PRO A 150 -31.42 66.85 71.06
N CYS A 151 -31.60 65.53 71.06
CA CYS A 151 -31.77 64.71 69.86
C CYS A 151 -33.13 64.98 69.20
N GLY A 152 -33.14 65.17 67.87
CA GLY A 152 -34.36 65.48 67.13
C GLY A 152 -34.37 64.99 65.69
N TYR A 153 -35.56 64.79 65.14
CA TYR A 153 -35.76 64.14 63.84
C TYR A 153 -36.84 64.79 62.99
N LYS A 154 -36.85 64.46 61.70
CA LYS A 154 -37.69 65.08 60.69
C LYS A 154 -38.96 64.28 60.42
N GLN A 155 -40.10 64.84 60.81
CA GLN A 155 -41.43 64.23 60.74
C GLN A 155 -42.38 65.08 59.87
N LYS A 156 -43.48 64.51 59.37
CA LYS A 156 -44.50 65.26 58.61
C LYS A 156 -45.57 65.81 59.56
N MET A 157 -46.16 66.96 59.21
CA MET A 157 -47.33 67.51 59.92
C MET A 157 -48.64 66.88 59.42
N PRO A 158 -49.71 66.83 60.24
CA PRO A 158 -49.78 67.19 61.67
C PRO A 158 -49.14 66.12 62.58
N PHE A 159 -48.92 66.43 63.87
CA PHE A 159 -48.16 65.59 64.79
C PHE A 159 -49.04 64.96 65.88
N TYR A 160 -49.64 63.81 65.57
CA TYR A 160 -50.52 63.06 66.47
C TYR A 160 -49.74 62.18 67.46
N GLY A 161 -48.80 62.80 68.19
CA GLY A 161 -47.90 62.12 69.12
C GLY A 161 -47.03 61.04 68.44
N PRO A 162 -46.52 60.06 69.21
CA PRO A 162 -46.47 60.04 70.68
C PRO A 162 -45.63 61.19 71.23
N TYR A 163 -46.04 61.74 72.38
CA TYR A 163 -45.36 62.89 73.00
C TYR A 163 -44.22 62.43 73.90
N CYS A 164 -43.30 63.34 74.25
CA CYS A 164 -42.25 63.06 75.22
C CYS A 164 -42.86 62.82 76.62
N GLU A 165 -42.39 61.78 77.30
CA GLU A 165 -42.83 61.37 78.64
C GLU A 165 -41.78 61.80 79.70
N PRO A 166 -42.16 61.92 81.00
CA PRO A 166 -41.21 62.22 82.07
C PRO A 166 -40.06 61.21 82.10
N GLN A 167 -38.82 61.70 82.21
CA GLN A 167 -37.64 60.86 81.98
C GLN A 167 -37.45 59.78 83.07
N THR A 168 -37.50 58.50 82.67
CA THR A 168 -37.22 57.31 83.50
C THR A 168 -35.99 56.54 83.02
N GLU A 169 -35.49 55.60 83.82
CA GLU A 169 -34.33 54.74 83.48
C GLU A 169 -34.60 53.79 82.29
N GLU A 170 -35.86 53.54 81.93
CA GLU A 170 -36.24 52.69 80.79
C GLU A 170 -36.33 53.46 79.45
N SER A 171 -35.86 54.72 79.40
CA SER A 171 -35.83 55.53 78.18
C SER A 171 -34.65 55.17 77.24
N CYS A 172 -34.79 55.50 75.95
CA CYS A 172 -34.08 54.84 74.85
C CYS A 172 -32.54 55.00 74.81
N GLY A 173 -31.82 53.92 74.47
CA GLY A 173 -30.41 54.01 74.04
C GLY A 173 -29.77 52.70 73.56
N MET A 174 -28.64 52.85 72.86
CA MET A 174 -27.63 51.85 72.41
C MET A 174 -27.79 51.20 71.02
N GLY A 175 -26.82 51.53 70.15
CA GLY A 175 -26.49 50.86 68.88
C GLY A 175 -25.26 51.53 68.26
N GLU A 176 -24.33 50.77 67.67
CA GLU A 176 -23.08 51.32 67.12
C GLU A 176 -23.27 52.03 65.76
N PRO A 177 -22.52 53.12 65.47
CA PRO A 177 -22.64 53.83 64.20
C PRO A 177 -21.97 53.08 63.04
N ILE A 178 -22.67 53.02 61.92
CA ILE A 178 -22.20 52.43 60.65
C ILE A 178 -21.29 53.43 59.93
N VAL A 179 -20.21 52.88 59.36
CA VAL A 179 -19.26 53.58 58.50
C VAL A 179 -19.74 53.51 57.05
N MET A 180 -20.02 54.65 56.42
CA MET A 180 -20.34 54.72 54.99
C MET A 180 -19.21 55.41 54.21
N ASN A 181 -18.52 54.63 53.38
CA ASN A 181 -17.56 55.14 52.41
C ASN A 181 -18.31 55.78 51.24
N MET A 182 -18.17 57.10 51.12
CA MET A 182 -18.79 57.93 50.08
C MET A 182 -17.70 58.57 49.23
N SER A 183 -17.98 58.80 47.95
CA SER A 183 -17.18 59.70 47.11
C SER A 183 -18.08 60.64 46.31
N VAL A 184 -17.56 61.81 45.92
CA VAL A 184 -18.25 62.80 45.06
C VAL A 184 -17.25 63.56 44.21
N ARG A 185 -17.65 63.94 42.99
CA ARG A 185 -16.84 64.73 42.05
C ARG A 185 -17.04 66.23 42.28
N LEU A 186 -15.95 66.98 42.33
CA LEU A 186 -15.92 68.39 41.99
C LEU A 186 -15.53 68.49 40.51
N ASP A 187 -16.24 69.28 39.70
CA ASP A 187 -15.93 69.46 38.28
C ASP A 187 -14.80 70.48 38.06
N SER A 188 -13.74 70.38 38.86
CA SER A 188 -12.52 71.21 38.85
C SER A 188 -11.26 70.34 38.71
N ASP A 189 -10.22 70.87 38.05
CA ASP A 189 -8.98 70.13 37.79
C ASP A 189 -8.19 69.82 39.07
N PHE A 190 -7.66 68.60 39.15
CA PHE A 190 -6.92 68.14 40.33
C PHE A 190 -5.54 68.81 40.45
N GLN A 191 -5.34 69.57 41.53
CA GLN A 191 -4.06 70.17 41.90
C GLN A 191 -3.28 69.22 42.82
N ASP A 192 -1.97 69.05 42.58
CA ASP A 192 -1.13 68.11 43.36
C ASP A 192 -1.08 68.42 44.86
N ASP A 193 -1.27 69.69 45.24
CA ASP A 193 -1.43 70.16 46.63
C ASP A 193 -2.59 69.46 47.39
N LEU A 194 -3.54 68.84 46.69
CA LEU A 194 -4.64 68.05 47.28
C LEU A 194 -4.24 66.60 47.60
N LYS A 195 -3.02 66.15 47.26
CA LYS A 195 -2.45 64.87 47.74
C LYS A 195 -1.85 64.99 49.13
N ASP A 196 -1.36 66.17 49.52
CA ASP A 196 -0.71 66.39 50.80
C ASP A 196 -1.71 66.91 51.85
N SER A 197 -2.02 66.07 52.84
CA SER A 197 -2.92 66.42 53.95
C SER A 197 -2.45 67.60 54.81
N SER A 198 -1.18 67.98 54.72
CA SER A 198 -0.61 69.14 55.42
C SER A 198 -0.73 70.46 54.64
N SER A 199 -1.09 70.41 53.35
CA SER A 199 -1.24 71.61 52.51
C SER A 199 -2.33 72.55 53.02
N LEU A 200 -2.09 73.85 52.95
CA LEU A 200 -3.09 74.89 53.22
C LEU A 200 -4.32 74.75 52.31
N LEU A 201 -4.13 74.28 51.06
CA LEU A 201 -5.23 74.04 50.13
C LEU A 201 -6.07 72.84 50.59
N TYR A 202 -5.42 71.71 50.93
CA TYR A 202 -6.08 70.52 51.46
C TYR A 202 -6.85 70.85 52.75
N GLN A 203 -6.22 71.54 53.70
CA GLN A 203 -6.83 71.89 54.98
C GLN A 203 -8.05 72.82 54.80
N LYS A 204 -7.97 73.80 53.90
CA LYS A 204 -9.13 74.65 53.58
C LYS A 204 -10.26 73.84 52.93
N TYR A 205 -9.95 73.08 51.88
CA TYR A 205 -10.94 72.25 51.19
C TYR A 205 -11.61 71.27 52.15
N LYS A 206 -10.83 70.58 52.98
CA LYS A 206 -11.33 69.67 54.02
C LYS A 206 -12.24 70.40 55.01
N MET A 207 -11.82 71.53 55.58
CA MET A 207 -12.62 72.28 56.55
C MET A 207 -13.96 72.77 55.97
N ASP A 208 -13.95 73.37 54.78
CA ASP A 208 -15.16 73.89 54.13
C ASP A 208 -16.12 72.75 53.72
N LEU A 209 -15.60 71.65 53.19
CA LEU A 209 -16.39 70.46 52.82
C LEU A 209 -16.92 69.72 54.05
N GLU A 210 -16.11 69.48 55.08
CA GLU A 210 -16.58 68.87 56.33
C GLU A 210 -17.64 69.73 57.02
N LYS A 211 -17.52 71.07 56.99
CA LYS A 211 -18.57 71.96 57.49
C LYS A 211 -19.88 71.78 56.71
N ALA A 212 -19.82 71.73 55.38
CA ALA A 212 -20.99 71.52 54.52
C ALA A 212 -21.63 70.13 54.72
N PHE A 213 -20.81 69.07 54.81
CA PHE A 213 -21.29 67.72 55.07
C PHE A 213 -21.90 67.58 56.48
N ASN A 214 -21.24 68.07 57.54
CA ASN A 214 -21.81 67.99 58.89
C ASN A 214 -23.11 68.79 59.02
N ALA A 215 -23.24 69.94 58.36
CA ALA A 215 -24.52 70.67 58.30
C ALA A 215 -25.62 69.88 57.58
N SER A 216 -25.29 69.20 56.47
CA SER A 216 -26.27 68.55 55.59
C SER A 216 -26.68 67.14 55.98
N TYR A 217 -25.85 66.43 56.76
CA TYR A 217 -26.10 65.06 57.21
C TYR A 217 -26.59 65.01 58.67
N ARG A 218 -26.65 66.14 59.39
CA ARG A 218 -27.11 66.24 60.79
C ARG A 218 -28.48 65.65 61.10
N CYS A 219 -29.33 65.49 60.08
CA CYS A 219 -30.70 64.97 60.20
C CYS A 219 -30.80 63.45 59.96
N LEU A 220 -29.68 62.74 59.79
CA LEU A 220 -29.67 61.28 59.71
C LEU A 220 -29.78 60.62 61.09
N PRO A 221 -30.40 59.43 61.21
CA PRO A 221 -30.55 58.73 62.49
C PRO A 221 -29.19 58.48 63.15
N GLY A 222 -29.03 58.87 64.42
CA GLY A 222 -27.77 58.69 65.16
C GLY A 222 -26.54 59.26 64.44
N PHE A 223 -26.66 60.40 63.73
CA PHE A 223 -25.54 61.06 63.09
C PHE A 223 -24.46 61.48 64.10
N VAL A 224 -23.20 61.12 63.81
CA VAL A 224 -22.03 61.45 64.64
C VAL A 224 -21.13 62.46 63.93
N SER A 225 -20.71 62.15 62.70
CA SER A 225 -19.84 63.03 61.91
C SER A 225 -19.83 62.68 60.43
N ALA A 226 -19.52 63.66 59.59
CA ALA A 226 -19.08 63.46 58.22
C ALA A 226 -17.67 64.05 58.04
N THR A 227 -16.73 63.23 57.58
CA THR A 227 -15.29 63.56 57.60
C THR A 227 -14.61 63.20 56.28
N VAL A 228 -13.87 64.13 55.67
CA VAL A 228 -13.15 63.93 54.41
C VAL A 228 -11.88 63.09 54.65
N THR A 229 -11.79 61.96 53.97
CA THR A 229 -10.68 61.00 54.11
C THR A 229 -9.54 61.29 53.12
N GLY A 230 -9.84 61.91 51.98
CA GLY A 230 -8.83 62.41 51.04
C GLY A 230 -9.41 62.80 49.67
N PHE A 231 -8.54 63.22 48.76
CA PHE A 231 -8.89 63.59 47.39
C PHE A 231 -8.18 62.66 46.40
N SER A 232 -8.81 62.39 45.25
CA SER A 232 -8.29 61.48 44.23
C SER A 232 -8.31 62.10 42.82
N PRO A 233 -7.32 61.79 41.96
CA PRO A 233 -7.09 62.48 40.70
C PRO A 233 -8.16 62.20 39.65
N GLY A 234 -8.47 63.24 38.87
CA GLY A 234 -9.60 63.33 37.95
C GLY A 234 -10.04 64.79 37.88
N SER A 235 -11.32 65.05 37.69
CA SER A 235 -11.91 66.27 38.29
C SER A 235 -12.18 65.94 39.76
N VAL A 236 -11.66 66.73 40.69
CA VAL A 236 -11.33 66.33 42.07
C VAL A 236 -12.38 65.43 42.72
N PHE A 237 -12.08 64.14 42.87
CA PHE A 237 -12.95 63.21 43.58
C PHE A 237 -12.65 63.28 45.09
N VAL A 238 -13.58 63.86 45.84
CA VAL A 238 -13.58 63.91 47.30
C VAL A 238 -14.05 62.57 47.84
N ASN A 239 -13.21 61.87 48.59
CA ASN A 239 -13.58 60.69 49.34
C ASN A 239 -13.85 61.08 50.81
N PHE A 240 -14.97 60.64 51.36
CA PHE A 240 -15.38 60.99 52.72
C PHE A 240 -16.14 59.85 53.41
N GLU A 241 -16.05 59.85 54.73
CA GLU A 241 -16.71 58.90 55.62
C GLU A 241 -17.89 59.59 56.29
N VAL A 242 -19.06 58.94 56.28
CA VAL A 242 -20.22 59.36 57.09
C VAL A 242 -20.44 58.33 58.18
N ARG A 243 -20.43 58.79 59.44
CA ARG A 243 -20.60 57.98 60.66
C ARG A 243 -21.96 58.29 61.26
N THR A 244 -22.89 57.34 61.15
CA THR A 244 -24.32 57.52 61.47
C THR A 244 -24.97 56.15 61.70
N GLY A 245 -26.19 56.10 62.23
CA GLY A 245 -26.98 54.86 62.29
C GLY A 245 -27.38 54.34 60.90
N ALA A 246 -28.35 53.42 60.86
CA ALA A 246 -28.82 52.80 59.62
C ALA A 246 -29.66 53.77 58.75
N ALA A 247 -28.98 54.65 58.01
CA ALA A 247 -29.61 55.57 57.06
C ALA A 247 -30.07 54.85 55.78
N SER A 248 -31.30 55.15 55.34
CA SER A 248 -31.86 54.61 54.09
C SER A 248 -31.28 55.30 52.83
N PHE A 249 -31.36 54.60 51.70
CA PHE A 249 -30.94 55.09 50.38
C PHE A 249 -31.54 56.47 50.04
N THR A 250 -32.81 56.71 50.37
CA THR A 250 -33.47 58.01 50.17
C THR A 250 -32.95 59.09 51.11
N GLN A 251 -32.77 58.79 52.40
CA GLN A 251 -32.23 59.77 53.37
C GLN A 251 -30.81 60.21 53.00
N VAL A 252 -29.94 59.26 52.60
CA VAL A 252 -28.59 59.59 52.09
C VAL A 252 -28.70 60.43 50.82
N GLY A 253 -29.56 60.05 49.87
CA GLY A 253 -29.78 60.82 48.64
C GLY A 253 -30.26 62.27 48.86
N ASP A 254 -31.11 62.51 49.87
CA ASP A 254 -31.57 63.86 50.19
C ASP A 254 -30.54 64.67 51.00
N SER A 255 -29.71 64.03 51.84
CA SER A 255 -28.53 64.70 52.43
C SER A 255 -27.49 65.05 51.36
N ASN A 256 -27.20 64.17 50.40
CA ASN A 256 -26.35 64.45 49.23
C ASN A 256 -26.85 65.68 48.45
N ARG A 257 -28.16 65.74 48.19
CA ARG A 257 -28.84 66.85 47.47
C ARG A 257 -28.69 68.18 48.20
N ALA A 258 -28.63 68.19 49.54
CA ALA A 258 -28.58 69.40 50.33
C ALA A 258 -27.15 69.97 50.55
N VAL A 259 -26.08 69.21 50.29
CA VAL A 259 -24.68 69.68 50.45
C VAL A 259 -24.39 71.02 49.73
N PRO A 260 -24.83 71.25 48.47
CA PRO A 260 -24.58 72.52 47.77
C PRO A 260 -25.26 73.75 48.41
N GLN A 261 -26.17 73.57 49.37
CA GLN A 261 -26.79 74.68 50.11
C GLN A 261 -25.88 75.21 51.24
N PHE A 262 -24.86 74.44 51.63
CA PHE A 262 -23.95 74.75 52.73
C PHE A 262 -22.49 74.96 52.29
N LEU A 263 -22.22 74.87 50.98
CA LEU A 263 -20.89 75.00 50.38
C LEU A 263 -20.86 76.18 49.41
N ASP A 264 -19.73 76.87 49.30
CA ASP A 264 -19.58 77.97 48.34
C ASP A 264 -19.58 77.47 46.89
N SER A 265 -20.27 78.20 46.01
CA SER A 265 -20.40 77.88 44.57
C SER A 265 -19.08 77.68 43.82
N SER A 266 -17.99 78.29 44.28
CA SER A 266 -16.65 78.18 43.69
C SER A 266 -16.07 76.75 43.74
N TYR A 267 -16.57 75.88 44.61
CA TYR A 267 -16.12 74.48 44.71
C TYR A 267 -16.63 73.55 43.59
N GLN A 268 -17.63 73.97 42.79
CA GLN A 268 -18.15 73.21 41.63
C GLN A 268 -18.48 71.72 41.91
N LEU A 269 -19.04 71.43 43.09
CA LEU A 269 -19.47 70.08 43.47
C LEU A 269 -20.63 69.61 42.59
N ASN A 270 -20.53 68.40 42.01
CA ASN A 270 -21.55 67.83 41.14
C ASN A 270 -22.46 66.86 41.92
N PRO A 271 -23.69 67.27 42.31
CA PRO A 271 -24.51 66.54 43.28
C PRO A 271 -25.12 65.23 42.75
N PHE A 272 -24.94 64.93 41.46
CA PHE A 272 -25.40 63.67 40.85
C PHE A 272 -24.33 62.57 40.84
N THR A 273 -23.09 62.90 41.24
CA THR A 273 -21.92 62.01 41.12
C THR A 273 -21.57 61.21 42.37
N PHE A 274 -22.37 61.30 43.44
CA PHE A 274 -22.06 60.57 44.67
C PHE A 274 -22.08 59.05 44.44
N THR A 275 -21.16 58.29 45.04
CA THR A 275 -21.19 56.82 45.01
C THR A 275 -21.01 56.20 46.39
N ARG A 276 -21.62 55.02 46.59
CA ARG A 276 -21.59 54.21 47.82
C ARG A 276 -21.23 52.76 47.43
N VAL A 277 -20.23 52.18 48.11
CA VAL A 277 -19.75 50.82 47.83
C VAL A 277 -19.93 49.93 49.06
N ILE A 278 -20.51 48.74 48.89
CA ILE A 278 -20.78 47.80 49.98
C ILE A 278 -20.26 46.41 49.61
N THR A 279 -19.14 46.00 50.24
CA THR A 279 -18.46 44.72 49.94
C THR A 279 -18.99 43.53 50.73
N ASN A 280 -19.46 43.73 51.97
CA ASN A 280 -19.67 42.64 52.94
C ASN A 280 -21.13 42.12 52.97
N GLN A 281 -21.85 42.17 51.84
CA GLN A 281 -23.30 41.84 51.77
C GLN A 281 -23.68 41.01 50.52
N THR A 282 -22.76 40.18 50.03
CA THR A 282 -22.99 39.27 48.90
C THR A 282 -22.71 37.82 49.31
N ASN A 283 -23.54 36.88 48.84
CA ASN A 283 -23.45 35.45 49.16
C ASN A 283 -23.17 34.67 47.87
N PHE A 284 -21.99 34.06 47.74
CA PHE A 284 -21.56 33.32 46.55
C PHE A 284 -21.43 31.82 46.90
N THR A 285 -21.98 30.94 46.07
CA THR A 285 -21.87 29.48 46.23
C THR A 285 -21.56 28.76 44.91
N VAL A 286 -20.83 27.64 45.02
CA VAL A 286 -20.37 26.80 43.90
C VAL A 286 -20.87 25.36 44.09
N LYS A 287 -21.44 24.75 43.04
CA LYS A 287 -21.87 23.34 43.04
C LYS A 287 -21.55 22.65 41.70
N PRO A 288 -20.97 21.43 41.68
CA PRO A 288 -20.39 20.69 42.81
C PRO A 288 -19.10 21.33 43.34
N SER A 289 -18.64 20.89 44.52
CA SER A 289 -17.40 21.38 45.15
C SER A 289 -16.11 20.76 44.58
N ASN A 290 -16.18 19.51 44.12
CA ASN A 290 -15.15 18.91 43.26
C ASN A 290 -15.70 18.90 41.83
N ILE A 291 -14.95 19.49 40.90
CA ILE A 291 -15.36 19.66 39.51
C ILE A 291 -14.42 18.85 38.62
N PHE A 292 -14.97 17.96 37.79
CA PHE A 292 -14.20 17.19 36.83
C PHE A 292 -14.44 17.65 35.39
N GLU A 293 -13.47 17.36 34.52
CA GLU A 293 -13.61 17.62 33.09
C GLU A 293 -14.80 16.86 32.49
N GLY A 294 -15.75 17.59 31.90
CA GLY A 294 -17.03 17.08 31.41
C GLY A 294 -18.23 17.26 32.35
N ASP A 295 -18.04 17.63 33.63
CA ASP A 295 -19.16 17.95 34.53
C ASP A 295 -19.90 19.23 34.09
N THR A 296 -21.10 19.43 34.64
CA THR A 296 -21.86 20.69 34.56
C THR A 296 -21.86 21.40 35.91
N VAL A 297 -21.35 22.63 35.95
CA VAL A 297 -21.17 23.45 37.16
C VAL A 297 -22.24 24.52 37.26
N ARG A 298 -22.68 24.84 38.49
CA ARG A 298 -23.56 25.97 38.80
C ARG A 298 -22.88 26.87 39.84
N LEU A 299 -22.59 28.11 39.42
CA LEU A 299 -22.20 29.23 40.28
C LEU A 299 -23.46 30.03 40.60
N THR A 300 -23.64 30.46 41.84
CA THR A 300 -24.85 31.15 42.31
C THR A 300 -24.45 32.29 43.23
N CYS A 301 -24.94 33.50 42.98
CA CYS A 301 -24.62 34.70 43.75
C CYS A 301 -25.89 35.49 44.11
N GLU A 302 -26.00 35.92 45.36
CA GLU A 302 -27.23 36.40 45.99
C GLU A 302 -26.96 37.65 46.84
N ILE A 303 -27.90 38.62 46.86
CA ILE A 303 -27.76 39.84 47.68
C ILE A 303 -29.04 40.20 48.45
N ASN A 304 -28.88 40.84 49.61
CA ASN A 304 -30.01 41.25 50.44
C ASN A 304 -30.66 42.59 50.02
N SER A 305 -30.25 43.21 48.91
CA SER A 305 -30.77 44.50 48.42
C SER A 305 -31.47 44.40 47.06
N THR A 306 -32.17 45.47 46.65
CA THR A 306 -32.78 45.59 45.32
C THR A 306 -31.81 46.21 44.33
N PHE A 307 -31.61 45.56 43.18
CA PHE A 307 -30.65 45.98 42.15
C PHE A 307 -31.34 46.29 40.82
N SER A 308 -30.68 47.08 39.98
CA SER A 308 -31.13 47.45 38.63
C SER A 308 -30.50 46.56 37.55
N ASN A 309 -29.26 46.12 37.75
CA ASN A 309 -28.54 45.23 36.83
C ASN A 309 -27.59 44.30 37.61
N VAL A 310 -27.27 43.13 37.02
CA VAL A 310 -26.22 42.21 37.49
C VAL A 310 -25.34 41.78 36.32
N THR A 311 -24.02 41.84 36.51
CA THR A 311 -23.03 41.44 35.51
C THR A 311 -22.10 40.38 36.08
N TRP A 312 -21.84 39.33 35.29
CA TRP A 312 -20.89 38.27 35.60
C TRP A 312 -19.56 38.49 34.88
N TYR A 313 -18.46 38.26 35.59
CA TYR A 313 -17.10 38.41 35.09
C TYR A 313 -16.27 37.14 35.31
N TYR A 314 -15.30 36.90 34.43
CA TYR A 314 -14.23 35.90 34.57
C TYR A 314 -12.88 36.61 34.35
N PHE A 315 -12.03 36.67 35.37
CA PHE A 315 -10.81 37.51 35.38
C PHE A 315 -11.05 38.90 34.73
N ASP A 316 -12.03 39.64 35.28
CA ASP A 316 -12.45 40.98 34.86
C ASP A 316 -13.03 41.12 33.43
N GLN A 317 -13.19 40.02 32.67
CA GLN A 317 -13.90 40.02 31.38
C GLN A 317 -15.38 39.64 31.52
N THR A 318 -16.28 40.35 30.84
CA THR A 318 -17.74 40.11 30.93
C THR A 318 -18.18 38.83 30.23
N ILE A 319 -18.96 38.00 30.95
CA ILE A 319 -19.47 36.72 30.43
C ILE A 319 -20.76 36.95 29.66
N SER A 320 -20.76 36.61 28.37
CA SER A 320 -21.94 36.66 27.50
C SER A 320 -22.65 35.31 27.43
N ALA A 321 -23.98 35.32 27.41
CA ALA A 321 -24.80 34.10 27.33
C ALA A 321 -24.66 33.40 25.96
N GLY A 322 -24.62 32.07 25.96
CA GLY A 322 -24.49 31.26 24.76
C GLY A 322 -24.78 29.78 25.01
N SER A 323 -24.36 28.90 24.10
CA SER A 323 -24.60 27.45 24.21
C SER A 323 -23.87 26.77 25.37
N ARG A 324 -22.76 27.35 25.84
CA ARG A 324 -21.91 26.78 26.90
C ARG A 324 -22.16 27.39 28.29
N TYR A 325 -22.33 28.71 28.33
CA TYR A 325 -22.58 29.52 29.53
C TYR A 325 -24.02 30.04 29.49
N SER A 326 -24.86 29.61 30.43
CA SER A 326 -26.22 30.13 30.59
C SER A 326 -26.34 30.90 31.90
N VAL A 327 -26.68 32.19 31.82
CA VAL A 327 -26.96 33.06 32.97
C VAL A 327 -28.48 33.13 33.19
N GLU A 328 -28.90 32.90 34.42
CA GLU A 328 -30.30 32.89 34.88
C GLU A 328 -30.39 33.84 36.09
N THR A 329 -31.22 34.89 36.01
CA THR A 329 -31.35 35.87 37.11
C THR A 329 -32.79 35.91 37.63
N ILE A 330 -32.94 35.64 38.92
CA ILE A 330 -34.21 35.45 39.61
C ILE A 330 -34.45 36.69 40.49
N LEU A 331 -35.17 37.67 39.93
CA LEU A 331 -35.47 38.94 40.60
C LEU A 331 -36.18 38.75 41.95
N ALA A 332 -37.03 37.73 42.08
CA ALA A 332 -37.80 37.45 43.30
C ALA A 332 -36.94 37.03 44.50
N SER A 333 -35.88 36.24 44.27
CA SER A 333 -34.95 35.79 45.31
C SER A 333 -33.65 36.59 45.35
N ARG A 334 -33.55 37.67 44.56
CA ARG A 334 -32.36 38.54 44.46
C ARG A 334 -31.08 37.76 44.09
N THR A 335 -31.25 36.68 43.33
CA THR A 335 -30.20 35.73 42.97
C THR A 335 -29.85 35.81 41.49
N SER A 336 -28.58 35.69 41.13
CA SER A 336 -28.12 35.39 39.78
C SER A 336 -27.34 34.08 39.77
N ILE A 337 -27.47 33.31 38.69
CA ILE A 337 -26.91 31.97 38.55
C ILE A 337 -26.18 31.90 37.20
N LEU A 338 -24.93 31.47 37.22
CA LEU A 338 -24.16 31.14 36.03
C LEU A 338 -23.94 29.62 36.00
N LYS A 339 -24.51 28.97 34.99
CA LYS A 339 -24.33 27.53 34.74
C LYS A 339 -23.38 27.32 33.55
N ILE A 340 -22.37 26.48 33.75
CA ILE A 340 -21.35 26.13 32.76
C ILE A 340 -21.49 24.66 32.40
N THR A 341 -21.65 24.35 31.11
CA THR A 341 -21.82 22.98 30.61
C THR A 341 -20.55 22.48 29.93
N ASN A 342 -20.23 21.19 30.11
CA ASN A 342 -19.02 20.54 29.60
C ASN A 342 -17.75 21.35 29.97
N VAL A 343 -17.49 21.41 31.27
CA VAL A 343 -16.40 22.21 31.86
C VAL A 343 -15.04 21.59 31.53
N THR A 344 -14.06 22.44 31.22
CA THR A 344 -12.67 22.04 30.90
C THR A 344 -11.69 22.60 31.93
N THR A 345 -10.49 22.04 31.98
CA THR A 345 -9.35 22.56 32.76
C THR A 345 -9.12 24.07 32.59
N LYS A 346 -9.39 24.62 31.40
CA LYS A 346 -9.25 26.07 31.06
C LYS A 346 -10.28 27.00 31.70
N ASP A 347 -11.37 26.48 32.26
CA ASP A 347 -12.40 27.28 32.94
C ASP A 347 -12.09 27.53 34.43
N SER A 348 -10.95 27.02 34.92
CA SER A 348 -10.45 27.24 36.27
C SER A 348 -9.99 28.68 36.46
N GLY A 349 -10.57 29.41 37.40
CA GLY A 349 -10.23 30.81 37.62
C GLY A 349 -11.16 31.56 38.56
N SER A 350 -11.03 32.88 38.57
CA SER A 350 -11.83 33.80 39.40
C SER A 350 -13.08 34.27 38.66
N TYR A 351 -14.24 34.15 39.31
CA TYR A 351 -15.54 34.57 38.81
C TYR A 351 -16.17 35.59 39.77
N SER A 352 -16.66 36.71 39.23
CA SER A 352 -17.25 37.80 40.02
C SER A 352 -18.67 38.12 39.59
N CYS A 353 -19.52 38.46 40.55
CA CYS A 353 -20.88 38.95 40.38
C CYS A 353 -20.96 40.39 40.91
N VAL A 354 -21.30 41.34 40.04
CA VAL A 354 -21.45 42.76 40.41
C VAL A 354 -22.90 43.18 40.20
N PHE A 355 -23.53 43.68 41.25
CA PHE A 355 -24.89 44.21 41.24
C PHE A 355 -24.86 45.73 41.42
N ILE A 356 -25.63 46.44 40.60
CA ILE A 356 -25.64 47.91 40.57
C ILE A 356 -27.06 48.42 40.78
N ARG A 357 -27.21 49.44 41.62
CA ARG A 357 -28.47 50.15 41.89
C ARG A 357 -28.28 51.65 41.69
N ASN A 358 -28.91 52.19 40.65
CA ASN A 358 -28.80 53.61 40.31
C ASN A 358 -29.88 54.43 41.03
N GLY A 359 -29.50 55.60 41.56
CA GLY A 359 -30.41 56.63 42.07
C GLY A 359 -30.10 57.99 41.47
N LEU A 360 -30.96 58.98 41.73
CA LEU A 360 -30.79 60.35 41.22
C LEU A 360 -29.57 61.06 41.83
N TYR A 361 -29.34 60.89 43.14
CA TYR A 361 -28.30 61.62 43.89
C TYR A 361 -27.21 60.72 44.49
N HIS A 362 -27.21 59.41 44.18
CA HIS A 362 -26.04 58.53 44.26
C HIS A 362 -26.27 57.19 43.54
N THR A 363 -25.18 56.44 43.30
CA THR A 363 -25.20 55.03 42.88
C THR A 363 -24.68 54.11 43.98
N GLU A 364 -25.30 52.94 44.15
CA GLU A 364 -24.97 51.92 45.15
C GLU A 364 -24.51 50.62 44.45
N ILE A 365 -23.37 50.07 44.89
CA ILE A 365 -22.71 48.92 44.23
C ILE A 365 -22.40 47.81 45.25
N HIS A 366 -22.78 46.58 44.89
CA HIS A 366 -22.43 45.34 45.62
C HIS A 366 -21.59 44.41 44.72
N ASN A 367 -20.58 43.74 45.28
CA ASN A 367 -19.68 42.82 44.58
C ASN A 367 -19.48 41.53 45.40
N GLY A 368 -19.46 40.37 44.75
CA GLY A 368 -19.00 39.10 45.29
C GLY A 368 -18.06 38.40 44.30
N THR A 369 -17.04 37.68 44.78
CA THR A 369 -16.02 37.03 43.94
C THR A 369 -15.59 35.71 44.55
N GLU A 370 -15.46 34.67 43.73
CA GLU A 370 -15.06 33.32 44.15
C GLU A 370 -14.20 32.62 43.08
N THR A 371 -13.49 31.56 43.48
CA THR A 371 -12.57 30.83 42.58
C THR A 371 -12.93 29.36 42.40
N ILE A 372 -12.78 28.82 41.18
CA ILE A 372 -13.01 27.39 40.88
C ILE A 372 -11.79 26.72 40.24
N SER A 373 -11.64 25.43 40.49
CA SER A 373 -10.58 24.57 39.94
C SER A 373 -11.16 23.28 39.35
N VAL A 374 -10.73 22.92 38.15
CA VAL A 374 -11.25 21.78 37.38
C VAL A 374 -10.18 20.70 37.23
N PHE A 375 -10.51 19.46 37.55
CA PHE A 375 -9.58 18.32 37.55
C PHE A 375 -9.88 17.30 36.42
N PRO A 376 -8.87 16.65 35.82
CA PRO A 376 -9.11 15.52 34.92
C PRO A 376 -9.56 14.28 35.72
N LEU A 377 -10.67 13.65 35.31
CA LEU A 377 -11.15 12.40 35.91
C LEU A 377 -10.33 11.22 35.38
N ASN A 378 -9.27 10.80 36.08
CA ASN A 378 -8.48 9.63 35.69
C ASN A 378 -9.06 8.33 36.23
N VAL A 379 -9.12 7.31 35.35
CA VAL A 379 -9.47 5.92 35.68
C VAL A 379 -8.27 5.05 35.32
N THR A 380 -7.80 4.28 36.29
CA THR A 380 -6.61 3.41 36.19
C THR A 380 -7.03 1.94 36.39
N PRO A 381 -6.79 1.05 35.41
CA PRO A 381 -7.01 -0.38 35.58
C PRO A 381 -5.84 -1.05 36.33
N ASN A 382 -6.07 -2.23 36.90
CA ASN A 382 -5.00 -3.02 37.52
C ASN A 382 -4.11 -3.77 36.51
N PHE A 383 -4.61 -3.97 35.29
CA PHE A 383 -3.88 -4.50 34.13
C PHE A 383 -4.32 -3.71 32.89
N GLU A 384 -3.39 -3.42 31.97
CA GLU A 384 -3.78 -2.90 30.63
C GLU A 384 -4.20 -4.09 29.75
N ASP A 385 -3.27 -5.03 29.56
CA ASP A 385 -3.51 -6.35 28.98
C ASP A 385 -3.22 -7.45 30.03
N ILE A 386 -3.96 -8.56 29.97
CA ILE A 386 -3.71 -9.76 30.79
C ILE A 386 -3.93 -11.05 30.01
N ASP A 387 -2.97 -11.97 30.10
CA ASP A 387 -3.03 -13.30 29.51
C ASP A 387 -3.43 -14.35 30.56
N VAL A 388 -4.47 -15.13 30.26
CA VAL A 388 -5.08 -16.10 31.19
C VAL A 388 -4.94 -17.51 30.62
N THR A 389 -4.09 -18.33 31.23
CA THR A 389 -3.93 -19.74 30.86
C THR A 389 -5.05 -20.59 31.46
N CYS A 390 -5.94 -21.09 30.61
CA CYS A 390 -7.02 -21.99 31.00
C CYS A 390 -6.47 -23.30 31.57
N ASN A 391 -7.15 -23.85 32.59
CA ASN A 391 -6.76 -25.07 33.33
C ASN A 391 -5.43 -25.01 34.11
N SER A 392 -4.90 -23.81 34.42
CA SER A 392 -3.85 -23.67 35.44
C SER A 392 -4.40 -23.92 36.86
N PRO A 393 -3.71 -24.70 37.73
CA PRO A 393 -4.13 -24.92 39.12
C PRO A 393 -4.28 -23.64 39.94
N GLU A 394 -3.45 -22.63 39.68
CA GLU A 394 -3.46 -21.34 40.40
C GLU A 394 -4.71 -20.53 40.08
N VAL A 395 -5.15 -20.57 38.81
CA VAL A 395 -6.36 -19.91 38.32
C VAL A 395 -7.60 -20.57 38.93
N GLN A 396 -7.62 -21.90 39.06
CA GLN A 396 -8.70 -22.65 39.70
C GLN A 396 -8.78 -22.40 41.22
N ALA A 397 -7.66 -22.06 41.88
CA ALA A 397 -7.60 -21.88 43.33
C ALA A 397 -8.00 -20.46 43.82
N LYS A 398 -7.96 -19.43 42.96
CA LYS A 398 -8.27 -18.03 43.33
C LYS A 398 -9.19 -17.27 42.37
N GLY A 399 -9.24 -17.65 41.09
CA GLY A 399 -9.82 -16.83 40.03
C GLY A 399 -9.00 -15.56 39.73
N VAL A 400 -9.30 -14.91 38.61
CA VAL A 400 -8.63 -13.66 38.19
C VAL A 400 -9.57 -12.48 38.43
N GLN A 401 -9.13 -11.50 39.21
CA GLN A 401 -9.91 -10.29 39.50
C GLN A 401 -9.38 -9.11 38.68
N LEU A 402 -10.20 -8.63 37.74
CA LEU A 402 -9.98 -7.35 37.09
C LEU A 402 -10.45 -6.24 38.03
N SER A 403 -9.80 -5.08 38.03
CA SER A 403 -10.31 -3.91 38.74
C SER A 403 -9.91 -2.60 38.08
N CYS A 404 -10.78 -1.60 38.21
CA CYS A 404 -10.47 -0.21 37.86
C CYS A 404 -10.70 0.69 39.08
N CYS A 405 -9.78 1.62 39.28
CA CYS A 405 -9.73 2.57 40.39
C CYS A 405 -9.74 4.02 39.87
N ILE A 406 -9.98 4.95 40.79
CA ILE A 406 -9.78 6.39 40.57
C ILE A 406 -8.92 7.02 41.67
N ASP A 407 -8.17 8.05 41.30
CA ASP A 407 -7.12 8.65 42.14
C ASP A 407 -7.67 9.49 43.32
N ARG A 408 -8.99 9.71 43.40
CA ARG A 408 -9.66 10.50 44.45
C ARG A 408 -11.00 9.88 44.88
N HIS A 409 -11.34 9.99 46.16
CA HIS A 409 -12.57 9.43 46.71
C HIS A 409 -13.80 10.28 46.31
N LEU A 410 -14.86 9.63 45.82
CA LEU A 410 -16.14 10.25 45.47
C LEU A 410 -17.29 9.54 46.18
N THR A 411 -18.28 10.30 46.64
CA THR A 411 -19.42 9.79 47.43
C THR A 411 -20.60 9.30 46.59
N SER A 412 -20.63 9.62 45.29
CA SER A 412 -21.62 9.13 44.35
C SER A 412 -20.95 8.82 43.01
N LEU A 413 -20.81 7.53 42.73
CA LEU A 413 -20.23 6.97 41.50
C LEU A 413 -21.19 5.92 40.95
N LYS A 414 -21.51 6.04 39.67
CA LYS A 414 -22.24 5.01 38.93
C LYS A 414 -21.25 4.28 38.05
N VAL A 415 -21.16 2.95 38.21
CA VAL A 415 -20.18 2.11 37.52
C VAL A 415 -20.87 0.99 36.77
N SER A 416 -20.40 0.70 35.55
CA SER A 416 -20.86 -0.42 34.74
C SER A 416 -19.69 -1.16 34.09
N TRP A 417 -19.82 -2.48 33.98
CA TRP A 417 -18.88 -3.33 33.24
C TRP A 417 -19.56 -3.89 32.00
N LYS A 418 -18.89 -3.77 30.85
CA LYS A 418 -19.42 -4.14 29.53
C LYS A 418 -18.48 -5.10 28.81
N LEU A 419 -19.04 -6.16 28.25
CA LEU A 419 -18.33 -7.07 27.36
C LEU A 419 -18.35 -6.50 25.93
N ASN A 420 -17.18 -6.41 25.29
CA ASN A 420 -17.01 -5.92 23.91
C ASN A 420 -17.83 -4.63 23.64
N GLY A 421 -17.79 -3.69 24.58
CA GLY A 421 -18.41 -2.36 24.53
C GLY A 421 -19.96 -2.31 24.56
N THR A 422 -20.67 -3.43 24.41
CA THR A 422 -22.09 -3.44 24.04
C THR A 422 -23.01 -4.22 24.98
N ILE A 423 -22.52 -5.26 25.66
CA ILE A 423 -23.35 -6.13 26.51
C ILE A 423 -23.09 -5.83 27.99
N ASN A 424 -24.11 -5.40 28.72
CA ASN A 424 -24.07 -5.29 30.19
C ASN A 424 -24.02 -6.70 30.80
N ILE A 425 -23.03 -6.97 31.66
CA ILE A 425 -22.80 -8.32 32.21
C ILE A 425 -23.44 -8.46 33.59
N THR A 426 -24.21 -9.53 33.81
CA THR A 426 -24.66 -9.93 35.16
C THR A 426 -23.54 -10.67 35.89
N GLY A 427 -22.78 -9.97 36.73
CA GLY A 427 -21.72 -10.53 37.55
C GLY A 427 -21.55 -9.80 38.88
N VAL A 428 -20.82 -10.39 39.82
CA VAL A 428 -20.62 -9.81 41.16
C VAL A 428 -19.61 -8.66 41.09
N THR A 429 -20.11 -7.43 41.03
CA THR A 429 -19.30 -6.21 41.12
C THR A 429 -18.91 -5.96 42.58
N ILE A 430 -17.63 -6.11 42.90
CA ILE A 430 -17.10 -5.82 44.25
C ILE A 430 -16.74 -4.33 44.31
N LEU A 431 -17.47 -3.55 45.10
CA LEU A 431 -17.18 -2.13 45.34
C LEU A 431 -16.31 -1.99 46.59
N SER A 432 -15.12 -1.38 46.47
CA SER A 432 -14.15 -1.23 47.57
C SER A 432 -13.57 0.18 47.55
N GLY A 433 -14.28 1.14 48.14
CA GLY A 433 -13.91 2.56 48.12
C GLY A 433 -13.82 3.09 46.69
N ASN A 434 -12.64 3.61 46.32
CA ASN A 434 -12.38 4.19 44.99
C ASN A 434 -12.24 3.14 43.85
N CYS A 435 -12.28 1.85 44.17
CA CYS A 435 -12.01 0.77 43.21
C CYS A 435 -13.24 -0.13 43.02
N THR A 436 -13.43 -0.60 41.78
CA THR A 436 -14.43 -1.61 41.43
C THR A 436 -13.76 -2.84 40.87
N GLY A 437 -14.13 -4.01 41.38
CA GLY A 437 -13.62 -5.31 40.96
C GLY A 437 -14.65 -6.13 40.21
N TYR A 438 -14.19 -6.85 39.18
CA TYR A 438 -14.95 -7.84 38.43
C TYR A 438 -14.17 -9.17 38.43
N GLN A 439 -14.76 -10.23 38.99
CA GLN A 439 -14.10 -11.53 39.10
C GLN A 439 -14.42 -12.41 37.88
N LEU A 440 -13.39 -12.84 37.16
CA LEU A 440 -13.50 -13.73 36.00
C LEU A 440 -13.74 -15.17 36.46
N ASN A 441 -14.96 -15.67 36.24
CA ASN A 441 -15.30 -17.07 36.44
C ASN A 441 -14.99 -17.87 35.17
N ILE A 442 -13.87 -18.61 35.17
CA ILE A 442 -13.30 -19.24 33.97
C ILE A 442 -13.73 -20.72 33.91
N SER A 443 -14.79 -20.98 33.15
CA SER A 443 -15.27 -22.33 32.82
C SER A 443 -14.75 -22.80 31.44
N GLU A 444 -14.77 -24.11 31.17
CA GLU A 444 -14.37 -24.65 29.85
C GLU A 444 -15.12 -24.03 28.67
N SER A 445 -16.40 -23.62 28.88
CA SER A 445 -17.22 -22.96 27.87
C SER A 445 -16.70 -21.58 27.42
N LEU A 446 -15.80 -20.96 28.20
CA LEU A 446 -15.10 -19.72 27.84
C LEU A 446 -13.74 -19.97 27.18
N CYS A 447 -13.20 -21.20 27.27
CA CYS A 447 -11.94 -21.62 26.66
C CYS A 447 -12.08 -22.76 25.61
N PRO A 448 -13.01 -22.68 24.62
CA PRO A 448 -13.00 -23.63 23.51
C PRO A 448 -11.73 -23.42 22.64
N PRO A 449 -11.19 -24.46 21.98
CA PRO A 449 -9.94 -24.36 21.21
C PRO A 449 -9.97 -23.26 20.14
N GLU A 450 -11.11 -23.11 19.46
CA GLU A 450 -11.40 -22.10 18.43
C GLU A 450 -11.23 -20.64 18.90
N LYS A 451 -11.33 -20.37 20.21
CA LYS A 451 -11.20 -19.03 20.81
C LYS A 451 -9.90 -18.85 21.58
N SER A 452 -8.98 -19.81 21.53
CA SER A 452 -7.67 -19.63 22.13
C SER A 452 -6.92 -18.48 21.45
N GLY A 453 -6.21 -17.66 22.23
CA GLY A 453 -5.56 -16.44 21.76
C GLY A 453 -6.53 -15.32 21.35
N ALA A 454 -7.85 -15.51 21.47
CA ALA A 454 -8.82 -14.46 21.18
C ALA A 454 -8.85 -13.45 22.33
N VAL A 455 -8.72 -12.16 21.99
CA VAL A 455 -8.81 -11.05 22.94
C VAL A 455 -10.27 -10.72 23.19
N THR A 456 -10.68 -10.75 24.46
CA THR A 456 -11.99 -10.27 24.91
C THR A 456 -11.81 -8.96 25.67
N THR A 457 -12.57 -7.94 25.29
CA THR A 457 -12.42 -6.59 25.86
C THR A 457 -13.43 -6.36 26.98
N TYR A 458 -12.93 -6.13 28.20
CA TYR A 458 -13.72 -5.80 29.37
C TYR A 458 -13.64 -4.29 29.63
N THR A 459 -14.71 -3.56 29.33
CA THR A 459 -14.76 -2.11 29.54
C THR A 459 -15.40 -1.79 30.88
N CYS A 460 -14.65 -1.19 31.78
CA CYS A 460 -15.18 -0.51 32.97
C CYS A 460 -15.51 0.94 32.61
N GLU A 461 -16.72 1.37 32.91
CA GLU A 461 -17.22 2.72 32.66
C GLU A 461 -17.73 3.35 33.95
N MET A 462 -17.20 4.52 34.29
CA MET A 462 -17.55 5.28 35.48
C MET A 462 -18.17 6.62 35.10
N GLU A 463 -19.23 7.00 35.81
CA GLU A 463 -20.03 8.21 35.61
C GLU A 463 -20.22 8.93 36.96
N THR A 464 -19.88 10.22 37.01
CA THR A 464 -20.16 11.07 38.18
C THR A 464 -21.64 11.40 38.25
N GLY A 465 -22.13 11.79 39.44
CA GLY A 465 -23.49 12.33 39.58
C GLY A 465 -23.77 13.66 38.85
N HIS A 466 -22.79 14.23 38.12
CA HIS A 466 -22.84 15.58 37.54
C HIS A 466 -22.45 15.67 36.05
N GLY A 467 -22.14 14.54 35.40
CA GLY A 467 -22.06 14.41 33.94
C GLY A 467 -20.70 13.96 33.39
N ALA A 468 -19.61 14.11 34.14
CA ALA A 468 -18.31 13.58 33.73
C ALA A 468 -18.35 12.03 33.68
N ARG A 469 -18.00 11.48 32.52
CA ARG A 469 -18.04 10.04 32.23
C ARG A 469 -16.74 9.63 31.57
N ARG A 470 -16.11 8.56 32.08
CA ARG A 470 -14.90 8.00 31.47
C ARG A 470 -14.91 6.48 31.53
N ALA A 471 -14.42 5.86 30.46
CA ALA A 471 -14.31 4.42 30.32
C ALA A 471 -12.85 4.02 30.08
N ARG A 472 -12.48 2.85 30.60
CA ARG A 472 -11.22 2.15 30.29
C ARG A 472 -11.52 0.70 29.97
N SER A 473 -10.81 0.18 29.00
CA SER A 473 -10.88 -1.22 28.58
C SER A 473 -9.65 -1.97 29.05
N ILE A 474 -9.85 -3.19 29.53
CA ILE A 474 -8.81 -4.17 29.82
C ILE A 474 -8.92 -5.26 28.75
N ALA A 475 -7.80 -5.64 28.14
CA ALA A 475 -7.76 -6.73 27.19
C ALA A 475 -7.45 -8.05 27.91
N VAL A 476 -8.32 -9.06 27.77
CA VAL A 476 -8.11 -10.39 28.34
C VAL A 476 -7.90 -11.39 27.21
N THR A 477 -6.71 -11.98 27.11
CA THR A 477 -6.45 -13.07 26.16
C THR A 477 -6.62 -14.42 26.85
N TYR A 478 -7.49 -15.29 26.32
CA TYR A 478 -7.65 -16.65 26.83
C TYR A 478 -6.69 -17.60 26.10
N LEU A 479 -5.65 -18.06 26.79
CA LEU A 479 -4.67 -19.00 26.23
C LEU A 479 -4.99 -20.43 26.68
N ARG A 480 -4.88 -21.38 25.76
CA ARG A 480 -5.19 -22.81 26.01
C ARG A 480 -4.02 -23.61 25.47
N LYS A 481 -3.44 -24.48 26.30
CA LYS A 481 -2.41 -25.40 25.84
C LYS A 481 -3.02 -26.35 24.80
N ALA A 482 -2.47 -26.33 23.59
CA ALA A 482 -3.04 -27.05 22.46
C ALA A 482 -2.85 -28.57 22.61
N HIS A 483 -3.87 -29.33 22.23
CA HIS A 483 -3.73 -30.76 21.99
C HIS A 483 -3.23 -30.97 20.57
N ILE A 484 -1.94 -31.27 20.44
CA ILE A 484 -1.31 -31.57 19.16
C ILE A 484 -1.34 -33.08 18.91
N THR A 485 -1.80 -33.46 17.73
CA THR A 485 -1.64 -34.81 17.19
C THR A 485 -0.62 -34.79 16.06
N ILE A 486 0.10 -35.89 15.90
CA ILE A 486 1.11 -36.03 14.84
C ILE A 486 0.97 -37.41 14.21
N SER A 487 0.96 -37.44 12.89
CA SER A 487 0.77 -38.64 12.08
C SER A 487 1.78 -38.69 10.95
N SER A 488 2.02 -39.88 10.39
CA SER A 488 2.78 -40.02 9.15
C SER A 488 1.92 -40.71 8.11
N SER A 489 2.14 -40.33 6.86
CA SER A 489 1.68 -41.05 5.66
C SER A 489 2.29 -42.46 5.52
N THR A 490 3.25 -42.83 6.37
CA THR A 490 3.88 -44.14 6.45
C THR A 490 3.70 -44.73 7.85
N ASN A 491 3.77 -46.06 7.98
CA ASN A 491 3.73 -46.76 9.28
C ASN A 491 5.07 -46.64 10.04
N SER A 492 5.53 -45.41 10.29
CA SER A 492 6.82 -45.06 10.94
C SER A 492 8.09 -45.63 10.29
N THR A 493 7.98 -46.19 9.08
CA THR A 493 9.10 -46.80 8.34
C THR A 493 9.06 -46.39 6.88
N VAL A 494 10.18 -45.93 6.34
CA VAL A 494 10.33 -45.51 4.94
C VAL A 494 11.66 -46.00 4.38
N SER A 495 11.70 -46.32 3.09
CA SER A 495 12.97 -46.65 2.43
C SER A 495 13.76 -45.41 2.03
N GLU A 496 15.08 -45.53 2.06
CA GLU A 496 15.99 -44.53 1.50
C GLU A 496 15.67 -44.31 0.00
N GLY A 497 15.67 -43.04 -0.43
CA GLY A 497 15.20 -42.62 -1.76
C GLY A 497 13.67 -42.50 -1.93
N HIS A 498 12.86 -42.95 -0.98
CA HIS A 498 11.39 -42.80 -1.04
C HIS A 498 10.92 -41.54 -0.32
N GLY A 499 9.85 -40.92 -0.81
CA GLY A 499 9.21 -39.78 -0.16
C GLY A 499 8.25 -40.17 0.96
N PHE A 500 8.07 -39.28 1.93
CA PHE A 500 7.08 -39.40 3.00
C PHE A 500 6.66 -38.02 3.52
N ASN A 501 5.42 -37.95 4.01
CA ASN A 501 4.88 -36.79 4.71
C ASN A 501 4.69 -37.10 6.19
N VAL A 502 4.97 -36.13 7.05
CA VAL A 502 4.58 -36.09 8.46
C VAL A 502 3.62 -34.91 8.65
N THR A 503 2.44 -35.17 9.19
CA THR A 503 1.38 -34.18 9.39
C THR A 503 1.20 -33.94 10.88
N CYS A 504 1.19 -32.68 11.28
CA CYS A 504 1.02 -32.23 12.66
C CYS A 504 -0.21 -31.32 12.72
N GLU A 505 -1.20 -31.68 13.54
CA GLU A 505 -2.50 -31.00 13.64
C GLU A 505 -2.74 -30.53 15.08
N SER A 506 -3.27 -29.33 15.24
CA SER A 506 -3.55 -28.67 16.51
C SER A 506 -5.04 -28.41 16.68
N ASP A 507 -5.60 -28.57 17.89
CA ASP A 507 -6.97 -28.11 18.19
C ASP A 507 -7.09 -26.57 18.19
N VAL A 508 -5.97 -25.86 18.40
CA VAL A 508 -5.86 -24.39 18.38
C VAL A 508 -5.29 -23.89 17.05
N SER A 509 -6.03 -23.01 16.36
CA SER A 509 -5.65 -22.37 15.08
C SER A 509 -4.90 -21.05 15.22
N ASN A 510 -4.97 -20.43 16.40
CA ASN A 510 -4.40 -19.12 16.65
C ASN A 510 -3.01 -19.23 17.29
N TYR A 511 -2.05 -19.70 16.49
CA TYR A 511 -0.64 -19.83 16.84
C TYR A 511 0.21 -18.72 16.18
N ASP A 512 1.33 -18.40 16.82
CA ASP A 512 2.30 -17.40 16.33
C ASP A 512 3.32 -18.06 15.39
N SER A 513 3.85 -19.21 15.78
CA SER A 513 4.82 -19.98 14.98
C SER A 513 4.68 -21.49 15.17
N ILE A 514 5.27 -22.24 14.23
CA ILE A 514 5.40 -23.69 14.26
C ILE A 514 6.86 -24.02 13.99
N SER A 515 7.46 -24.91 14.79
CA SER A 515 8.82 -25.39 14.56
C SER A 515 8.88 -26.91 14.47
N TRP A 516 9.75 -27.40 13.59
CA TRP A 516 10.05 -28.82 13.39
C TRP A 516 11.48 -29.12 13.79
N LYS A 517 11.67 -30.15 14.62
CA LYS A 517 12.99 -30.64 15.05
C LYS A 517 13.07 -32.14 14.86
N ILE A 518 14.25 -32.65 14.54
CA ILE A 518 14.55 -34.09 14.48
C ILE A 518 15.56 -34.40 15.58
N GLN A 519 15.18 -35.24 16.53
CA GLN A 519 16.07 -35.75 17.57
C GLN A 519 16.65 -37.11 17.13
N SER A 520 17.98 -37.21 17.11
CA SER A 520 18.72 -38.45 16.85
C SER A 520 19.70 -38.71 17.99
N GLY A 521 19.23 -39.40 19.03
CA GLY A 521 19.97 -39.56 20.29
C GLY A 521 20.00 -38.26 21.08
N ASN A 522 21.19 -37.73 21.34
CA ASN A 522 21.37 -36.45 22.02
C ASN A 522 21.32 -35.25 21.05
N ASP A 523 21.60 -35.46 19.77
CA ASP A 523 21.62 -34.38 18.78
C ASP A 523 20.20 -34.01 18.37
N THR A 524 19.91 -32.70 18.33
CA THR A 524 18.63 -32.15 17.90
C THR A 524 18.86 -31.17 16.75
N LYS A 525 18.37 -31.54 15.56
CA LYS A 525 18.47 -30.77 14.33
C LYS A 525 17.18 -29.98 14.11
N THR A 526 17.26 -28.69 13.78
CA THR A 526 16.09 -27.90 13.37
C THR A 526 15.87 -28.05 11.87
N VAL A 527 14.63 -28.33 11.45
CA VAL A 527 14.28 -28.48 10.03
C VAL A 527 13.87 -27.12 9.46
N ASP A 528 14.84 -26.35 8.95
CA ASP A 528 14.59 -25.08 8.24
C ASP A 528 14.44 -25.34 6.74
N CYS A 529 13.21 -25.56 6.28
CA CYS A 529 12.91 -25.81 4.86
C CYS A 529 11.52 -25.30 4.44
N ASP A 530 11.47 -24.05 3.96
CA ASP A 530 10.28 -23.37 3.40
C ASP A 530 9.57 -24.16 2.27
N MET A 531 10.30 -25.00 1.54
CA MET A 531 9.73 -25.84 0.47
C MET A 531 9.21 -27.19 0.96
N CYS A 532 9.65 -27.66 2.11
CA CYS A 532 9.26 -28.94 2.70
C CYS A 532 8.03 -28.76 3.61
N ILE A 533 8.00 -27.67 4.38
CA ILE A 533 6.99 -27.40 5.40
C ILE A 533 5.85 -26.56 4.80
N LYS A 534 4.63 -27.07 4.87
CA LYS A 534 3.42 -26.32 4.51
C LYS A 534 2.55 -26.10 5.73
N ASN A 535 2.38 -24.83 6.11
CA ASN A 535 1.57 -24.42 7.24
C ASN A 535 0.19 -23.92 6.77
N SER A 536 -0.86 -24.29 7.50
CA SER A 536 -2.24 -23.88 7.31
C SER A 536 -2.82 -23.44 8.65
N LYS A 537 -3.57 -22.32 8.66
CA LYS A 537 -4.34 -21.89 9.84
C LYS A 537 -5.74 -22.50 9.91
N PHE A 538 -6.30 -22.97 8.79
CA PHE A 538 -7.68 -23.48 8.70
C PHE A 538 -7.77 -24.70 7.75
N PRO A 539 -7.69 -25.96 8.25
CA PRO A 539 -7.42 -26.35 9.65
C PRO A 539 -5.99 -26.02 10.09
N ALA A 540 -5.76 -26.04 11.41
CA ALA A 540 -4.51 -25.71 12.04
C ALA A 540 -3.48 -26.86 11.89
N MET A 541 -2.70 -26.80 10.83
CA MET A 541 -1.93 -27.95 10.33
C MET A 541 -0.55 -27.52 9.82
N SER A 542 0.46 -28.34 10.11
CA SER A 542 1.76 -28.30 9.46
C SER A 542 2.04 -29.64 8.79
N VAL A 543 2.40 -29.63 7.51
CA VAL A 543 2.79 -30.83 6.76
C VAL A 543 4.25 -30.71 6.34
N LEU A 544 5.11 -31.53 6.93
CA LEU A 544 6.49 -31.70 6.52
C LEU A 544 6.56 -32.77 5.40
N THR A 545 6.89 -32.34 4.20
CA THR A 545 6.95 -33.14 2.96
C THR A 545 8.39 -33.43 2.59
N VAL A 546 8.85 -34.68 2.77
CA VAL A 546 10.18 -35.13 2.35
C VAL A 546 10.07 -35.88 1.02
N LYS A 547 10.71 -35.39 -0.05
CA LYS A 547 10.60 -35.99 -1.40
C LYS A 547 11.40 -37.29 -1.55
N SER A 548 12.53 -37.40 -0.84
CA SER A 548 13.47 -38.53 -0.90
C SER A 548 14.17 -38.62 0.45
N ALA A 549 13.89 -39.67 1.22
CA ALA A 549 14.52 -39.90 2.51
C ALA A 549 16.00 -40.27 2.36
N SER A 550 16.86 -39.61 3.13
CA SER A 550 18.26 -40.01 3.38
C SER A 550 18.38 -40.51 4.84
N GLN A 551 19.52 -41.11 5.21
CA GLN A 551 19.74 -41.52 6.61
C GLN A 551 19.70 -40.34 7.61
N ASP A 552 19.92 -39.09 7.18
CA ASP A 552 19.81 -37.90 8.06
C ASP A 552 18.37 -37.57 8.48
N TRP A 553 17.36 -38.09 7.79
CA TRP A 553 15.95 -37.99 8.18
C TRP A 553 15.51 -39.10 9.15
N ARG A 554 16.45 -39.93 9.66
CA ARG A 554 16.16 -40.91 10.70
C ARG A 554 16.15 -40.23 12.07
N GLY A 555 15.03 -40.29 12.77
CA GLY A 555 14.94 -39.77 14.14
C GLY A 555 13.52 -39.65 14.67
N THR A 556 13.42 -39.04 15.85
CA THR A 556 12.14 -38.63 16.45
C THR A 556 11.85 -37.19 16.06
N TYR A 557 10.83 -37.01 15.23
CA TYR A 557 10.30 -35.73 14.82
C TYR A 557 9.52 -35.14 15.97
N ILE A 558 9.81 -33.88 16.30
CA ILE A 558 9.10 -33.08 17.29
C ILE A 558 8.52 -31.88 16.54
N CYS A 559 7.19 -31.81 16.51
CA CYS A 559 6.46 -30.64 16.04
C CYS A 559 6.02 -29.83 17.26
N THR A 560 6.35 -28.54 17.29
CA THR A 560 5.93 -27.61 18.34
C THR A 560 5.13 -26.47 17.72
N PHE A 561 3.89 -26.25 18.20
CA PHE A 561 3.16 -25.01 17.97
C PHE A 561 3.38 -24.10 19.18
N SER A 562 3.71 -22.83 18.92
CA SER A 562 3.99 -21.82 19.95
C SER A 562 2.92 -20.72 19.90
N GLN A 563 2.32 -20.42 21.05
CA GLN A 563 1.36 -19.34 21.25
C GLN A 563 1.80 -18.49 22.45
N LYS A 564 2.30 -17.28 22.21
CA LYS A 564 3.01 -16.42 23.17
C LYS A 564 4.10 -17.19 23.94
N ASN A 565 3.81 -17.59 25.19
CA ASN A 565 4.72 -18.31 26.09
C ASN A 565 4.32 -19.79 26.28
N LEU A 566 3.32 -20.29 25.55
CA LEU A 566 2.82 -21.66 25.62
C LEU A 566 3.27 -22.47 24.42
N ASP A 567 4.35 -23.23 24.63
CA ASP A 567 4.73 -24.32 23.73
C ASP A 567 3.87 -25.57 23.99
N SER A 568 3.28 -26.07 22.91
CA SER A 568 2.62 -27.38 22.86
C SER A 568 3.34 -28.21 21.80
N SER A 569 3.61 -29.48 22.06
CA SER A 569 4.36 -30.33 21.12
C SER A 569 3.91 -31.78 21.13
N ALA A 570 4.09 -32.44 19.99
CA ALA A 570 3.88 -33.87 19.80
C ALA A 570 5.06 -34.47 19.03
N ASN A 571 5.29 -35.78 19.16
CA ASN A 571 6.40 -36.45 18.51
C ASN A 571 6.06 -37.80 17.85
N ILE A 572 6.85 -38.16 16.83
CA ILE A 572 6.76 -39.44 16.11
C ILE A 572 8.16 -39.87 15.64
N THR A 573 8.50 -41.15 15.77
CA THR A 573 9.77 -41.68 15.26
C THR A 573 9.58 -42.24 13.86
N ILE A 574 10.51 -41.92 12.95
CA ILE A 574 10.59 -42.47 11.59
C ILE A 574 11.91 -43.24 11.44
N GLU A 575 11.85 -44.51 11.07
CA GLU A 575 13.02 -45.30 10.70
C GLU A 575 13.24 -45.27 9.18
N VAL A 576 14.39 -44.75 8.74
CA VAL A 576 14.82 -44.80 7.33
C VAL A 576 15.60 -46.10 7.08
N VAL A 577 14.95 -47.05 6.42
CA VAL A 577 15.52 -48.35 6.04
C VAL A 577 16.33 -48.18 4.76
N SER A 578 17.64 -48.46 4.79
CA SER A 578 18.45 -48.30 3.56
C SER A 578 17.96 -49.15 2.39
N LEU A 579 18.12 -48.56 1.21
CA LEU A 579 17.84 -49.10 -0.10
C LEU A 579 18.80 -48.40 -1.07
N PRO A 580 19.42 -49.06 -2.05
CA PRO A 580 20.38 -48.41 -2.95
C PRO A 580 19.67 -47.40 -3.86
N LEU A 581 20.03 -46.11 -3.78
CA LEU A 581 19.51 -45.10 -4.71
C LEU A 581 19.79 -45.51 -6.16
N LYS A 582 18.83 -45.25 -7.08
CA LYS A 582 18.90 -45.71 -8.48
C LYS A 582 20.21 -45.32 -9.17
N GLN A 583 20.68 -44.08 -8.99
CA GLN A 583 21.95 -43.59 -9.56
C GLN A 583 23.23 -44.22 -8.96
N ASN A 584 23.11 -45.04 -7.91
CA ASN A 584 24.21 -45.74 -7.23
C ASN A 584 24.22 -47.25 -7.51
N ILE A 585 23.41 -47.72 -8.46
CA ILE A 585 23.42 -49.09 -8.99
C ILE A 585 24.19 -49.06 -10.31
N LEU A 586 25.43 -49.57 -10.31
CA LEU A 586 26.18 -49.84 -11.55
C LEU A 586 25.49 -50.99 -12.29
N ILE A 587 25.41 -50.90 -13.62
CA ILE A 587 25.02 -52.00 -14.50
C ILE A 587 26.12 -52.22 -15.55
N ASP A 588 26.59 -53.46 -15.74
CA ASP A 588 27.47 -53.84 -16.85
C ASP A 588 26.86 -55.01 -17.65
N PRO A 589 26.68 -54.88 -18.97
CA PRO A 589 26.77 -53.65 -19.79
C PRO A 589 25.56 -52.72 -19.64
N ILE A 590 25.69 -51.46 -20.05
CA ILE A 590 24.59 -50.49 -20.11
C ILE A 590 23.81 -50.67 -21.43
N GLU A 591 24.54 -50.86 -22.53
CA GLU A 591 23.97 -51.21 -23.84
C GLU A 591 24.93 -52.16 -24.56
N THR A 592 24.43 -53.29 -25.03
CA THR A 592 25.26 -54.27 -25.76
C THR A 592 24.45 -54.99 -26.83
N SER A 593 25.16 -55.66 -27.73
CA SER A 593 24.56 -56.65 -28.61
C SER A 593 24.78 -58.06 -28.05
N ILE A 594 23.79 -58.93 -28.25
CA ILE A 594 23.80 -60.31 -27.74
C ILE A 594 23.64 -61.31 -28.89
N GLN A 595 24.48 -62.34 -28.90
CA GLN A 595 24.43 -63.45 -29.84
C GLN A 595 23.39 -64.49 -29.41
N CYS A 596 22.54 -64.92 -30.35
CA CYS A 596 21.58 -66.01 -30.16
C CYS A 596 22.23 -67.31 -29.65
N GLN A 597 21.55 -68.01 -28.74
CA GLN A 597 21.96 -69.30 -28.16
C GLN A 597 23.30 -69.29 -27.37
N VAL A 598 23.88 -68.12 -27.12
CA VAL A 598 25.10 -67.97 -26.30
C VAL A 598 24.73 -67.30 -24.96
N PRO A 599 25.24 -67.77 -23.81
CA PRO A 599 25.02 -67.12 -22.52
C PRO A 599 25.79 -65.80 -22.44
N HIS A 600 25.10 -64.73 -22.05
CA HIS A 600 25.67 -63.41 -21.83
C HIS A 600 25.52 -63.02 -20.36
N ALA A 601 26.63 -62.72 -19.70
CA ALA A 601 26.62 -62.24 -18.33
C ALA A 601 26.11 -60.79 -18.27
N LEU A 602 25.09 -60.56 -17.44
CA LEU A 602 24.61 -59.24 -17.04
C LEU A 602 24.90 -59.10 -15.54
N GLU A 603 25.54 -58.01 -15.10
CA GLU A 603 25.79 -57.74 -13.69
C GLU A 603 25.25 -56.38 -13.24
N CYS A 604 24.70 -56.33 -12.03
CA CYS A 604 24.37 -55.08 -11.34
C CYS A 604 25.14 -55.02 -10.03
N CYS A 605 25.87 -53.93 -9.79
CA CYS A 605 26.75 -53.80 -8.62
C CYS A 605 26.38 -52.59 -7.75
N ILE A 606 26.49 -52.77 -6.44
CA ILE A 606 26.37 -51.72 -5.42
C ILE A 606 27.66 -51.64 -4.59
N SER A 607 27.88 -50.54 -3.87
CA SER A 607 29.06 -50.41 -3.00
C SER A 607 29.09 -51.48 -1.91
N ALA A 608 30.23 -52.16 -1.73
CA ALA A 608 30.42 -53.15 -0.66
C ALA A 608 30.50 -52.52 0.75
N LYS A 609 30.32 -51.20 0.87
CA LYS A 609 30.13 -50.49 2.16
C LYS A 609 28.66 -50.40 2.58
N THR A 610 27.69 -50.55 1.66
CA THR A 610 26.24 -50.40 1.95
C THR A 610 25.52 -51.74 2.19
N VAL A 611 26.27 -52.77 2.62
CA VAL A 611 25.79 -54.14 2.77
C VAL A 611 24.68 -54.24 3.82
N ARG A 612 23.48 -54.59 3.35
CA ARG A 612 22.37 -55.13 4.13
C ARG A 612 21.75 -56.29 3.33
N ASP A 613 20.85 -57.04 3.95
CA ASP A 613 20.17 -58.17 3.31
C ASP A 613 19.04 -57.71 2.38
N TYR A 614 19.42 -57.33 1.15
CA TYR A 614 18.49 -57.09 0.05
C TYR A 614 18.15 -58.39 -0.66
N LYS A 615 16.87 -58.63 -0.94
CA LYS A 615 16.43 -59.61 -1.94
C LYS A 615 16.62 -58.97 -3.32
N VAL A 616 17.46 -59.57 -4.16
CA VAL A 616 17.76 -59.06 -5.50
C VAL A 616 17.28 -60.07 -6.55
N THR A 617 16.63 -59.58 -7.60
CA THR A 617 16.14 -60.39 -8.73
C THR A 617 16.47 -59.67 -10.04
N PHE A 618 16.90 -60.42 -11.05
CA PHE A 618 17.04 -59.89 -12.41
C PHE A 618 15.69 -59.97 -13.12
N VAL A 619 15.25 -58.92 -13.79
CA VAL A 619 14.02 -58.92 -14.58
C VAL A 619 14.40 -58.81 -16.06
N VAL A 620 13.91 -59.75 -16.88
CA VAL A 620 14.11 -59.75 -18.34
C VAL A 620 12.77 -60.02 -19.01
N GLN A 621 12.27 -59.06 -19.79
CA GLN A 621 10.89 -59.11 -20.35
C GLN A 621 9.85 -59.54 -19.31
N GLU A 622 9.69 -58.79 -18.21
CA GLU A 622 8.70 -59.03 -17.15
C GLU A 622 8.86 -60.34 -16.33
N ASN A 623 9.78 -61.24 -16.72
CA ASN A 623 10.09 -62.45 -15.97
C ASN A 623 11.19 -62.19 -14.93
N GLU A 624 10.96 -62.57 -13.66
CA GLU A 624 11.95 -62.46 -12.58
C GLU A 624 12.82 -63.72 -12.46
N PHE A 625 14.14 -63.53 -12.35
CA PHE A 625 15.15 -64.57 -12.22
C PHE A 625 16.02 -64.39 -10.97
N GLN A 626 16.51 -65.50 -10.42
CA GLN A 626 17.48 -65.50 -9.32
C GLN A 626 18.90 -65.18 -9.80
N VAL A 627 19.71 -64.60 -8.93
CA VAL A 627 21.03 -64.03 -9.25
C VAL A 627 22.17 -64.63 -8.42
N GLU A 628 23.36 -64.76 -9.01
CA GLU A 628 24.58 -65.12 -8.28
C GLU A 628 25.16 -63.88 -7.58
N LYS A 629 25.39 -63.94 -6.27
CA LYS A 629 25.96 -62.84 -5.47
C LYS A 629 27.48 -62.97 -5.39
N ARG A 630 28.22 -62.06 -6.03
CA ARG A 630 29.69 -62.07 -6.13
C ARG A 630 30.29 -60.77 -5.61
N LYS A 631 31.31 -60.85 -4.74
CA LYS A 631 32.08 -59.67 -4.28
C LYS A 631 33.24 -59.40 -5.24
N LYS A 632 33.44 -58.13 -5.60
CA LYS A 632 34.38 -57.63 -6.61
C LYS A 632 35.09 -56.40 -6.01
N ASP A 633 36.11 -56.65 -5.19
CA ASP A 633 36.82 -55.66 -4.37
C ASP A 633 35.88 -54.79 -3.50
N ASN A 634 35.75 -53.50 -3.85
CA ASN A 634 34.88 -52.52 -3.19
C ASN A 634 33.41 -52.57 -3.67
N LEU A 635 33.06 -53.48 -4.58
CA LEU A 635 31.71 -53.68 -5.11
C LEU A 635 31.12 -55.04 -4.71
N LEU A 636 29.80 -55.06 -4.61
CA LEU A 636 28.97 -56.26 -4.42
C LEU A 636 28.05 -56.38 -5.63
N CYS A 637 28.31 -57.37 -6.48
CA CYS A 637 27.66 -57.57 -7.76
C CYS A 637 26.68 -58.74 -7.72
N TYR A 638 25.59 -58.61 -8.46
CA TYR A 638 24.56 -59.61 -8.66
C TYR A 638 24.51 -59.95 -10.14
N MET A 639 24.81 -61.21 -10.48
CA MET A 639 25.03 -61.66 -11.86
C MET A 639 23.91 -62.58 -12.33
N TYR A 640 23.52 -62.45 -13.60
CA TYR A 640 22.62 -63.37 -14.30
C TYR A 640 23.13 -63.63 -15.72
N ASN A 641 23.18 -64.90 -16.12
CA ASN A 641 23.64 -65.32 -17.45
C ASN A 641 22.43 -65.53 -18.37
N HIS A 642 21.96 -64.47 -19.03
CA HIS A 642 20.83 -64.57 -19.96
C HIS A 642 21.23 -65.37 -21.21
N THR A 643 20.36 -66.27 -21.68
CA THR A 643 20.57 -67.03 -22.91
C THR A 643 19.29 -67.01 -23.74
N GLU A 644 19.30 -66.24 -24.83
CA GLU A 644 18.11 -66.07 -25.66
C GLU A 644 17.92 -67.25 -26.62
N LYS A 645 16.68 -67.75 -26.68
CA LYS A 645 16.30 -68.97 -27.41
C LYS A 645 15.57 -68.68 -28.71
N GLU A 646 14.80 -67.60 -28.80
CA GLU A 646 13.93 -67.33 -29.95
C GLU A 646 14.39 -66.09 -30.76
N CYS A 647 15.02 -66.33 -31.90
CA CYS A 647 15.76 -65.32 -32.68
C CYS A 647 15.15 -65.02 -34.06
N ASN A 648 13.82 -64.96 -34.16
CA ASN A 648 13.13 -64.86 -35.45
C ASN A 648 13.20 -63.46 -36.12
N LYS A 649 13.54 -62.39 -35.39
CA LYS A 649 13.77 -61.02 -35.91
C LYS A 649 14.79 -60.27 -35.05
N GLU A 650 15.45 -59.27 -35.63
CA GLU A 650 16.18 -58.24 -34.86
C GLU A 650 15.17 -57.49 -33.97
N LYS A 651 15.30 -57.68 -32.65
CA LYS A 651 14.42 -57.14 -31.62
C LYS A 651 15.28 -56.55 -30.50
N LYS A 652 14.78 -55.48 -29.88
CA LYS A 652 15.39 -54.83 -28.72
C LYS A 652 14.72 -55.32 -27.45
N PHE A 653 15.51 -55.57 -26.43
CA PHE A 653 15.08 -56.09 -25.14
C PHE A 653 15.63 -55.19 -24.03
N MET A 654 14.91 -55.15 -22.91
CA MET A 654 15.32 -54.43 -21.71
C MET A 654 15.42 -55.43 -20.56
N ALA A 655 16.50 -55.30 -19.79
CA ALA A 655 16.73 -56.05 -18.56
C ALA A 655 17.13 -55.09 -17.44
N TYR A 656 16.80 -55.41 -16.20
CA TYR A 656 17.13 -54.57 -15.04
C TYR A 656 17.22 -55.40 -13.77
N CYS A 657 17.87 -54.87 -12.73
CA CYS A 657 17.91 -55.47 -11.42
C CYS A 657 16.96 -54.78 -10.46
N LYS A 658 16.15 -55.59 -9.78
CA LYS A 658 15.18 -55.17 -8.78
C LYS A 658 15.70 -55.53 -7.40
N PHE A 659 15.99 -54.51 -6.59
CA PHE A 659 16.47 -54.64 -5.22
C PHE A 659 15.31 -54.38 -4.26
N VAL A 660 14.98 -55.33 -3.39
CA VAL A 660 13.89 -55.24 -2.40
C VAL A 660 14.48 -55.37 -1.00
N ASN A 661 14.08 -54.50 -0.08
CA ASN A 661 14.56 -54.53 1.32
C ASN A 661 13.57 -55.27 2.26
N ARG A 662 13.91 -55.30 3.55
CA ARG A 662 13.14 -56.02 4.59
C ARG A 662 11.68 -55.53 4.79
N ILE A 663 11.32 -54.34 4.30
CA ILE A 663 9.94 -53.82 4.40
C ILE A 663 9.16 -53.95 3.08
N GLY A 664 9.68 -54.73 2.11
CA GLY A 664 8.99 -55.04 0.85
C GLY A 664 9.01 -53.90 -0.19
N GLN A 665 9.48 -52.72 0.18
CA GLN A 665 9.79 -51.64 -0.77
C GLN A 665 11.06 -51.98 -1.56
N GLY A 666 11.14 -51.49 -2.78
CA GLY A 666 12.23 -51.83 -3.69
C GLY A 666 12.48 -50.77 -4.77
N VAL A 667 13.58 -50.97 -5.48
CA VAL A 667 14.12 -50.06 -6.49
C VAL A 667 14.62 -50.87 -7.68
N ASP A 668 14.24 -50.42 -8.87
CA ASP A 668 14.68 -50.98 -10.13
C ASP A 668 15.87 -50.16 -10.66
N SER A 669 16.90 -50.84 -11.19
CA SER A 669 18.07 -50.21 -11.82
C SER A 669 17.67 -49.42 -13.08
N GLU A 670 18.63 -48.71 -13.68
CA GLU A 670 18.45 -48.33 -15.08
C GLU A 670 18.40 -49.56 -15.99
N TYR A 671 17.75 -49.41 -17.15
CA TYR A 671 17.52 -50.48 -18.11
C TYR A 671 18.79 -50.78 -18.93
N ILE A 672 19.30 -52.00 -18.78
CA ILE A 672 20.25 -52.61 -19.70
C ILE A 672 19.57 -52.81 -21.05
N ARG A 673 20.15 -52.25 -22.12
CA ARG A 673 19.60 -52.31 -23.48
C ARG A 673 20.31 -53.40 -24.30
N LEU A 674 19.57 -54.41 -24.71
CA LEU A 674 20.08 -55.59 -25.41
C LEU A 674 19.56 -55.65 -26.85
N HIS A 675 20.47 -55.77 -27.83
CA HIS A 675 20.15 -55.93 -29.25
C HIS A 675 20.48 -57.35 -29.73
N LEU A 676 19.49 -58.13 -30.18
CA LEU A 676 19.74 -59.47 -30.74
C LEU A 676 20.47 -59.39 -32.09
N ILE A 677 21.59 -60.12 -32.23
CA ILE A 677 22.30 -60.34 -33.50
C ILE A 677 22.27 -61.83 -33.89
N PRO A 678 21.85 -62.18 -35.12
CA PRO A 678 22.06 -63.52 -35.65
C PRO A 678 23.56 -63.74 -35.96
N GLY A 679 24.16 -64.81 -35.43
CA GLY A 679 25.62 -65.00 -35.36
C GLY A 679 26.40 -64.93 -36.69
N LYS A 680 25.74 -64.98 -37.85
CA LYS A 680 26.36 -64.76 -39.17
C LYS A 680 26.73 -63.28 -39.48
N LYS A 681 26.35 -62.33 -38.63
CA LYS A 681 26.60 -60.87 -38.82
C LYS A 681 27.71 -60.28 -37.93
N ILE A 682 28.33 -61.06 -37.06
CA ILE A 682 29.30 -60.55 -36.07
C ILE A 682 30.58 -60.06 -36.77
N SER A 683 31.12 -58.93 -36.31
CA SER A 683 32.35 -58.33 -36.83
C SER A 683 33.35 -58.03 -35.71
N CYS A 684 32.90 -57.52 -34.57
CA CYS A 684 33.72 -57.42 -33.35
C CYS A 684 33.34 -58.53 -32.37
N SER A 685 34.34 -59.20 -31.79
CA SER A 685 34.16 -60.27 -30.80
C SER A 685 35.43 -60.42 -29.97
N ASP A 686 35.45 -59.85 -28.76
CA ASP A 686 36.57 -59.93 -27.82
C ASP A 686 36.05 -59.99 -26.35
N SER A 687 36.91 -59.70 -25.37
CA SER A 687 36.56 -59.67 -23.94
C SER A 687 35.68 -58.50 -23.51
N LEU A 688 35.43 -57.49 -24.36
CA LEU A 688 34.52 -56.38 -24.08
C LEU A 688 33.08 -56.75 -24.44
N GLY A 689 32.88 -57.40 -25.59
CA GLY A 689 31.57 -57.89 -26.07
C GLY A 689 31.56 -58.29 -27.56
N THR A 690 30.37 -58.68 -28.07
CA THR A 690 30.14 -59.01 -29.49
C THR A 690 29.30 -57.93 -30.18
N GLY A 691 29.51 -57.72 -31.50
CA GLY A 691 28.76 -56.73 -32.27
C GLY A 691 28.99 -56.81 -33.78
N THR A 692 28.08 -56.23 -34.59
CA THR A 692 28.31 -56.00 -36.02
C THR A 692 29.25 -54.82 -36.24
N GLU A 693 29.82 -54.67 -37.45
CA GLU A 693 30.51 -53.44 -37.84
C GLU A 693 29.61 -52.20 -37.61
N ARG A 694 30.19 -51.12 -37.05
CA ARG A 694 29.52 -49.91 -36.54
C ARG A 694 28.53 -50.09 -35.38
N ALA A 695 28.36 -51.29 -34.82
CA ALA A 695 27.60 -51.47 -33.58
C ALA A 695 28.20 -50.65 -32.43
N ILE A 696 27.37 -50.38 -31.43
CA ILE A 696 27.72 -49.61 -30.23
C ILE A 696 27.65 -50.54 -29.01
N LEU A 697 28.63 -50.41 -28.13
CA LEU A 697 28.72 -51.08 -26.84
C LEU A 697 28.99 -50.00 -25.78
N ILE A 698 28.15 -49.92 -24.75
CA ILE A 698 28.27 -48.96 -23.67
C ILE A 698 28.50 -49.73 -22.37
N LYS A 699 29.64 -49.48 -21.73
CA LYS A 699 30.05 -50.10 -20.46
C LYS A 699 30.20 -49.02 -19.36
N PRO A 700 29.99 -49.32 -18.08
CA PRO A 700 30.17 -48.36 -16.99
C PRO A 700 31.66 -48.04 -16.75
N CYS A 701 31.92 -46.94 -16.04
CA CYS A 701 33.27 -46.48 -15.71
C CYS A 701 33.90 -47.26 -14.54
N CYS A 702 34.59 -48.36 -14.86
CA CYS A 702 35.28 -49.20 -13.89
C CYS A 702 36.73 -48.72 -13.61
N ASP A 703 36.92 -47.72 -12.76
CA ASP A 703 38.24 -47.44 -12.17
C ASP A 703 38.47 -48.26 -10.89
N VAL A 704 39.30 -49.30 -11.03
CA VAL A 704 39.70 -50.23 -9.96
C VAL A 704 40.51 -49.54 -8.84
N LYS A 705 41.07 -48.34 -9.09
CA LYS A 705 41.92 -47.63 -8.12
C LYS A 705 41.14 -46.73 -7.15
N ASN A 706 39.83 -46.54 -7.33
CA ASN A 706 39.04 -45.62 -6.51
C ASN A 706 38.65 -46.25 -5.13
N PRO A 707 39.08 -45.70 -3.99
CA PRO A 707 38.80 -46.25 -2.64
C PRO A 707 37.33 -46.11 -2.18
N LYS A 708 36.47 -45.47 -2.99
CA LYS A 708 35.00 -45.44 -2.80
C LYS A 708 34.26 -46.44 -3.71
N GLY A 709 34.91 -46.98 -4.73
CA GLY A 709 34.47 -48.17 -5.48
C GLY A 709 33.54 -47.95 -6.67
N PHE A 710 33.13 -46.73 -6.99
CA PHE A 710 32.36 -46.42 -8.20
C PHE A 710 32.77 -45.06 -8.77
N THR A 711 32.92 -45.00 -10.09
CA THR A 711 33.10 -43.77 -10.86
C THR A 711 31.89 -43.64 -11.78
N ARG A 712 31.14 -42.55 -11.65
CA ARG A 712 29.97 -42.28 -12.51
C ARG A 712 30.40 -41.96 -13.95
N GLY A 713 29.49 -42.18 -14.88
CA GLY A 713 29.72 -42.06 -16.31
C GLY A 713 29.69 -43.41 -17.03
N ASN A 714 29.99 -43.38 -18.32
CA ASN A 714 30.10 -44.58 -19.16
C ASN A 714 31.24 -44.42 -20.18
N ILE A 715 31.64 -45.53 -20.82
CA ILE A 715 32.52 -45.52 -21.98
C ILE A 715 31.74 -46.12 -23.14
N THR A 716 31.64 -45.34 -24.22
CA THR A 716 30.97 -45.74 -25.46
C THR A 716 32.02 -46.22 -26.46
N TYR A 717 31.95 -47.50 -26.79
CA TYR A 717 32.77 -48.16 -27.80
C TYR A 717 32.00 -48.31 -29.10
N GLN A 718 32.68 -48.15 -30.22
CA GLN A 718 32.16 -48.46 -31.56
C GLN A 718 32.98 -49.57 -32.21
N CYS A 719 32.31 -50.52 -32.84
CA CYS A 719 32.95 -51.56 -33.63
C CYS A 719 33.46 -50.97 -34.96
N ILE A 720 34.77 -50.92 -35.14
CA ILE A 720 35.44 -50.36 -36.33
C ILE A 720 36.57 -51.29 -36.75
N ASN A 721 36.55 -51.73 -38.01
CA ASN A 721 37.50 -52.68 -38.60
C ASN A 721 37.63 -53.96 -37.75
N SER A 722 36.50 -54.55 -37.35
CA SER A 722 36.49 -55.76 -36.49
C SER A 722 37.15 -55.61 -35.10
N SER A 723 37.35 -54.37 -34.63
CA SER A 723 37.88 -54.05 -33.28
C SER A 723 36.99 -53.05 -32.55
N TRP A 724 36.80 -53.22 -31.24
CA TRP A 724 36.14 -52.19 -30.43
C TRP A 724 37.10 -51.03 -30.18
N LYS A 725 36.69 -49.82 -30.55
CA LYS A 725 37.43 -48.58 -30.29
C LYS A 725 36.61 -47.65 -29.41
N VAL A 726 37.24 -46.97 -28.47
CA VAL A 726 36.59 -45.92 -27.67
C VAL A 726 36.16 -44.81 -28.62
N ALA A 727 34.86 -44.59 -28.74
CA ALA A 727 34.27 -43.49 -29.47
C ALA A 727 34.04 -42.28 -28.55
N ARG A 728 33.72 -42.52 -27.27
CA ARG A 728 33.61 -41.49 -26.23
C ARG A 728 33.91 -42.06 -24.83
N ASN A 729 34.43 -41.21 -23.95
CA ASN A 729 34.75 -41.55 -22.57
C ASN A 729 34.15 -40.48 -21.64
N ASP A 730 33.07 -40.85 -20.95
CA ASP A 730 32.25 -39.95 -20.13
C ASP A 730 32.44 -40.18 -18.63
N CYS A 731 33.57 -40.77 -18.24
CA CYS A 731 33.90 -41.00 -16.84
C CYS A 731 34.19 -39.68 -16.10
N LEU A 732 33.52 -39.49 -14.96
CA LEU A 732 33.81 -38.38 -14.07
C LEU A 732 35.16 -38.56 -13.38
N SER A 733 35.86 -37.47 -13.08
CA SER A 733 37.04 -37.51 -12.21
C SER A 733 36.62 -37.84 -10.77
N GLY A 734 37.49 -38.51 -10.02
CA GLY A 734 37.22 -38.88 -8.62
C GLY A 734 36.71 -37.70 -7.77
N PRO A 735 37.36 -36.52 -7.80
CA PRO A 735 36.90 -35.34 -7.07
C PRO A 735 35.56 -34.76 -7.57
N ILE A 736 35.27 -34.79 -8.88
CA ILE A 736 33.99 -34.30 -9.43
C ILE A 736 32.84 -35.27 -9.08
N ASN A 737 33.10 -36.58 -9.12
CA ASN A 737 32.19 -37.62 -8.65
C ASN A 737 31.89 -37.48 -7.15
N ASP A 738 32.90 -37.14 -6.34
CA ASP A 738 32.76 -36.86 -4.92
C ASP A 738 31.94 -35.59 -4.65
N LEU A 739 32.19 -34.50 -5.39
CA LEU A 739 31.36 -33.29 -5.32
C LEU A 739 29.89 -33.60 -5.65
N LEU A 740 29.61 -34.32 -6.75
CA LEU A 740 28.25 -34.66 -7.17
C LEU A 740 27.53 -35.53 -6.14
N SER A 741 28.25 -36.48 -5.52
CA SER A 741 27.72 -37.26 -4.40
C SER A 741 27.43 -36.41 -3.17
N GLY A 742 28.26 -35.38 -2.91
CA GLY A 742 28.03 -34.38 -1.86
C GLY A 742 26.80 -33.50 -2.12
N ALA A 743 26.57 -33.07 -3.36
CA ALA A 743 25.39 -32.27 -3.73
C ALA A 743 24.08 -33.04 -3.52
N GLU A 744 24.05 -34.31 -3.93
CA GLU A 744 22.90 -35.20 -3.72
C GLU A 744 22.61 -35.40 -2.22
N SER A 745 23.66 -35.56 -1.40
CA SER A 745 23.53 -35.65 0.05
C SER A 745 23.03 -34.34 0.68
N LEU A 746 23.54 -33.20 0.21
CA LEU A 746 23.17 -31.87 0.69
C LEU A 746 21.71 -31.52 0.39
N VAL A 747 21.24 -31.72 -0.85
CA VAL A 747 19.82 -31.51 -1.22
C VAL A 747 18.90 -32.49 -0.49
N SER A 748 19.41 -33.65 -0.08
CA SER A 748 18.69 -34.65 0.72
C SER A 748 18.88 -34.48 2.23
N SER A 749 19.47 -33.38 2.71
CA SER A 749 19.74 -33.10 4.13
C SER A 749 18.64 -32.25 4.76
N PRO A 750 18.21 -32.51 6.01
CA PRO A 750 17.32 -31.61 6.75
C PRO A 750 17.98 -30.26 7.11
N GLU A 751 19.31 -30.15 6.97
CA GLU A 751 20.13 -28.98 7.33
C GLU A 751 20.73 -28.28 6.10
N ALA A 752 20.17 -28.53 4.91
CA ALA A 752 20.72 -28.13 3.61
C ALA A 752 21.12 -26.63 3.54
N LYS A 753 20.26 -25.73 4.00
CA LYS A 753 20.50 -24.27 4.03
C LYS A 753 21.74 -23.89 4.84
N ALA A 754 21.92 -24.48 6.03
CA ALA A 754 23.05 -24.18 6.91
C ALA A 754 24.38 -24.74 6.39
N GLN A 755 24.34 -25.90 5.70
CA GLN A 755 25.53 -26.54 5.15
C GLN A 755 25.98 -25.95 3.81
N LEU A 756 25.06 -25.38 3.03
CA LEU A 756 25.28 -24.86 1.67
C LEU A 756 26.46 -23.87 1.53
N PRO A 757 26.65 -22.85 2.38
CA PRO A 757 27.80 -21.93 2.27
C PRO A 757 29.16 -22.63 2.25
N SER A 758 29.32 -23.67 3.07
CA SER A 758 30.56 -24.46 3.16
C SER A 758 30.76 -25.32 1.91
N TYR A 759 29.69 -25.91 1.40
CA TYR A 759 29.72 -26.73 0.18
C TYR A 759 30.04 -25.89 -1.06
N LEU A 760 29.46 -24.69 -1.19
CA LEU A 760 29.78 -23.76 -2.29
C LEU A 760 31.26 -23.34 -2.29
N ALA A 761 31.87 -23.17 -1.12
CA ALA A 761 33.31 -22.89 -1.02
C ALA A 761 34.16 -24.07 -1.55
N GLN A 762 33.83 -25.30 -1.12
CA GLN A 762 34.49 -26.52 -1.57
C GLN A 762 34.31 -26.74 -3.08
N LEU A 763 33.09 -26.53 -3.60
CA LEU A 763 32.75 -26.63 -5.01
C LEU A 763 33.61 -25.71 -5.87
N LYS A 764 33.71 -24.41 -5.50
CA LYS A 764 34.55 -23.44 -6.21
C LYS A 764 36.02 -23.88 -6.21
N GLU A 765 36.55 -24.28 -5.06
CA GLU A 765 37.97 -24.63 -4.93
C GLU A 765 38.32 -25.87 -5.77
N GLN A 766 37.50 -26.92 -5.69
CA GLN A 766 37.77 -28.17 -6.40
C GLN A 766 37.46 -28.08 -7.90
N THR A 767 36.46 -27.29 -8.32
CA THR A 767 36.23 -26.94 -9.74
C THR A 767 37.44 -26.21 -10.31
N LYS A 768 38.04 -25.28 -9.57
CA LYS A 768 39.26 -24.57 -9.98
C LYS A 768 40.48 -25.51 -10.11
N LYS A 769 40.58 -26.54 -9.25
CA LYS A 769 41.64 -27.56 -9.33
C LYS A 769 41.48 -28.50 -10.53
N GLU A 770 40.24 -28.89 -10.84
CA GLU A 770 39.90 -29.85 -11.91
C GLU A 770 39.66 -29.19 -13.29
N LEU A 771 39.91 -27.89 -13.45
CA LEU A 771 39.57 -27.14 -14.66
C LEU A 771 40.18 -27.74 -15.94
N SER A 772 41.40 -28.27 -15.88
CA SER A 772 42.03 -28.97 -17.01
C SER A 772 41.33 -30.29 -17.37
N THR A 773 40.73 -30.98 -16.38
CA THR A 773 39.89 -32.17 -16.60
C THR A 773 38.57 -31.77 -17.25
N ILE A 774 37.93 -30.70 -16.76
CA ILE A 774 36.65 -30.16 -17.24
C ILE A 774 36.74 -29.70 -18.70
N ASN A 775 37.79 -28.94 -19.05
CA ASN A 775 38.00 -28.41 -20.39
C ASN A 775 38.15 -29.50 -21.46
N ASN A 776 38.56 -30.71 -21.06
CA ASN A 776 38.74 -31.87 -21.95
C ASN A 776 37.62 -32.92 -21.83
N SER A 777 36.60 -32.70 -20.99
CA SER A 777 35.53 -33.68 -20.75
C SER A 777 34.17 -33.01 -20.51
N SER A 778 33.33 -33.05 -21.54
CA SER A 778 31.93 -32.63 -21.54
C SER A 778 31.09 -33.30 -20.44
N ALA A 779 31.37 -34.55 -20.09
CA ALA A 779 30.74 -35.24 -18.97
C ALA A 779 31.09 -34.60 -17.60
N ASN A 780 32.36 -34.24 -17.38
CA ASN A 780 32.79 -33.57 -16.15
C ASN A 780 32.21 -32.15 -16.03
N LEU A 781 32.17 -31.41 -17.15
CA LEU A 781 31.48 -30.13 -17.25
C LEU A 781 29.98 -30.26 -16.92
N GLY A 782 29.28 -31.22 -17.52
CA GLY A 782 27.88 -31.51 -17.26
C GLY A 782 27.59 -31.92 -15.81
N ALA A 783 28.54 -32.57 -15.13
CA ALA A 783 28.41 -32.88 -13.71
C ALA A 783 28.47 -31.61 -12.82
N ILE A 784 29.36 -30.66 -13.09
CA ILE A 784 29.38 -29.36 -12.37
C ILE A 784 28.09 -28.57 -12.60
N VAL A 785 27.55 -28.57 -13.82
CA VAL A 785 26.24 -27.97 -14.12
C VAL A 785 25.12 -28.64 -13.33
N THR A 786 25.12 -29.97 -13.26
CA THR A 786 24.13 -30.75 -12.49
C THR A 786 24.23 -30.47 -10.98
N ILE A 787 25.44 -30.26 -10.44
CA ILE A 787 25.66 -29.83 -9.06
C ILE A 787 25.06 -28.43 -8.82
N LEU A 788 25.35 -27.47 -9.71
CA LEU A 788 24.84 -26.10 -9.61
C LEU A 788 23.31 -26.08 -9.64
N ASP A 789 22.68 -26.92 -10.46
CA ASP A 789 21.22 -27.06 -10.51
C ASP A 789 20.66 -27.62 -9.20
N MET A 790 21.21 -28.73 -8.71
CA MET A 790 20.83 -29.33 -7.43
C MET A 790 20.87 -28.30 -6.29
N VAL A 791 21.99 -27.58 -6.11
CA VAL A 791 22.13 -26.63 -5.00
C VAL A 791 21.36 -25.33 -5.20
N SER A 792 21.06 -24.92 -6.44
CA SER A 792 20.25 -23.73 -6.73
C SER A 792 18.81 -23.80 -6.19
N SER A 793 18.32 -25.01 -5.89
CA SER A 793 16.99 -25.23 -5.33
C SER A 793 16.88 -24.90 -3.84
N ILE A 794 18.01 -24.80 -3.13
CA ILE A 794 18.10 -24.57 -1.68
C ILE A 794 18.03 -23.05 -1.40
N PRO A 795 17.19 -22.59 -0.45
CA PRO A 795 17.22 -21.20 0.02
C PRO A 795 18.60 -20.83 0.59
N VAL A 796 19.10 -19.63 0.25
CA VAL A 796 20.40 -19.14 0.72
C VAL A 796 20.28 -17.69 1.18
N GLU A 797 20.93 -17.36 2.28
CA GLU A 797 21.00 -15.98 2.77
C GLU A 797 21.90 -15.15 1.85
N ALA A 798 21.48 -13.92 1.55
CA ALA A 798 22.11 -13.02 0.60
C ALA A 798 23.41 -12.38 1.15
N GLU A 799 24.33 -13.21 1.61
CA GLU A 799 25.69 -12.82 1.99
C GLU A 799 26.63 -12.83 0.79
N GLU A 800 27.66 -11.97 0.84
CA GLU A 800 28.64 -11.83 -0.24
C GLU A 800 29.41 -13.13 -0.53
N VAL A 801 29.81 -13.88 0.50
CA VAL A 801 30.68 -15.07 0.35
C VAL A 801 29.98 -16.27 -0.32
N PRO A 802 28.77 -16.71 0.09
CA PRO A 802 28.01 -17.73 -0.64
C PRO A 802 27.72 -17.34 -2.09
N MET A 803 27.29 -16.10 -2.30
CA MET A 803 26.98 -15.56 -3.64
C MET A 803 28.24 -15.54 -4.53
N GLN A 804 29.38 -15.04 -4.03
CA GLN A 804 30.64 -15.03 -4.77
C GLN A 804 31.13 -16.46 -5.05
N ASN A 805 30.93 -17.41 -4.14
CA ASN A 805 31.34 -18.79 -4.35
C ASN A 805 30.54 -19.49 -5.46
N PHE A 806 29.22 -19.31 -5.49
CA PHE A 806 28.36 -19.81 -6.56
C PHE A 806 28.72 -19.15 -7.90
N LEU A 807 28.74 -17.81 -7.96
CA LEU A 807 29.01 -17.07 -9.20
C LEU A 807 30.44 -17.29 -9.73
N SER A 808 31.45 -17.45 -8.87
CA SER A 808 32.80 -17.82 -9.31
C SER A 808 32.91 -19.26 -9.83
N THR A 809 32.01 -20.16 -9.42
CA THR A 809 31.94 -21.51 -10.00
C THR A 809 31.35 -21.43 -11.41
N VAL A 810 30.29 -20.63 -11.61
CA VAL A 810 29.74 -20.34 -12.95
C VAL A 810 30.81 -19.69 -13.84
N ASP A 811 31.54 -18.69 -13.35
CA ASP A 811 32.60 -17.97 -14.06
C ASP A 811 33.69 -18.89 -14.62
N LEU A 812 34.10 -19.90 -13.84
CA LEU A 812 35.08 -20.91 -14.26
C LEU A 812 34.55 -21.82 -15.37
N ILE A 813 33.26 -22.17 -15.37
CA ILE A 813 32.67 -23.10 -16.34
C ILE A 813 32.08 -22.43 -17.59
N VAL A 814 32.04 -21.09 -17.66
CA VAL A 814 31.64 -20.34 -18.87
C VAL A 814 32.81 -19.61 -19.55
N ASP A 815 34.04 -19.84 -19.09
CA ASP A 815 35.24 -19.29 -19.71
C ASP A 815 35.51 -19.90 -21.11
N ASP A 816 36.20 -19.14 -21.97
CA ASP A 816 36.52 -19.54 -23.35
C ASP A 816 37.27 -20.88 -23.41
N SER A 817 38.07 -21.19 -22.38
CA SER A 817 38.80 -22.45 -22.26
C SER A 817 37.91 -23.71 -22.13
N THR A 818 36.62 -23.54 -21.81
CA THR A 818 35.62 -24.63 -21.75
C THR A 818 34.85 -24.83 -23.07
N THR A 819 34.99 -23.93 -24.05
CA THR A 819 34.11 -23.87 -25.24
C THR A 819 34.01 -25.20 -26.01
N ALA A 820 35.13 -25.92 -26.15
CA ALA A 820 35.15 -27.21 -26.85
C ALA A 820 34.34 -28.30 -26.14
N ALA A 821 34.35 -28.32 -24.80
CA ALA A 821 33.55 -29.25 -24.00
C ALA A 821 32.05 -28.88 -24.04
N TRP A 822 31.71 -27.59 -24.07
CA TRP A 822 30.33 -27.14 -24.31
C TRP A 822 29.81 -27.49 -25.70
N GLU A 823 30.63 -27.32 -26.73
CA GLU A 823 30.28 -27.74 -28.09
C GLU A 823 29.96 -29.24 -28.18
N ASP A 824 30.74 -30.10 -27.52
CA ASP A 824 30.46 -31.54 -27.46
C ASP A 824 29.16 -31.83 -26.69
N LEU A 825 29.02 -31.25 -25.49
CA LEU A 825 27.86 -31.44 -24.62
C LEU A 825 26.53 -30.98 -25.25
N ASN A 826 26.58 -29.98 -26.13
CA ASN A 826 25.43 -29.50 -26.91
C ASN A 826 25.11 -30.39 -28.13
N LYS A 827 26.12 -30.99 -28.79
CA LYS A 827 25.92 -31.93 -29.93
C LYS A 827 25.10 -33.17 -29.54
N GLU A 828 25.23 -33.60 -28.29
CA GLU A 828 24.50 -34.72 -27.67
C GLU A 828 22.97 -34.59 -27.65
N LYS A 829 22.43 -33.39 -27.91
CA LYS A 829 21.02 -33.06 -27.65
C LYS A 829 20.66 -33.18 -26.16
N THR A 830 21.59 -32.89 -25.25
CA THR A 830 21.30 -32.72 -23.81
C THR A 830 20.54 -31.40 -23.56
N ARG A 831 20.38 -31.01 -22.29
CA ARG A 831 19.82 -29.72 -21.85
C ARG A 831 20.85 -28.82 -21.16
N GLN A 832 22.11 -29.23 -21.03
CA GLN A 832 23.01 -28.72 -19.99
C GLN A 832 23.27 -27.20 -20.07
N SER A 833 23.40 -26.62 -21.27
CA SER A 833 23.58 -25.16 -21.42
C SER A 833 22.36 -24.36 -20.91
N SER A 834 21.16 -24.90 -21.14
CA SER A 834 19.90 -24.33 -20.64
C SER A 834 19.71 -24.62 -19.16
N LEU A 835 20.20 -25.77 -18.66
CA LEU A 835 20.12 -26.13 -17.25
C LEU A 835 20.95 -25.14 -16.43
N LEU A 836 22.19 -24.84 -16.83
CA LEU A 836 23.04 -23.85 -16.15
C LEU A 836 22.36 -22.48 -16.01
N LEU A 837 21.70 -21.99 -17.05
CA LEU A 837 20.96 -20.72 -16.99
C LEU A 837 19.78 -20.82 -16.01
N GLN A 838 19.05 -21.93 -16.02
CA GLN A 838 17.95 -22.20 -15.08
C GLN A 838 18.46 -22.31 -13.63
N SER A 839 19.65 -22.86 -13.40
CA SER A 839 20.26 -22.95 -12.09
C SER A 839 20.62 -21.57 -11.53
N VAL A 840 21.06 -20.63 -12.37
CA VAL A 840 21.33 -19.25 -11.92
C VAL A 840 20.02 -18.48 -11.68
N GLU A 841 18.99 -18.66 -12.52
CA GLU A 841 17.63 -18.15 -12.26
C GLU A 841 17.05 -18.67 -10.93
N ASN A 842 17.15 -19.98 -10.68
CA ASN A 842 16.73 -20.61 -9.43
C ASN A 842 17.49 -20.01 -8.23
N PHE A 843 18.82 -19.88 -8.34
CA PHE A 843 19.64 -19.31 -7.27
C PHE A 843 19.25 -17.86 -6.96
N SER A 844 19.03 -17.02 -7.98
CA SER A 844 18.62 -15.62 -7.75
C SER A 844 17.20 -15.49 -7.20
N LEU A 845 16.29 -16.41 -7.53
CA LEU A 845 14.96 -16.55 -6.91
C LEU A 845 14.99 -17.04 -5.46
N ARG A 846 16.07 -17.71 -5.02
CA ARG A 846 16.22 -18.33 -3.69
C ARG A 846 17.02 -17.50 -2.68
N LEU A 847 17.48 -16.30 -3.07
CA LEU A 847 18.17 -15.36 -2.19
C LEU A 847 17.22 -14.76 -1.13
N GLN A 848 17.44 -15.11 0.13
CA GLN A 848 16.77 -14.52 1.31
C GLN A 848 17.53 -13.23 1.73
N PRO A 849 16.89 -12.05 1.74
CA PRO A 849 17.58 -10.77 1.96
C PRO A 849 18.00 -10.57 3.42
N VAL A 850 19.29 -10.44 3.67
CA VAL A 850 19.83 -10.15 5.01
C VAL A 850 19.70 -8.64 5.28
N ASN A 851 19.23 -8.25 6.47
CA ASN A 851 19.08 -6.84 6.88
C ASN A 851 18.34 -5.93 5.85
N ASN A 852 17.40 -6.50 5.09
CA ASN A 852 16.70 -5.84 3.99
C ASN A 852 17.62 -5.26 2.90
N THR A 853 18.71 -5.96 2.58
CA THR A 853 19.61 -5.68 1.45
C THR A 853 19.96 -6.95 0.66
N ILE A 854 20.53 -6.76 -0.53
CA ILE A 854 21.19 -7.80 -1.33
C ILE A 854 22.49 -7.17 -1.85
N PRO A 855 23.68 -7.74 -1.56
CA PRO A 855 24.95 -7.17 -2.00
C PRO A 855 25.12 -7.31 -3.52
N SER A 856 25.85 -6.36 -4.12
CA SER A 856 26.31 -6.46 -5.50
C SER A 856 27.58 -7.30 -5.57
N VAL A 857 27.59 -8.36 -6.39
CA VAL A 857 28.66 -9.37 -6.43
C VAL A 857 29.12 -9.58 -7.88
N SER A 858 30.43 -9.72 -8.10
CA SER A 858 31.01 -9.82 -9.46
C SER A 858 32.14 -10.84 -9.57
N ALA A 859 32.07 -11.63 -10.64
CA ALA A 859 33.17 -12.40 -11.19
C ALA A 859 33.61 -11.80 -12.54
N ASN A 860 34.49 -12.46 -13.30
CA ASN A 860 35.04 -11.89 -14.54
C ASN A 860 34.00 -11.79 -15.66
N THR A 861 33.07 -12.74 -15.69
CA THR A 861 32.08 -12.92 -16.76
C THR A 861 30.63 -12.85 -16.27
N VAL A 862 30.40 -12.81 -14.96
CA VAL A 862 29.08 -12.80 -14.33
C VAL A 862 28.98 -11.71 -13.25
N GLN A 863 27.90 -10.93 -13.23
CA GLN A 863 27.66 -9.87 -12.24
C GLN A 863 26.21 -9.89 -11.75
N LEU A 864 25.98 -9.88 -10.43
CA LEU A 864 24.66 -9.89 -9.80
C LEU A 864 24.41 -8.58 -9.04
N GLN A 865 23.24 -7.98 -9.23
CA GLN A 865 22.77 -6.82 -8.44
C GLN A 865 21.29 -6.95 -8.09
N GLY A 866 20.93 -6.70 -6.82
CA GLY A 866 19.56 -6.79 -6.32
C GLY A 866 19.05 -5.53 -5.61
N VAL A 867 17.77 -5.56 -5.25
CA VAL A 867 17.10 -4.62 -4.33
C VAL A 867 15.98 -5.35 -3.58
N VAL A 868 15.61 -4.82 -2.41
CA VAL A 868 14.42 -5.23 -1.63
C VAL A 868 13.40 -4.08 -1.67
N VAL A 869 12.16 -4.37 -2.02
CA VAL A 869 11.06 -3.39 -2.09
C VAL A 869 10.66 -2.96 -0.68
N LYS A 870 10.61 -1.65 -0.44
CA LYS A 870 10.41 -1.03 0.89
C LYS A 870 9.27 -0.02 0.85
N GLU A 871 8.35 -0.14 1.80
CA GLU A 871 7.08 0.59 1.91
C GLU A 871 7.16 2.10 1.60
N ASN A 872 8.24 2.78 2.02
CA ASN A 872 8.42 4.22 1.88
C ASN A 872 9.52 4.66 0.88
N ASN A 873 10.04 3.78 0.00
CA ASN A 873 11.11 4.16 -0.94
C ASN A 873 11.07 3.36 -2.26
N ASN A 874 9.95 3.46 -2.98
CA ASN A 874 9.69 2.77 -4.25
C ASN A 874 10.26 3.53 -5.47
N THR A 875 11.59 3.73 -5.51
CA THR A 875 12.28 4.29 -6.68
C THR A 875 12.45 3.26 -7.80
N ALA A 876 12.61 3.74 -9.04
CA ALA A 876 12.79 2.87 -10.20
C ALA A 876 13.99 1.92 -10.04
N TYR A 877 13.81 0.63 -10.37
CA TYR A 877 14.94 -0.30 -10.44
C TYR A 877 15.71 0.00 -11.72
N ASN A 878 16.73 0.84 -11.59
CA ASN A 878 17.66 1.21 -12.65
C ASN A 878 19.05 0.66 -12.28
N LYS A 879 19.57 -0.29 -13.07
CA LYS A 879 20.86 -0.96 -12.81
C LYS A 879 21.69 -1.11 -14.08
N ASP A 880 22.88 -0.53 -14.05
CA ASP A 880 23.92 -0.72 -15.07
C ASP A 880 24.81 -1.92 -14.74
N PHE A 881 25.05 -2.75 -15.75
CA PHE A 881 26.01 -3.85 -15.72
C PHE A 881 27.07 -3.62 -16.80
N ARG A 882 28.32 -3.98 -16.49
CA ARG A 882 29.47 -3.79 -17.42
C ARG A 882 30.34 -5.03 -17.44
N SER A 883 30.70 -5.48 -18.64
CA SER A 883 31.65 -6.56 -18.83
C SER A 883 33.09 -6.04 -18.94
N ALA A 884 34.08 -6.92 -18.72
CA ALA A 884 35.50 -6.60 -18.95
C ALA A 884 35.84 -6.19 -20.40
N GLY A 885 34.95 -6.47 -21.37
CA GLY A 885 35.07 -6.06 -22.77
C GLY A 885 34.39 -4.74 -23.11
N ASN A 886 34.11 -3.88 -22.12
CA ASN A 886 33.39 -2.60 -22.24
C ASN A 886 31.95 -2.66 -22.80
N LEU A 887 31.42 -3.84 -23.13
CA LEU A 887 29.98 -4.02 -23.36
C LEU A 887 29.20 -3.75 -22.09
N THR A 888 28.07 -3.06 -22.23
CA THR A 888 27.16 -2.68 -21.15
C THR A 888 25.74 -3.19 -21.42
N VAL A 889 24.98 -3.38 -20.33
CA VAL A 889 23.52 -3.49 -20.37
C VAL A 889 22.93 -2.73 -19.19
N ASN A 890 21.94 -1.90 -19.47
CA ASN A 890 21.12 -1.24 -18.46
C ASN A 890 19.78 -2.00 -18.31
N VAL A 891 19.32 -2.20 -17.08
CA VAL A 891 17.99 -2.72 -16.77
C VAL A 891 17.17 -1.64 -16.06
N LEU A 892 15.97 -1.37 -16.59
CA LEU A 892 15.03 -0.39 -16.07
C LEU A 892 13.63 -1.00 -15.89
N ILE A 893 13.15 -1.01 -14.65
CA ILE A 893 11.75 -1.28 -14.29
C ILE A 893 11.19 -0.01 -13.64
N SER A 894 9.99 0.41 -14.07
CA SER A 894 9.37 1.65 -13.61
C SER A 894 8.82 1.57 -12.18
N GLU A 895 8.69 2.74 -11.55
CA GLU A 895 8.10 2.90 -10.21
C GLU A 895 6.66 2.38 -10.16
N THR A 896 5.93 2.51 -11.27
CA THR A 896 4.55 2.01 -11.40
C THR A 896 4.45 0.50 -11.22
N GLU A 897 5.38 -0.29 -11.76
CA GLU A 897 5.39 -1.74 -11.58
C GLU A 897 5.80 -2.13 -10.16
N ILE A 898 6.83 -1.46 -9.62
CA ILE A 898 7.34 -1.69 -8.26
C ILE A 898 6.28 -1.38 -7.20
N GLN A 899 5.47 -0.34 -7.39
CA GLN A 899 4.32 -0.02 -6.54
C GLN A 899 3.22 -1.10 -6.50
N THR A 900 3.21 -2.05 -7.46
CA THR A 900 2.27 -3.20 -7.42
C THR A 900 2.81 -4.42 -6.67
N LEU A 901 4.04 -4.36 -6.14
CA LEU A 901 4.69 -5.49 -5.49
C LEU A 901 4.40 -5.54 -3.99
N THR A 902 4.36 -6.75 -3.45
CA THR A 902 4.29 -7.00 -2.01
C THR A 902 5.51 -6.47 -1.27
N GLN A 903 5.35 -6.04 -0.02
CA GLN A 903 6.47 -5.64 0.85
C GLN A 903 7.50 -6.78 0.96
N ASN A 904 8.78 -6.43 1.11
CA ASN A 904 9.92 -7.35 1.16
C ASN A 904 10.14 -8.21 -0.11
N SER A 905 9.41 -7.96 -1.21
CA SER A 905 9.74 -8.57 -2.51
C SER A 905 11.16 -8.20 -2.93
N THR A 906 11.87 -9.14 -3.54
CA THR A 906 13.22 -8.95 -4.05
C THR A 906 13.22 -8.93 -5.58
N ILE A 907 13.96 -7.98 -6.16
CA ILE A 907 14.26 -7.93 -7.59
C ILE A 907 15.77 -8.13 -7.72
N VAL A 908 16.18 -9.15 -8.46
CA VAL A 908 17.59 -9.51 -8.67
C VAL A 908 17.84 -9.68 -10.16
N SER A 909 18.90 -9.06 -10.68
CA SER A 909 19.35 -9.29 -12.05
C SER A 909 20.79 -9.79 -12.10
N VAL A 910 21.06 -10.70 -13.04
CA VAL A 910 22.36 -11.36 -13.25
C VAL A 910 22.77 -11.18 -14.70
N MET A 911 23.88 -10.47 -14.94
CA MET A 911 24.48 -10.27 -16.26
C MET A 911 25.54 -11.32 -16.52
N TYR A 912 25.61 -11.82 -17.77
CA TYR A 912 26.65 -12.73 -18.24
C TYR A 912 27.26 -12.22 -19.56
N SER A 913 28.59 -12.23 -19.66
CA SER A 913 29.31 -11.79 -20.87
C SER A 913 29.68 -12.94 -21.83
N LYS A 914 29.84 -14.17 -21.32
CA LYS A 914 30.22 -15.35 -22.14
C LYS A 914 29.10 -16.38 -22.34
N LEU A 915 28.19 -16.56 -21.38
CA LEU A 915 27.14 -17.61 -21.42
C LEU A 915 26.26 -17.59 -22.69
N GLY A 916 26.02 -16.41 -23.29
CA GLY A 916 25.32 -16.28 -24.58
C GLY A 916 26.04 -16.94 -25.78
N HIS A 917 27.30 -17.32 -25.65
CA HIS A 917 28.05 -18.13 -26.64
C HIS A 917 27.97 -19.64 -26.38
N VAL A 918 27.64 -20.06 -25.16
CA VAL A 918 27.44 -21.46 -24.75
C VAL A 918 26.03 -21.98 -25.10
N LEU A 919 25.03 -21.09 -25.14
CA LEU A 919 23.66 -21.45 -25.53
C LEU A 919 23.56 -21.78 -27.04
N PRO A 920 22.89 -22.88 -27.43
CA PRO A 920 22.82 -23.33 -28.82
C PRO A 920 22.04 -22.35 -29.72
N ARG A 921 22.34 -22.40 -31.03
CA ARG A 921 21.94 -21.37 -32.01
C ARG A 921 21.40 -21.97 -33.30
N LYS A 922 20.54 -21.21 -33.99
CA LYS A 922 20.14 -21.46 -35.38
C LYS A 922 21.16 -20.82 -36.34
N THR A 923 21.31 -21.39 -37.53
CA THR A 923 22.48 -21.19 -38.42
C THR A 923 22.52 -19.87 -39.20
N SER A 924 21.94 -18.79 -38.68
CA SER A 924 21.85 -17.48 -39.37
C SER A 924 21.88 -16.25 -38.45
N GLU A 925 21.82 -16.42 -37.13
CA GLU A 925 21.65 -15.31 -36.18
C GLU A 925 22.65 -15.40 -35.02
N TYR A 926 23.21 -14.27 -34.60
CA TYR A 926 24.30 -14.18 -33.63
C TYR A 926 23.89 -13.34 -32.42
N VAL A 927 24.20 -13.83 -31.22
CA VAL A 927 24.04 -13.05 -29.98
C VAL A 927 25.04 -11.89 -30.02
N ASN A 928 24.53 -10.66 -30.08
CA ASN A 928 25.31 -9.44 -30.33
C ASN A 928 25.31 -8.46 -29.13
N GLY A 929 24.95 -8.93 -27.94
CA GLY A 929 24.98 -8.18 -26.70
C GLY A 929 25.27 -9.09 -25.52
N LEU A 930 25.10 -8.57 -24.31
CA LEU A 930 25.18 -9.36 -23.08
C LEU A 930 23.90 -10.20 -22.89
N LEU A 931 23.99 -11.24 -22.06
CA LEU A 931 22.81 -11.94 -21.53
C LEU A 931 22.47 -11.34 -20.16
N ILE A 932 21.19 -11.11 -19.88
CA ILE A 932 20.70 -10.57 -18.61
C ILE A 932 19.50 -11.37 -18.12
N THR A 933 19.63 -12.02 -16.98
CA THR A 933 18.52 -12.60 -16.21
C THR A 933 17.94 -11.52 -15.31
N THR A 934 16.62 -11.40 -15.20
CA THR A 934 15.96 -10.66 -14.12
C THR A 934 14.87 -11.51 -13.48
N THR A 935 14.89 -11.61 -12.14
CA THR A 935 14.00 -12.46 -11.34
C THR A 935 13.32 -11.67 -10.22
N LEU A 936 12.08 -12.06 -9.89
CA LEU A 936 11.22 -11.47 -8.87
C LEU A 936 10.69 -12.57 -7.94
N SER A 937 10.77 -12.39 -6.63
CA SER A 937 10.33 -13.38 -5.64
C SER A 937 8.83 -13.32 -5.27
N SER A 938 8.08 -12.34 -5.78
CA SER A 938 6.64 -12.22 -5.54
C SER A 938 5.82 -13.16 -6.43
N ASN A 939 4.79 -13.80 -5.86
CA ASN A 939 3.99 -14.86 -6.50
C ASN A 939 2.91 -14.31 -7.47
N LYS A 940 3.28 -13.35 -8.33
CA LYS A 940 2.37 -12.57 -9.18
C LYS A 940 2.40 -13.08 -10.63
N SER A 941 1.33 -13.75 -11.08
CA SER A 941 1.22 -14.36 -12.42
C SER A 941 0.80 -13.40 -13.53
N GLN A 942 1.16 -12.12 -13.41
CA GLN A 942 0.72 -11.05 -14.32
C GLN A 942 1.83 -10.65 -15.31
N LYS A 943 1.46 -9.96 -16.39
CA LYS A 943 2.44 -9.24 -17.22
C LYS A 943 3.19 -8.22 -16.35
N PHE A 944 4.45 -8.01 -16.65
CA PHE A 944 5.35 -7.16 -15.89
C PHE A 944 6.34 -6.51 -16.86
N ASP A 945 6.23 -5.21 -17.05
CA ASP A 945 6.96 -4.53 -18.12
C ASP A 945 8.39 -4.13 -17.68
N ILE A 946 9.37 -4.51 -18.51
CA ILE A 946 10.80 -4.33 -18.27
C ILE A 946 11.48 -3.78 -19.54
N ASN A 947 12.29 -2.74 -19.36
CA ASN A 947 13.08 -2.13 -20.44
C ASN A 947 14.58 -2.43 -20.22
N MET A 948 15.26 -2.86 -21.27
CA MET A 948 16.68 -3.21 -21.22
C MET A 948 17.43 -2.55 -22.38
N THR A 949 18.52 -1.85 -22.09
CA THR A 949 19.34 -1.20 -23.14
C THR A 949 20.66 -1.94 -23.28
N PHE A 950 20.83 -2.66 -24.39
CA PHE A 950 22.03 -3.45 -24.70
C PHE A 950 22.97 -2.69 -25.63
N ALA A 951 24.26 -2.61 -25.29
CA ALA A 951 25.29 -2.20 -26.23
C ALA A 951 25.54 -3.30 -27.28
N LYS A 952 25.77 -2.91 -28.54
CA LYS A 952 26.10 -3.85 -29.64
C LYS A 952 27.57 -4.26 -29.59
N LYS A 953 27.87 -5.55 -29.70
CA LYS A 953 29.23 -6.13 -29.75
C LYS A 953 29.90 -5.95 -31.11
N ASP A 954 29.12 -6.10 -32.17
CA ASP A 954 29.53 -5.88 -33.56
C ASP A 954 28.52 -4.91 -34.22
N LEU A 955 29.02 -3.74 -34.64
CA LEU A 955 28.22 -2.69 -35.27
C LEU A 955 27.91 -2.97 -36.75
N SER A 956 28.55 -3.98 -37.36
CA SER A 956 28.29 -4.39 -38.74
C SER A 956 26.99 -5.19 -38.89
N LEU A 957 26.58 -5.92 -37.84
CA LEU A 957 25.33 -6.67 -37.84
C LEU A 957 24.11 -5.73 -37.83
N LYS A 958 22.99 -6.19 -38.40
CA LYS A 958 21.72 -5.44 -38.56
C LYS A 958 20.52 -6.28 -38.13
N MET A 959 19.33 -5.67 -38.18
CA MET A 959 18.03 -6.26 -37.85
C MET A 959 17.99 -6.88 -36.42
N PRO A 960 18.05 -6.05 -35.36
CA PRO A 960 18.04 -6.54 -34.00
C PRO A 960 16.71 -7.15 -33.61
N LYS A 961 16.76 -8.37 -33.09
CA LYS A 961 15.68 -9.05 -32.39
C LYS A 961 15.99 -9.08 -30.90
N CYS A 962 15.13 -8.44 -30.12
CA CYS A 962 15.09 -8.66 -28.68
C CYS A 962 14.50 -10.05 -28.42
N VAL A 963 15.25 -10.88 -27.71
CA VAL A 963 14.88 -12.28 -27.44
C VAL A 963 15.06 -12.63 -25.97
N PHE A 964 14.34 -13.66 -25.55
CA PHE A 964 14.53 -14.35 -24.28
C PHE A 964 14.77 -15.84 -24.49
N TRP A 965 15.30 -16.50 -23.48
CA TRP A 965 15.50 -17.95 -23.49
C TRP A 965 14.23 -18.68 -23.03
N ASN A 966 13.49 -19.28 -23.96
CA ASN A 966 12.26 -20.01 -23.65
C ASN A 966 12.57 -21.49 -23.37
N PHE A 967 12.74 -21.83 -22.09
CA PHE A 967 13.02 -23.17 -21.58
C PHE A 967 12.08 -24.28 -22.07
N THR A 968 10.86 -23.97 -22.56
CA THR A 968 9.89 -24.99 -23.01
C THR A 968 10.14 -25.53 -24.42
N LEU A 969 10.85 -24.77 -25.27
CA LEU A 969 11.05 -25.10 -26.68
C LEU A 969 12.03 -26.27 -26.89
N ASN A 970 12.06 -26.85 -28.10
CA ASN A 970 12.92 -27.98 -28.50
C ASN A 970 12.84 -29.24 -27.59
N ASN A 971 11.63 -29.59 -27.15
CA ASN A 971 11.35 -30.61 -26.13
C ASN A 971 11.97 -30.23 -24.77
N HIS A 972 11.64 -29.03 -24.28
CA HIS A 972 12.19 -28.36 -23.11
C HIS A 972 13.74 -28.31 -23.05
N ARG A 973 14.41 -28.12 -24.19
CA ARG A 973 15.86 -27.85 -24.26
C ARG A 973 16.21 -26.37 -24.21
N GLY A 974 15.21 -25.50 -24.33
CA GLY A 974 15.41 -24.10 -24.61
C GLY A 974 15.58 -23.80 -26.10
N ASP A 975 15.21 -22.57 -26.45
CA ASP A 975 15.52 -21.91 -27.72
C ASP A 975 15.37 -20.40 -27.50
N TRP A 976 15.89 -19.59 -28.43
CA TRP A 976 15.64 -18.16 -28.43
C TRP A 976 14.23 -17.86 -28.97
N ASP A 977 13.50 -17.03 -28.24
CA ASP A 977 12.11 -16.65 -28.50
C ASP A 977 11.96 -15.12 -28.41
N ASN A 978 11.08 -14.51 -29.20
CA ASN A 978 10.82 -13.07 -29.23
C ASN A 978 9.38 -12.68 -28.81
N HIS A 979 8.53 -13.63 -28.42
CA HIS A 979 7.17 -13.32 -27.97
C HIS A 979 7.16 -12.36 -26.77
N GLY A 980 6.35 -11.31 -26.87
CA GLY A 980 6.20 -10.30 -25.82
C GLY A 980 7.33 -9.25 -25.74
N CYS A 981 8.32 -9.28 -26.64
CA CYS A 981 9.43 -8.32 -26.71
C CYS A 981 9.42 -7.49 -28.00
N THR A 982 9.74 -6.20 -27.91
CA THR A 982 9.88 -5.28 -29.05
C THR A 982 11.27 -4.60 -29.08
N PRO A 983 11.98 -4.62 -30.23
CA PRO A 983 13.26 -3.94 -30.39
C PRO A 983 13.09 -2.49 -30.89
N THR A 984 13.88 -1.58 -30.32
CA THR A 984 14.14 -0.23 -30.85
C THR A 984 15.64 -0.09 -31.11
N GLU A 985 16.03 0.09 -32.38
CA GLU A 985 17.43 0.24 -32.75
C GLU A 985 17.88 1.71 -32.69
N SER A 986 19.03 1.96 -32.07
CA SER A 986 19.83 3.18 -32.18
C SER A 986 21.20 2.82 -32.78
N GLU A 987 22.11 3.77 -33.00
CA GLU A 987 23.41 3.48 -33.65
C GLU A 987 24.22 2.41 -32.91
N ASN A 988 24.53 2.65 -31.63
CA ASN A 988 25.45 1.84 -30.82
C ASN A 988 24.74 0.88 -29.84
N TYR A 989 23.43 1.01 -29.67
CA TYR A 989 22.64 0.25 -28.70
C TYR A 989 21.27 -0.18 -29.26
N VAL A 990 20.66 -1.15 -28.59
CA VAL A 990 19.30 -1.63 -28.84
C VAL A 990 18.52 -1.56 -27.53
N ILE A 991 17.36 -0.91 -27.54
CA ILE A 991 16.42 -0.93 -26.41
C ILE A 991 15.41 -2.04 -26.65
N CYS A 992 15.30 -2.95 -25.70
CA CYS A 992 14.32 -4.03 -25.66
C CYS A 992 13.26 -3.71 -24.62
N SER A 993 12.00 -3.62 -25.04
CA SER A 993 10.85 -3.56 -24.13
C SER A 993 10.17 -4.92 -24.12
N CYS A 994 9.99 -5.54 -22.96
CA CYS A 994 9.40 -6.88 -22.81
C CYS A 994 8.38 -6.89 -21.66
N ASN A 995 7.35 -7.74 -21.74
CA ASN A 995 6.23 -7.78 -20.78
C ASN A 995 6.22 -8.98 -19.80
N HIS A 996 7.41 -9.54 -19.54
CA HIS A 996 7.64 -10.65 -18.62
C HIS A 996 9.06 -10.57 -18.03
N LEU A 997 9.38 -11.43 -17.06
CA LEU A 997 10.71 -11.54 -16.44
C LEU A 997 11.31 -12.91 -16.72
N THR A 998 12.40 -12.94 -17.50
CA THR A 998 13.14 -14.14 -17.92
C THR A 998 14.62 -13.77 -18.17
N SER A 999 15.36 -14.59 -18.93
CA SER A 999 16.73 -14.31 -19.38
C SER A 999 16.79 -13.78 -20.82
N PHE A 1000 17.20 -12.53 -20.99
CA PHE A 1000 17.12 -11.74 -22.22
C PHE A 1000 18.47 -11.48 -22.91
N SER A 1001 18.46 -11.34 -24.23
CA SER A 1001 19.58 -10.82 -25.02
C SER A 1001 19.11 -10.27 -26.38
N ILE A 1002 20.07 -9.88 -27.24
CA ILE A 1002 19.81 -9.44 -28.61
C ILE A 1002 20.46 -10.38 -29.64
N LEU A 1003 19.66 -10.84 -30.60
CA LEU A 1003 20.14 -11.50 -31.81
C LEU A 1003 20.21 -10.49 -32.95
N MET A 1004 21.28 -10.55 -33.75
CA MET A 1004 21.45 -9.75 -34.96
C MET A 1004 21.99 -10.63 -36.10
N SER A 1005 21.71 -10.24 -37.35
CA SER A 1005 22.19 -10.93 -38.55
C SER A 1005 23.37 -10.17 -39.18
N PRO A 1006 24.40 -10.84 -39.74
CA PRO A 1006 25.20 -10.22 -40.79
C PRO A 1006 24.30 -9.89 -41.97
N ASP A 1007 24.65 -8.84 -42.72
CA ASP A 1007 23.72 -8.14 -43.60
C ASP A 1007 23.09 -9.05 -44.70
N ARG A 1008 21.84 -9.45 -44.48
CA ARG A 1008 20.90 -9.80 -45.55
C ARG A 1008 20.05 -8.56 -45.76
N SER A 1009 20.50 -7.71 -46.67
CA SER A 1009 20.06 -6.33 -46.77
C SER A 1009 18.56 -6.18 -46.95
N SER A 1010 17.98 -5.20 -46.24
CA SER A 1010 16.60 -4.74 -46.41
C SER A 1010 16.32 -4.21 -47.83
N GLU A 1011 17.38 -3.95 -48.59
CA GLU A 1011 17.41 -3.75 -50.04
C GLU A 1011 16.63 -4.86 -50.80
N LEU A 1012 16.71 -6.12 -50.35
CA LEU A 1012 15.94 -7.24 -50.92
C LEU A 1012 14.43 -7.02 -50.91
N ILE A 1013 13.88 -6.30 -49.92
CA ILE A 1013 12.43 -6.02 -49.86
C ILE A 1013 12.05 -5.03 -50.97
N PHE A 1014 12.91 -4.05 -51.25
CA PHE A 1014 12.68 -3.03 -52.27
C PHE A 1014 12.94 -3.57 -53.69
N GLU A 1015 14.02 -4.33 -53.89
CA GLU A 1015 14.33 -5.00 -55.16
C GLU A 1015 13.26 -6.06 -55.52
N ASN A 1016 12.79 -6.85 -54.55
CA ASN A 1016 11.70 -7.80 -54.78
C ASN A 1016 10.39 -7.07 -55.16
N TYR A 1017 10.03 -5.97 -54.49
CA TYR A 1017 8.81 -5.23 -54.80
C TYR A 1017 8.81 -4.67 -56.24
N ILE A 1018 9.92 -4.08 -56.68
CA ILE A 1018 10.08 -3.59 -58.07
C ILE A 1018 10.05 -4.76 -59.06
N SER A 1019 10.68 -5.89 -58.73
CA SER A 1019 10.70 -7.09 -59.58
C SER A 1019 9.32 -7.73 -59.72
N TYR A 1020 8.57 -7.88 -58.62
CA TYR A 1020 7.20 -8.39 -58.63
C TYR A 1020 6.25 -7.48 -59.40
N ALA A 1021 6.35 -6.16 -59.24
CA ALA A 1021 5.53 -5.21 -59.99
C ALA A 1021 5.81 -5.28 -61.50
N GLY A 1022 7.09 -5.33 -61.90
CA GLY A 1022 7.48 -5.49 -63.31
C GLY A 1022 7.01 -6.83 -63.91
N LEU A 1023 7.13 -7.92 -63.16
CA LEU A 1023 6.71 -9.26 -63.59
C LEU A 1023 5.18 -9.40 -63.69
N ALA A 1024 4.42 -8.79 -62.79
CA ALA A 1024 2.97 -8.73 -62.88
C ALA A 1024 2.50 -7.95 -64.12
N ILE A 1025 3.16 -6.82 -64.43
CA ILE A 1025 2.92 -6.05 -65.65
C ILE A 1025 3.30 -6.86 -66.91
N SER A 1026 4.42 -7.61 -66.89
CA SER A 1026 4.82 -8.54 -67.96
C SER A 1026 3.69 -9.53 -68.27
N ILE A 1027 3.21 -10.25 -67.25
CA ILE A 1027 2.17 -11.28 -67.38
C ILE A 1027 0.87 -10.70 -67.94
N VAL A 1028 0.40 -9.54 -67.45
CA VAL A 1028 -0.82 -8.90 -67.98
C VAL A 1028 -0.61 -8.48 -69.44
N SER A 1029 0.55 -7.93 -69.80
CA SER A 1029 0.86 -7.55 -71.19
C SER A 1029 0.91 -8.77 -72.13
N LEU A 1030 1.43 -9.91 -71.66
CA LEU A 1030 1.50 -11.17 -72.41
C LEU A 1030 0.12 -11.77 -72.64
N VAL A 1031 -0.75 -11.77 -71.63
CA VAL A 1031 -2.15 -12.24 -71.76
C VAL A 1031 -2.91 -11.37 -72.78
N VAL A 1032 -2.79 -10.04 -72.68
CA VAL A 1032 -3.40 -9.10 -73.65
C VAL A 1032 -2.85 -9.32 -75.07
N CYS A 1033 -1.53 -9.53 -75.21
CA CYS A 1033 -0.88 -9.83 -76.49
C CYS A 1033 -1.43 -11.11 -77.12
N ILE A 1034 -1.53 -12.21 -76.37
CA ILE A 1034 -2.06 -13.50 -76.84
C ILE A 1034 -3.54 -13.39 -77.24
N ILE A 1035 -4.35 -12.62 -76.50
CA ILE A 1035 -5.75 -12.36 -76.84
C ILE A 1035 -5.85 -11.61 -78.18
N ILE A 1036 -5.07 -10.55 -78.38
CA ILE A 1036 -5.14 -9.72 -79.59
C ILE A 1036 -4.58 -10.46 -80.81
N GLU A 1037 -3.47 -11.18 -80.67
CA GLU A 1037 -2.98 -12.11 -81.70
C GLU A 1037 -4.06 -13.14 -82.11
N SER A 1038 -4.80 -13.68 -81.14
CA SER A 1038 -5.89 -14.65 -81.40
C SER A 1038 -7.09 -14.02 -82.12
N LEU A 1039 -7.46 -12.78 -81.79
CA LEU A 1039 -8.56 -12.04 -82.43
C LEU A 1039 -8.20 -11.63 -83.87
N VAL A 1040 -7.00 -11.11 -84.08
CA VAL A 1040 -6.53 -10.57 -85.37
C VAL A 1040 -6.06 -11.69 -86.33
N TRP A 1041 -5.80 -12.90 -85.81
CA TRP A 1041 -5.29 -14.07 -86.53
C TRP A 1041 -5.92 -14.28 -87.92
N LYS A 1042 -7.26 -14.26 -88.01
CA LYS A 1042 -8.00 -14.56 -89.25
C LYS A 1042 -7.76 -13.51 -90.35
N TYR A 1043 -7.44 -12.28 -89.99
CA TYR A 1043 -7.24 -11.17 -90.91
C TYR A 1043 -5.79 -11.12 -91.42
N VAL A 1044 -4.81 -11.11 -90.51
CA VAL A 1044 -3.41 -10.84 -90.85
C VAL A 1044 -2.63 -12.08 -91.32
N THR A 1045 -3.07 -13.31 -90.99
CA THR A 1045 -2.34 -14.55 -91.37
C THR A 1045 -2.63 -15.07 -92.79
N ASN A 1046 -3.27 -14.28 -93.65
CA ASN A 1046 -3.59 -14.65 -95.04
C ASN A 1046 -2.35 -15.12 -95.85
N ASN A 1047 -1.24 -14.38 -95.75
CA ASN A 1047 0.02 -14.69 -96.44
C ASN A 1047 0.86 -15.75 -95.69
N THR A 1048 1.55 -16.64 -96.41
CA THR A 1048 2.41 -17.72 -95.85
C THR A 1048 3.45 -17.20 -94.86
N THR A 1049 4.21 -16.17 -95.23
CA THR A 1049 5.22 -15.53 -94.38
C THR A 1049 4.58 -14.85 -93.16
N SER A 1050 3.38 -14.28 -93.31
CA SER A 1050 2.63 -13.67 -92.21
C SER A 1050 2.20 -14.74 -91.21
N TYR A 1051 1.52 -15.79 -91.67
CA TYR A 1051 1.12 -16.94 -90.85
C TYR A 1051 2.29 -17.50 -90.03
N MET A 1052 3.45 -17.74 -90.66
CA MET A 1052 4.61 -18.29 -89.95
C MET A 1052 5.22 -17.30 -88.94
N ARG A 1053 5.23 -15.99 -89.24
CA ARG A 1053 5.66 -14.94 -88.29
C ARG A 1053 4.76 -14.92 -87.05
N HIS A 1054 3.44 -14.92 -87.22
CA HIS A 1054 2.48 -14.91 -86.13
C HIS A 1054 2.50 -16.21 -85.30
N VAL A 1055 2.73 -17.37 -85.94
CA VAL A 1055 3.02 -18.62 -85.21
C VAL A 1055 4.25 -18.45 -84.30
N CYS A 1056 5.36 -17.90 -84.79
CA CYS A 1056 6.53 -17.69 -83.93
C CYS A 1056 6.27 -16.69 -82.80
N ILE A 1057 5.61 -15.56 -83.07
CA ILE A 1057 5.27 -14.55 -82.04
C ILE A 1057 4.37 -15.15 -80.95
N LEU A 1058 3.33 -15.90 -81.34
CA LEU A 1058 2.43 -16.57 -80.40
C LEU A 1058 3.18 -17.58 -79.52
N ASN A 1059 4.06 -18.41 -80.09
CA ASN A 1059 4.81 -19.40 -79.31
C ASN A 1059 5.91 -18.75 -78.43
N ILE A 1060 6.48 -17.61 -78.82
CA ILE A 1060 7.36 -16.78 -77.97
C ILE A 1060 6.55 -16.27 -76.76
N ALA A 1061 5.41 -15.62 -76.99
CA ALA A 1061 4.58 -15.06 -75.93
C ALA A 1061 4.04 -16.14 -74.97
N THR A 1062 3.54 -17.26 -75.51
CA THR A 1062 3.07 -18.39 -74.69
C THR A 1062 4.20 -19.01 -73.87
N SER A 1063 5.39 -19.20 -74.44
CA SER A 1063 6.53 -19.77 -73.69
C SER A 1063 7.00 -18.83 -72.59
N LEU A 1064 7.06 -17.51 -72.87
CA LEU A 1064 7.45 -16.50 -71.88
C LEU A 1064 6.44 -16.40 -70.73
N LEU A 1065 5.13 -16.40 -71.04
CA LEU A 1065 4.06 -16.40 -70.03
C LEU A 1065 4.15 -17.60 -69.08
N ILE A 1066 4.41 -18.81 -69.60
CA ILE A 1066 4.53 -20.00 -68.74
C ILE A 1066 5.79 -19.93 -67.87
N ALA A 1067 6.90 -19.40 -68.37
CA ALA A 1067 8.11 -19.20 -67.58
C ALA A 1067 7.91 -18.18 -66.43
N ASP A 1068 7.31 -17.01 -66.73
CA ASP A 1068 7.03 -15.95 -65.76
C ASP A 1068 6.04 -16.42 -64.66
N VAL A 1069 5.02 -17.22 -65.02
CA VAL A 1069 4.09 -17.81 -64.04
C VAL A 1069 4.79 -18.79 -63.09
N TRP A 1070 5.64 -19.69 -63.60
CA TRP A 1070 6.40 -20.61 -62.73
C TRP A 1070 7.46 -19.89 -61.88
N PHE A 1071 7.95 -18.73 -62.33
CA PHE A 1071 8.82 -17.85 -61.53
C PHE A 1071 8.05 -17.25 -60.34
N ILE A 1072 6.83 -16.75 -60.52
CA ILE A 1072 5.97 -16.30 -59.41
C ILE A 1072 5.65 -17.45 -58.45
N VAL A 1073 5.30 -18.64 -58.96
CA VAL A 1073 5.03 -19.82 -58.11
C VAL A 1073 6.27 -20.15 -57.26
N THR A 1074 7.47 -20.15 -57.84
CA THR A 1074 8.74 -20.36 -57.12
C THR A 1074 8.94 -19.34 -56.00
N ALA A 1075 8.72 -18.06 -56.29
CA ALA A 1075 8.94 -16.98 -55.34
C ALA A 1075 7.93 -17.05 -54.17
N SER A 1076 6.63 -17.19 -54.48
CA SER A 1076 5.56 -17.25 -53.48
C SER A 1076 5.67 -18.43 -52.49
N ILE A 1077 6.20 -19.58 -52.93
CA ILE A 1077 6.46 -20.73 -52.05
C ILE A 1077 7.67 -20.48 -51.12
N THR A 1078 8.58 -19.57 -51.49
CA THR A 1078 9.79 -19.29 -50.72
C THR A 1078 9.51 -18.41 -49.48
N ASP A 1079 8.50 -17.53 -49.52
CA ASP A 1079 8.16 -16.64 -48.41
C ASP A 1079 7.42 -17.31 -47.23
N GLN A 1080 6.77 -18.47 -47.42
CA GLN A 1080 5.84 -19.02 -46.42
C GLN A 1080 6.47 -19.83 -45.26
N ASN A 1081 7.80 -19.84 -45.09
CA ASN A 1081 8.51 -20.52 -43.99
C ASN A 1081 8.21 -22.04 -43.81
N GLN A 1082 7.57 -22.69 -44.78
CA GLN A 1082 7.34 -24.14 -44.76
C GLN A 1082 8.55 -24.90 -45.32
N GLN A 1083 8.86 -26.05 -44.71
CA GLN A 1083 9.92 -26.95 -45.16
C GLN A 1083 9.63 -27.42 -46.60
N MET A 1084 10.30 -26.82 -47.58
CA MET A 1084 9.95 -26.93 -48.99
C MET A 1084 9.98 -28.38 -49.49
N ASN A 1085 8.89 -28.83 -50.13
CA ASN A 1085 8.86 -30.15 -50.75
C ASN A 1085 9.78 -30.17 -51.98
N ARG A 1086 10.92 -30.86 -51.84
CA ARG A 1086 12.02 -30.89 -52.82
C ARG A 1086 11.57 -31.17 -54.26
N ASP A 1087 10.58 -32.04 -54.42
CA ASP A 1087 10.19 -32.51 -55.74
C ASP A 1087 9.39 -31.41 -56.50
N ILE A 1088 8.64 -30.55 -55.79
CA ILE A 1088 7.99 -29.36 -56.36
C ILE A 1088 9.05 -28.36 -56.85
N CYS A 1089 10.11 -28.17 -56.07
CA CYS A 1089 11.22 -27.27 -56.40
C CYS A 1089 11.93 -27.71 -57.70
N ILE A 1090 12.18 -29.02 -57.85
CA ILE A 1090 12.79 -29.60 -59.07
C ILE A 1090 11.87 -29.42 -60.29
N MET A 1091 10.55 -29.62 -60.15
CA MET A 1091 9.58 -29.38 -61.23
C MET A 1091 9.54 -27.91 -61.65
N ALA A 1092 9.50 -26.97 -60.70
CA ALA A 1092 9.51 -25.54 -60.99
C ALA A 1092 10.79 -25.13 -61.77
N THR A 1093 11.97 -25.54 -61.29
CA THR A 1093 13.25 -25.27 -62.00
C THR A 1093 13.28 -25.91 -63.40
N PHE A 1094 12.66 -27.08 -63.61
CA PHE A 1094 12.54 -27.68 -64.94
C PHE A 1094 11.70 -26.82 -65.90
N PHE A 1095 10.48 -26.43 -65.51
CA PHE A 1095 9.61 -25.68 -66.40
C PHE A 1095 10.19 -24.32 -66.78
N ILE A 1096 10.74 -23.56 -65.82
CA ILE A 1096 11.31 -22.24 -66.12
C ILE A 1096 12.54 -22.38 -67.04
N HIS A 1097 13.42 -23.36 -66.79
CA HIS A 1097 14.57 -23.66 -67.65
C HIS A 1097 14.16 -24.04 -69.08
N PHE A 1098 13.20 -24.95 -69.23
CA PHE A 1098 12.71 -25.41 -70.53
C PHE A 1098 12.04 -24.27 -71.31
N PHE A 1099 11.11 -23.53 -70.69
CA PHE A 1099 10.35 -22.52 -71.41
C PHE A 1099 11.16 -21.27 -71.78
N TYR A 1100 12.12 -20.80 -70.96
CA TYR A 1100 13.04 -19.75 -71.40
C TYR A 1100 13.95 -20.22 -72.56
N LEU A 1101 14.40 -21.49 -72.58
CA LEU A 1101 15.09 -22.02 -73.77
C LEU A 1101 14.17 -22.00 -75.02
N CYS A 1102 12.89 -22.35 -74.88
CA CYS A 1102 11.93 -22.28 -75.98
C CYS A 1102 11.78 -20.84 -76.52
N VAL A 1103 11.75 -19.82 -75.66
CA VAL A 1103 11.75 -18.40 -76.08
C VAL A 1103 12.95 -18.10 -77.00
N PHE A 1104 14.17 -18.51 -76.63
CA PHE A 1104 15.34 -18.32 -77.50
C PHE A 1104 15.25 -19.09 -78.83
N PHE A 1105 14.88 -20.37 -78.82
CA PHE A 1105 14.80 -21.17 -80.04
C PHE A 1105 13.64 -20.74 -80.98
N TRP A 1106 12.56 -20.19 -80.45
CA TRP A 1106 11.51 -19.56 -81.27
C TRP A 1106 11.92 -18.17 -81.79
N MET A 1107 12.70 -17.37 -81.03
CA MET A 1107 13.33 -16.16 -81.57
C MET A 1107 14.32 -16.48 -82.71
N LEU A 1108 15.11 -17.55 -82.59
CA LEU A 1108 15.96 -18.06 -83.67
C LEU A 1108 15.13 -18.47 -84.90
N SER A 1109 14.03 -19.19 -84.67
CA SER A 1109 13.11 -19.61 -85.74
C SER A 1109 12.53 -18.41 -86.50
N LEU A 1110 12.11 -17.36 -85.77
CA LEU A 1110 11.65 -16.10 -86.36
C LEU A 1110 12.75 -15.41 -87.19
N GLY A 1111 13.97 -15.30 -86.64
CA GLY A 1111 15.12 -14.72 -87.35
C GLY A 1111 15.45 -15.48 -88.64
N LEU A 1112 15.53 -16.81 -88.58
CA LEU A 1112 15.80 -17.66 -89.74
C LEU A 1112 14.71 -17.58 -90.81
N ILE A 1113 13.43 -17.46 -90.44
CA ILE A 1113 12.32 -17.30 -91.39
C ILE A 1113 12.41 -15.96 -92.13
N LEU A 1114 12.72 -14.87 -91.42
CA LEU A 1114 12.92 -13.55 -92.02
C LEU A 1114 14.13 -13.54 -92.96
N PHE A 1115 15.26 -14.10 -92.51
CA PHE A 1115 16.48 -14.27 -93.33
C PHE A 1115 16.21 -15.07 -94.60
N TYR A 1116 15.59 -16.25 -94.46
CA TYR A 1116 15.28 -17.14 -95.57
C TYR A 1116 14.42 -16.46 -96.64
N ARG A 1117 13.37 -15.72 -96.24
CA ARG A 1117 12.49 -15.02 -97.18
C ARG A 1117 13.19 -13.86 -97.89
N LEU A 1118 14.10 -13.16 -97.22
CA LEU A 1118 14.88 -12.06 -97.80
C LEU A 1118 16.02 -12.54 -98.70
N VAL A 1119 16.59 -13.73 -98.44
CA VAL A 1119 17.63 -14.32 -99.30
C VAL A 1119 17.02 -15.05 -100.51
N PHE A 1120 16.05 -15.94 -100.28
CA PHE A 1120 15.45 -16.83 -101.28
C PHE A 1120 14.02 -16.41 -101.67
N ILE A 1121 13.88 -15.18 -102.19
CA ILE A 1121 12.59 -14.55 -102.55
C ILE A 1121 11.71 -15.47 -103.43
N LEU A 1122 12.34 -16.22 -104.35
CA LEU A 1122 11.67 -17.07 -105.34
C LEU A 1122 11.42 -18.53 -104.88
N HIS A 1123 11.95 -18.99 -103.73
CA HIS A 1123 11.82 -20.38 -103.30
C HIS A 1123 10.53 -20.61 -102.49
N ASN A 1124 9.60 -21.41 -103.02
CA ASN A 1124 8.24 -21.54 -102.49
C ASN A 1124 8.03 -22.87 -101.75
N THR A 1125 8.55 -22.94 -100.52
CA THR A 1125 8.51 -24.16 -99.66
C THR A 1125 7.12 -24.39 -99.06
N SER A 1126 6.71 -25.65 -98.89
CA SER A 1126 5.35 -25.98 -98.43
C SER A 1126 5.07 -25.53 -96.99
N LYS A 1127 3.82 -25.09 -96.74
CA LYS A 1127 3.33 -24.65 -95.42
C LYS A 1127 3.59 -25.71 -94.33
N THR A 1128 3.45 -26.99 -94.65
CA THR A 1128 3.61 -28.09 -93.69
C THR A 1128 5.08 -28.31 -93.32
N ALA A 1129 6.01 -28.27 -94.28
CA ALA A 1129 7.44 -28.44 -94.02
C ALA A 1129 8.00 -27.28 -93.18
N GLN A 1130 7.60 -26.03 -93.47
CA GLN A 1130 8.04 -24.86 -92.69
C GLN A 1130 7.55 -24.93 -91.24
N LYS A 1131 6.32 -25.40 -90.99
CA LYS A 1131 5.83 -25.65 -89.62
C LYS A 1131 6.63 -26.75 -88.92
N ALA A 1132 6.83 -27.90 -89.57
CA ALA A 1132 7.56 -29.02 -88.96
C ALA A 1132 8.97 -28.61 -88.50
N VAL A 1133 9.74 -27.93 -89.36
CA VAL A 1133 11.08 -27.43 -89.02
C VAL A 1133 11.03 -26.42 -87.86
N ALA A 1134 10.08 -25.47 -87.87
CA ALA A 1134 9.96 -24.46 -86.82
C ALA A 1134 9.57 -25.06 -85.45
N PHE A 1135 8.62 -26.00 -85.40
CA PHE A 1135 8.22 -26.65 -84.14
C PHE A 1135 9.31 -27.61 -83.62
N CYS A 1136 10.03 -28.32 -84.50
CA CYS A 1136 11.19 -29.13 -84.09
C CYS A 1136 12.30 -28.26 -83.49
N LEU A 1137 12.64 -27.14 -84.14
CA LEU A 1137 13.67 -26.22 -83.63
C LEU A 1137 13.21 -25.54 -82.33
N GLY A 1138 11.98 -25.02 -82.30
CA GLY A 1138 11.42 -24.22 -81.22
C GLY A 1138 11.09 -24.96 -79.92
N TYR A 1139 10.84 -26.27 -79.96
CA TYR A 1139 10.51 -27.07 -78.76
C TYR A 1139 11.38 -28.33 -78.56
N MET A 1140 11.65 -29.11 -79.60
CA MET A 1140 12.36 -30.40 -79.42
C MET A 1140 13.84 -30.19 -79.04
N CYS A 1141 14.51 -29.19 -79.62
CA CYS A 1141 15.89 -28.84 -79.25
C CYS A 1141 16.00 -28.35 -77.79
N PRO A 1142 15.19 -27.37 -77.31
CA PRO A 1142 15.08 -27.03 -75.89
C PRO A 1142 14.82 -28.22 -74.97
N PHE A 1143 13.90 -29.12 -75.35
CA PHE A 1143 13.51 -30.27 -74.53
C PHE A 1143 14.69 -31.22 -74.28
N VAL A 1144 15.45 -31.54 -75.32
CA VAL A 1144 16.65 -32.39 -75.21
C VAL A 1144 17.70 -31.76 -74.28
N ILE A 1145 17.91 -30.43 -74.35
CA ILE A 1145 18.86 -29.72 -73.48
C ILE A 1145 18.37 -29.76 -72.02
N ALA A 1146 17.10 -29.48 -71.76
CA ALA A 1146 16.55 -29.48 -70.41
C ALA A 1146 16.59 -30.88 -69.75
N VAL A 1147 16.18 -31.92 -70.49
CA VAL A 1147 16.16 -33.31 -69.99
C VAL A 1147 17.57 -33.86 -69.77
N THR A 1148 18.52 -33.63 -70.68
CA THR A 1148 19.91 -34.07 -70.47
C THR A 1148 20.58 -33.35 -69.30
N THR A 1149 20.26 -32.07 -69.07
CA THR A 1149 20.73 -31.32 -67.88
C THR A 1149 20.24 -31.97 -66.58
N ILE A 1150 18.97 -32.36 -66.49
CA ILE A 1150 18.45 -33.08 -65.32
C ILE A 1150 19.13 -34.44 -65.17
N ALA A 1151 19.20 -35.24 -66.22
CA ALA A 1151 19.76 -36.61 -66.17
C ALA A 1151 21.20 -36.65 -65.62
N VAL A 1152 22.01 -35.63 -65.94
CA VAL A 1152 23.42 -35.52 -65.49
C VAL A 1152 23.57 -34.98 -64.06
N THR A 1153 22.61 -34.17 -63.57
CA THR A 1153 22.75 -33.42 -62.30
C THR A 1153 21.89 -33.93 -61.14
N LEU A 1154 20.75 -34.57 -61.44
CA LEU A 1154 19.85 -35.17 -60.45
C LEU A 1154 20.55 -36.23 -59.56
N PRO A 1155 21.39 -37.15 -60.09
CA PRO A 1155 22.05 -38.17 -59.24
C PRO A 1155 23.02 -37.60 -58.20
N LYS A 1156 23.39 -36.32 -58.32
CA LYS A 1156 24.29 -35.60 -57.41
C LYS A 1156 23.55 -34.62 -56.48
N ASN A 1157 22.21 -34.61 -56.50
CA ASN A 1157 21.36 -33.63 -55.79
C ASN A 1157 21.77 -32.16 -56.07
N SER A 1158 22.25 -31.86 -57.29
CA SER A 1158 22.88 -30.57 -57.61
C SER A 1158 22.29 -29.88 -58.85
N TYR A 1159 21.06 -30.21 -59.22
CA TYR A 1159 20.31 -29.51 -60.25
C TYR A 1159 19.89 -28.10 -59.79
N THR A 1160 19.28 -28.01 -58.59
CA THR A 1160 18.83 -26.75 -57.97
C THR A 1160 19.89 -26.17 -57.03
N ARG A 1161 19.74 -24.88 -56.68
CA ARG A 1161 20.44 -24.28 -55.53
C ARG A 1161 19.80 -24.78 -54.22
N LYS A 1162 20.50 -24.58 -53.10
CA LYS A 1162 20.09 -25.06 -51.77
C LYS A 1162 18.96 -24.22 -51.16
N ASP A 1163 18.94 -22.93 -51.46
CA ASP A 1163 18.03 -21.94 -50.85
C ASP A 1163 17.00 -21.35 -51.83
N VAL A 1164 17.04 -21.72 -53.12
CA VAL A 1164 16.17 -21.18 -54.19
C VAL A 1164 15.98 -22.23 -55.29
N CYS A 1165 14.78 -22.36 -55.86
CA CYS A 1165 14.49 -23.26 -56.99
C CYS A 1165 14.98 -22.71 -58.35
N TRP A 1166 16.28 -22.40 -58.42
CA TRP A 1166 16.97 -22.02 -59.64
C TRP A 1166 18.15 -22.94 -59.94
N LEU A 1167 18.60 -22.95 -61.20
CA LEU A 1167 19.74 -23.75 -61.64
C LEU A 1167 21.00 -23.45 -60.81
N ASN A 1168 21.66 -24.52 -60.35
CA ASN A 1168 22.89 -24.43 -59.58
C ASN A 1168 24.06 -23.94 -60.47
N TRP A 1169 24.94 -23.13 -59.88
CA TRP A 1169 26.17 -22.65 -60.50
C TRP A 1169 27.41 -23.17 -59.77
N GLN A 1170 27.45 -23.01 -58.44
CA GLN A 1170 28.55 -23.38 -57.56
C GLN A 1170 28.92 -24.87 -57.63
N ASP A 1171 27.97 -25.77 -57.40
CA ASP A 1171 28.26 -27.19 -57.14
C ASP A 1171 28.37 -28.03 -58.44
N SER A 1172 27.64 -27.65 -59.49
CA SER A 1172 27.44 -28.46 -60.71
C SER A 1172 27.58 -27.70 -62.03
N LYS A 1173 27.62 -26.37 -62.00
CA LYS A 1173 27.56 -25.48 -63.17
C LYS A 1173 26.35 -25.72 -64.10
N ALA A 1174 25.26 -26.32 -63.60
CA ALA A 1174 24.05 -26.62 -64.38
C ALA A 1174 23.50 -25.42 -65.17
N LEU A 1175 23.62 -24.21 -64.63
CA LEU A 1175 23.24 -22.95 -65.27
C LEU A 1175 23.95 -22.69 -66.63
N LEU A 1176 25.11 -23.29 -66.91
CA LEU A 1176 25.77 -23.18 -68.22
C LEU A 1176 24.95 -23.81 -69.36
N ALA A 1177 24.13 -24.82 -69.06
CA ALA A 1177 23.26 -25.45 -70.07
C ALA A 1177 22.16 -24.51 -70.58
N PHE A 1178 21.81 -23.48 -69.80
CA PHE A 1178 20.95 -22.38 -70.22
C PHE A 1178 21.73 -21.27 -70.93
N VAL A 1179 22.82 -20.80 -70.30
CA VAL A 1179 23.58 -19.62 -70.76
C VAL A 1179 24.28 -19.82 -72.10
N ILE A 1180 24.89 -20.99 -72.35
CA ILE A 1180 25.67 -21.22 -73.57
C ILE A 1180 24.78 -21.24 -74.82
N PRO A 1181 23.65 -21.99 -74.88
CA PRO A 1181 22.73 -21.92 -76.01
C PRO A 1181 22.13 -20.53 -76.22
N ALA A 1182 21.73 -19.83 -75.14
CA ALA A 1182 21.17 -18.49 -75.24
C ALA A 1182 22.14 -17.49 -75.89
N LEU A 1183 23.43 -17.50 -75.48
CA LEU A 1183 24.47 -16.66 -76.08
C LEU A 1183 24.70 -16.95 -77.57
N ILE A 1184 24.78 -18.22 -77.94
CA ILE A 1184 24.95 -18.63 -79.35
C ILE A 1184 23.76 -18.17 -80.20
N ILE A 1185 22.54 -18.29 -79.67
CA ILE A 1185 21.31 -17.85 -80.35
C ILE A 1185 21.27 -16.33 -80.52
N VAL A 1186 21.55 -15.55 -79.47
CA VAL A 1186 21.56 -14.08 -79.55
C VAL A 1186 22.63 -13.60 -80.54
N ALA A 1187 23.84 -14.17 -80.52
CA ALA A 1187 24.88 -13.85 -81.50
C ALA A 1187 24.46 -14.19 -82.95
N THR A 1188 23.80 -15.34 -83.15
CA THR A 1188 23.28 -15.76 -84.46
C THR A 1188 22.16 -14.85 -84.96
N ASN A 1189 21.25 -14.43 -84.08
CA ASN A 1189 20.17 -13.50 -84.40
C ASN A 1189 20.69 -12.09 -84.70
N LEU A 1190 21.71 -11.60 -83.99
CA LEU A 1190 22.36 -10.33 -84.28
C LEU A 1190 23.09 -10.36 -85.63
N PHE A 1191 23.75 -11.47 -85.98
CA PHE A 1191 24.35 -11.66 -87.30
C PHE A 1191 23.28 -11.68 -88.42
N ILE A 1192 22.18 -12.43 -88.22
CA ILE A 1192 21.04 -12.45 -89.13
C ILE A 1192 20.46 -11.04 -89.31
N ALA A 1193 20.22 -10.32 -88.21
CA ALA A 1193 19.69 -8.96 -88.24
C ALA A 1193 20.62 -8.01 -89.00
N ALA A 1194 21.93 -8.09 -88.77
CA ALA A 1194 22.93 -7.30 -89.50
C ALA A 1194 22.88 -7.58 -91.02
N VAL A 1195 22.83 -8.85 -91.45
CA VAL A 1195 22.74 -9.17 -92.89
C VAL A 1195 21.40 -8.74 -93.50
N VAL A 1196 20.30 -8.87 -92.74
CA VAL A 1196 18.96 -8.37 -93.13
C VAL A 1196 18.97 -6.86 -93.31
N ILE A 1197 19.50 -6.11 -92.34
CA ILE A 1197 19.66 -4.65 -92.37
C ILE A 1197 20.54 -4.25 -93.56
N ILE A 1198 21.72 -4.85 -93.73
CA ILE A 1198 22.64 -4.56 -94.85
C ILE A 1198 21.97 -4.85 -96.21
N LYS A 1199 21.15 -5.91 -96.33
CA LYS A 1199 20.45 -6.22 -97.59
C LYS A 1199 19.29 -5.26 -97.87
N ILE A 1200 18.58 -4.77 -96.84
CA ILE A 1200 17.50 -3.77 -96.97
C ILE A 1200 18.06 -2.37 -97.27
N LEU A 1201 19.20 -1.99 -96.68
CA LEU A 1201 19.88 -0.72 -96.94
C LEU A 1201 20.67 -0.67 -98.25
N ARG A 1202 20.79 -1.79 -98.99
CA ARG A 1202 21.49 -1.84 -100.27
C ARG A 1202 20.56 -1.33 -101.38
N PRO A 1203 20.82 -0.17 -102.01
CA PRO A 1203 19.94 0.35 -103.06
C PRO A 1203 19.94 -0.59 -104.28
N THR A 1204 18.76 -0.87 -104.81
CA THR A 1204 18.58 -1.62 -106.06
C THR A 1204 19.12 -0.79 -107.22
N ILE A 1205 20.21 -1.24 -107.83
CA ILE A 1205 20.80 -0.59 -109.00
C ILE A 1205 19.93 -0.94 -110.22
N GLY A 1206 19.12 0.01 -110.69
CA GLY A 1206 18.40 -0.15 -111.95
C GLY A 1206 17.02 0.50 -112.11
N ASP A 1207 16.48 1.24 -111.13
CA ASP A 1207 15.13 1.83 -111.23
C ASP A 1207 15.09 3.37 -111.07
N ARG A 1208 14.07 4.02 -111.65
CA ARG A 1208 13.85 5.47 -111.71
C ARG A 1208 12.34 5.81 -111.72
N SER A 1209 11.74 6.09 -110.56
CA SER A 1209 10.86 7.26 -110.40
C SER A 1209 10.45 7.55 -108.93
N SER A 1210 10.05 8.80 -108.68
CA SER A 1210 9.39 9.31 -107.46
C SER A 1210 10.19 9.34 -106.14
N GLY A 1211 10.05 10.45 -105.40
CA GLY A 1211 10.63 10.62 -104.06
C GLY A 1211 9.79 10.00 -102.93
N GLN A 1212 8.64 9.40 -103.26
CA GLN A 1212 7.65 8.88 -102.30
C GLN A 1212 8.20 7.66 -101.55
N GLU A 1213 8.75 6.69 -102.30
CA GLU A 1213 9.22 5.41 -101.75
C GLU A 1213 10.43 5.56 -100.84
N ARG A 1214 11.30 6.56 -101.08
CA ARG A 1214 12.49 6.79 -100.24
C ARG A 1214 12.12 7.18 -98.79
N LYS A 1215 10.95 7.79 -98.55
CA LYS A 1215 10.42 7.98 -97.19
C LYS A 1215 9.89 6.67 -96.59
N SER A 1216 9.14 5.88 -97.38
CA SER A 1216 8.63 4.57 -96.95
C SER A 1216 9.77 3.61 -96.59
N LEU A 1217 10.78 3.46 -97.44
CA LEU A 1217 11.98 2.64 -97.17
C LEU A 1217 12.78 3.14 -95.96
N PHE A 1218 12.82 4.44 -95.71
CA PHE A 1218 13.46 4.98 -94.50
C PHE A 1218 12.61 4.73 -93.23
N GLN A 1219 11.28 4.74 -93.33
CA GLN A 1219 10.40 4.27 -92.26
C GLN A 1219 10.55 2.76 -92.02
N ILE A 1220 10.59 1.93 -93.06
CA ILE A 1220 10.82 0.48 -92.96
C ILE A 1220 12.20 0.20 -92.33
N GLY A 1221 13.26 0.88 -92.77
CA GLY A 1221 14.60 0.78 -92.17
C GLY A 1221 14.61 1.21 -90.70
N LYS A 1222 13.89 2.28 -90.35
CA LYS A 1222 13.70 2.70 -88.96
C LYS A 1222 12.92 1.68 -88.13
N SER A 1223 11.86 1.08 -88.69
CA SER A 1223 11.10 -0.02 -88.05
C SER A 1223 11.95 -1.27 -87.84
N VAL A 1224 12.79 -1.66 -88.82
CA VAL A 1224 13.71 -2.81 -88.68
C VAL A 1224 14.79 -2.50 -87.63
N ALA A 1225 15.32 -1.28 -87.59
CA ALA A 1225 16.24 -0.86 -86.52
C ALA A 1225 15.58 -0.97 -85.13
N ILE A 1226 14.32 -0.52 -85.01
CA ILE A 1226 13.47 -0.64 -83.79
C ILE A 1226 13.10 -2.10 -83.48
N LEU A 1227 13.14 -3.01 -84.47
CA LEU A 1227 12.93 -4.45 -84.28
C LEU A 1227 14.20 -5.19 -83.79
N THR A 1228 15.39 -4.59 -83.91
CA THR A 1228 16.66 -5.21 -83.50
C THR A 1228 16.73 -5.55 -81.99
N PRO A 1229 16.30 -4.67 -81.06
CA PRO A 1229 16.26 -5.00 -79.63
C PRO A 1229 15.43 -6.25 -79.30
N LEU A 1230 14.32 -6.43 -80.03
CA LEU A 1230 13.37 -7.54 -79.91
C LEU A 1230 13.98 -8.91 -80.26
N LEU A 1231 15.12 -8.95 -80.96
CA LEU A 1231 15.80 -10.19 -81.38
C LEU A 1231 16.84 -10.71 -80.37
N GLY A 1232 17.06 -10.02 -79.24
CA GLY A 1232 17.89 -10.53 -78.14
C GLY A 1232 18.68 -9.51 -77.30
N LEU A 1233 18.57 -8.20 -77.57
CA LEU A 1233 19.44 -7.20 -76.92
C LEU A 1233 19.05 -6.96 -75.45
N THR A 1234 17.75 -7.02 -75.14
CA THR A 1234 17.19 -7.00 -73.77
C THR A 1234 17.77 -8.11 -72.88
N TRP A 1235 17.87 -9.33 -73.43
CA TRP A 1235 18.44 -10.51 -72.78
C TRP A 1235 19.94 -10.38 -72.49
N GLY A 1236 20.66 -9.45 -73.14
CA GLY A 1236 22.03 -9.09 -72.77
C GLY A 1236 22.11 -8.49 -71.36
N PHE A 1237 21.17 -7.61 -71.00
CA PHE A 1237 21.05 -7.08 -69.63
C PHE A 1237 20.56 -8.17 -68.66
N GLY A 1238 19.65 -9.04 -69.10
CA GLY A 1238 19.22 -10.23 -68.35
C GLY A 1238 20.29 -11.30 -68.13
N LEU A 1239 21.44 -11.20 -68.80
CA LEU A 1239 22.64 -11.98 -68.51
C LEU A 1239 23.60 -11.23 -67.57
N ALA A 1240 23.67 -9.89 -67.65
CA ALA A 1240 24.46 -9.08 -66.74
C ALA A 1240 23.99 -9.21 -65.28
N THR A 1241 22.68 -9.36 -65.05
CA THR A 1241 22.06 -9.64 -63.74
C THR A 1241 22.40 -11.03 -63.16
N ILE A 1242 22.92 -11.95 -63.98
CA ILE A 1242 23.34 -13.30 -63.55
C ILE A 1242 24.81 -13.30 -63.08
N ILE A 1243 25.58 -12.26 -63.40
CA ILE A 1243 26.96 -12.10 -62.94
C ILE A 1243 26.96 -11.71 -61.47
N LYS A 1244 27.73 -12.43 -60.65
CA LYS A 1244 27.84 -12.14 -59.21
C LYS A 1244 28.42 -10.72 -59.02
N ASN A 1245 27.76 -9.91 -58.19
CA ASN A 1245 28.01 -8.48 -57.97
C ASN A 1245 27.57 -7.56 -59.13
N SER A 1246 26.51 -7.92 -59.87
CA SER A 1246 25.82 -7.01 -60.80
C SER A 1246 25.24 -5.78 -60.07
N HIS A 1247 25.47 -4.57 -60.58
CA HIS A 1247 24.88 -3.34 -60.04
C HIS A 1247 23.33 -3.34 -60.16
N PRO A 1248 22.56 -2.85 -59.15
CA PRO A 1248 21.09 -2.86 -59.16
C PRO A 1248 20.43 -2.26 -60.41
N ALA A 1249 21.07 -1.25 -61.01
CA ALA A 1249 20.62 -0.67 -62.27
C ALA A 1249 20.44 -1.70 -63.41
N PHE A 1250 21.19 -2.80 -63.43
CA PHE A 1250 20.98 -3.86 -64.44
C PHE A 1250 19.69 -4.65 -64.22
N HIS A 1251 19.27 -4.87 -62.96
CA HIS A 1251 17.98 -5.50 -62.64
C HIS A 1251 16.82 -4.57 -63.00
N ILE A 1252 16.95 -3.27 -62.71
CA ILE A 1252 15.96 -2.25 -63.08
C ILE A 1252 15.85 -2.13 -64.62
N LEU A 1253 16.98 -2.01 -65.34
CA LEU A 1253 16.99 -1.98 -66.81
C LEU A 1253 16.42 -3.27 -67.41
N PHE A 1254 16.78 -4.44 -66.89
CA PHE A 1254 16.26 -5.72 -67.39
C PHE A 1254 14.75 -5.83 -67.19
N SER A 1255 14.23 -5.57 -65.99
CA SER A 1255 12.80 -5.59 -65.67
C SER A 1255 12.01 -4.63 -66.57
N LEU A 1256 12.46 -3.37 -66.68
CA LEU A 1256 11.84 -2.34 -67.51
C LEU A 1256 11.90 -2.68 -69.01
N PHE A 1257 13.01 -3.23 -69.50
CA PHE A 1257 13.12 -3.66 -70.89
C PHE A 1257 12.33 -4.94 -71.20
N ASN A 1258 12.12 -5.85 -70.26
CA ASN A 1258 11.27 -7.04 -70.49
C ASN A 1258 9.80 -6.62 -70.63
N ALA A 1259 9.29 -5.77 -69.73
CA ALA A 1259 7.95 -5.20 -69.83
C ALA A 1259 7.74 -4.38 -71.13
N LEU A 1260 8.78 -3.67 -71.59
CA LEU A 1260 8.75 -2.95 -72.87
C LEU A 1260 8.94 -3.84 -74.11
N GLN A 1261 9.56 -5.03 -74.00
CA GLN A 1261 9.83 -5.89 -75.17
C GLN A 1261 8.54 -6.34 -75.85
N VAL A 1262 7.54 -6.76 -75.08
CA VAL A 1262 6.21 -7.15 -75.59
C VAL A 1262 5.40 -5.90 -75.96
N SER A 1263 5.43 -4.87 -75.13
CA SER A 1263 4.70 -3.60 -75.36
C SER A 1263 5.12 -2.89 -76.65
N CYS A 1264 6.41 -2.88 -76.99
CA CYS A 1264 6.93 -2.33 -78.23
C CYS A 1264 6.58 -3.16 -79.46
N ALA A 1265 6.51 -4.50 -79.35
CA ALA A 1265 5.98 -5.34 -80.44
C ALA A 1265 4.51 -4.97 -80.73
N HIS A 1266 3.73 -4.74 -79.67
CA HIS A 1266 2.33 -4.32 -79.76
C HIS A 1266 2.15 -2.93 -80.40
N PHE A 1267 2.94 -1.93 -79.95
CA PHE A 1267 2.92 -0.58 -80.52
C PHE A 1267 3.41 -0.53 -81.98
N CYS A 1268 4.35 -1.40 -82.37
CA CYS A 1268 4.76 -1.53 -83.76
C CYS A 1268 3.67 -2.13 -84.66
N PHE A 1269 2.77 -2.96 -84.12
CA PHE A 1269 1.62 -3.51 -84.86
C PHE A 1269 0.51 -2.49 -85.07
N LEU A 1270 0.13 -1.76 -84.01
CA LEU A 1270 -0.87 -0.68 -84.08
C LEU A 1270 -0.47 0.47 -85.02
N TYR A 1271 0.80 0.56 -85.42
CA TYR A 1271 1.32 1.53 -86.38
C TYR A 1271 1.51 0.95 -87.81
N TYR A 1272 1.06 -0.28 -88.06
CA TYR A 1272 1.24 -0.97 -89.36
C TYR A 1272 -0.05 -1.52 -89.98
N ASP A 1273 -1.10 -1.71 -89.18
CA ASP A 1273 -2.47 -2.04 -89.64
C ASP A 1273 -3.41 -0.80 -89.60
N LEU A 1274 -2.84 0.41 -89.71
CA LEU A 1274 -3.53 1.72 -89.63
C LEU A 1274 -3.06 2.68 -90.76
#